data_AF-A0AAD8KDG3-F1
#
_entry.id   AF-A0AAD8KDG3-F1
#
_cell.length_a   1.000
_cell.length_b   1.000
_cell.length_c   1.000
_cell.angle_alpha   90.00
_cell.angle_beta   90.00
_cell.angle_gamma   90.00
#
_symmetry.space_group_name_H-M   'P 1'
#
loop_
_entity.id
_entity.type
_entity.pdbx_description
1 polymer ?
#
loop_
_entity_poly.entity_id
_entity_poly.type
_entity_poly.pdbx_seq_one_letter_code
_entity_poly.pdbx_strand_id
1 'polypeptide(L)'
;MILLHPNFNSRRSNSMASSSVGDKACSYDVFLSFRGEDTRHSFTDHLYHKLVQAGICTFRDVEEMKRGEELKPEIERAIKASRASIVVLSENYATSTWCLDELLLILQQRRECGHTVVPVFYHVKPTDVRNHKKKFAIKVDPYSSRWTDNNVNMWKIALMQVADLTGFELSGPETSFLKEIVDTIYDKLERKEVHLPLNITGLPTRYKEIKSWVDMHNHEVLAIYGMGGSGKTTLAKYIYDLNKRSFEYVSFVEDIGSRCKGPNDLLDVQEQLLKDILEGKRRKIPGVSRGTCMIAEALQTKRTLIVLDDIVEYSQLVVLLGIGKINAGSKIIITTRENTDDWPHFPYWGIQKYEMRLLNDDESLELLSRHAFGSKIPVMGFEQLALQTIQYCEGNPLALEVLGSSMFKNNTIPSWKSHLNLLEKDIDCRIQDVLVKSYMSLPYNSEKELFLHIACFFTCKDIDYVIKILEPDYSAISGIKTLINRCLVSVSPNKKLMMHRLLQEMAKNIVRQESVKFPGQRSRVWLSSDSYRILSKGNGSNTVEGLALDMKMLSEENFAFKASNLRTDALKNMDSLKLLQLNFVELNGSYENFSEGLRWLCWLGYPLRSIPCELYMGNLVAIDLSYSSLEVFDPPMVLQSLQILNLKDSHNLFEIRNIFMIPRLETLILWNCYSLANVCKTIEDLTSLSLLNMTGCKNLFNREQVNPLAPSTSSGSVTIHPTFSFPFSLRQLFLKDCLLETTCFFPLSFSVQPYLQYLNLGNSLFEFLPCYDHLKNLRVLDLSFCSILKCLLCLPSTLAELYIYYCELLERITFQSHLFTLQEFGYEGCVNLYEIEGFIKLAPIAKLDEIDLGHMKWLKEYQNHEVYLVGDDELIMGRSSRIQMLFEFGIMSTSLPDIKDPNMTPMYISNSTSISFDVPPCPKNKTLQGINVTFKYAISGKDWVWFCKIDTTNGVVLMYNPKVFGKPESSEVCIWSSYWPIGNKLNIRDTVKVSIVVISGLEVHECGVSLIYSDDETLENNIGWEDILGGDISGFQLSTGAYYLCRRDFFELMEVGRLTPNWFRILVGDTIDYTEVRGWRKTGRSKQVNPSFTELKTVRCIIDGPELDDIYKITEMSKSSIGDKSMAFASNLLELGVTSSTSDETFDSSVSTFTSDKTFDSSISTFDRITIKESDPYSQVQKVSEDISEAAIYETTGSELEHVRKQIVLLANLSSDANTHKIMDTLMTLEDVDSFSLERKRGELVVYGDVDPAEVFKCVRRIVEAKIISVGPAPTS
;
A
#
# COMPACT_ATOMS: atom_id res chain seq x y z
N MET A 1 60.67 6.00 -29.06
CA MET A 1 61.59 6.89 -29.79
C MET A 1 60.96 8.28 -29.79
N ILE A 2 61.69 9.24 -29.24
CA ILE A 2 61.45 10.68 -28.90
C ILE A 2 60.35 11.50 -29.64
N LEU A 3 59.81 12.52 -28.91
CA LEU A 3 59.07 13.74 -29.32
C LEU A 3 57.54 13.61 -29.56
N LEU A 4 56.65 14.56 -29.20
CA LEU A 4 56.71 15.79 -28.36
C LEU A 4 55.27 16.20 -27.94
N HIS A 5 55.08 16.77 -26.74
CA HIS A 5 53.86 17.52 -26.37
C HIS A 5 53.91 18.96 -26.94
N PRO A 6 52.75 19.63 -27.14
CA PRO A 6 52.38 20.64 -26.13
C PRO A 6 50.87 20.69 -25.80
N ASN A 7 50.57 21.12 -24.57
CA ASN A 7 49.22 21.52 -24.13
C ASN A 7 48.81 22.85 -24.77
N PHE A 8 47.51 23.01 -25.10
CA PHE A 8 46.90 24.35 -25.20
C PHE A 8 45.47 24.36 -24.65
N ASN A 9 45.24 25.23 -23.66
CA ASN A 9 43.90 25.55 -23.18
C ASN A 9 43.17 26.42 -24.21
N SER A 10 41.95 26.03 -24.61
CA SER A 10 41.01 26.95 -25.28
C SER A 10 39.69 27.03 -24.52
N ARG A 11 39.41 28.20 -23.95
CA ARG A 11 38.15 28.55 -23.28
C ARG A 11 36.97 28.30 -24.23
N ARG A 12 35.94 27.57 -23.79
CA ARG A 12 34.62 27.61 -24.45
C ARG A 12 33.84 28.80 -23.92
N SER A 13 33.33 29.60 -24.85
CA SER A 13 32.49 30.76 -24.63
C SER A 13 31.09 30.36 -24.14
N ASN A 14 30.69 30.81 -22.96
CA ASN A 14 29.28 30.81 -22.59
C ASN A 14 28.56 31.92 -23.37
N SER A 15 27.47 31.56 -24.04
CA SER A 15 26.57 32.50 -24.71
C SER A 15 25.87 33.40 -23.68
N MET A 16 25.76 34.69 -23.99
CA MET A 16 25.05 35.66 -23.16
C MET A 16 23.58 35.26 -22.99
N ALA A 17 23.19 34.89 -21.77
CA ALA A 17 21.80 35.01 -21.34
C ALA A 17 21.52 36.49 -21.08
N SER A 18 20.37 36.98 -21.55
CA SER A 18 19.97 38.38 -21.41
C SER A 18 19.83 38.77 -19.94
N SER A 19 20.69 39.66 -19.45
CA SER A 19 20.57 40.28 -18.13
C SER A 19 19.27 41.09 -18.06
N SER A 20 18.41 40.76 -17.09
CA SER A 20 17.31 41.64 -16.70
C SER A 20 17.87 43.00 -16.28
N VAL A 21 17.19 44.08 -16.71
CA VAL A 21 17.63 45.44 -16.47
C VAL A 21 17.37 45.83 -15.02
N GLY A 22 18.45 46.08 -14.25
CA GLY A 22 18.40 46.90 -13.04
C GLY A 22 18.60 46.21 -11.70
N ASP A 23 19.82 45.77 -11.39
CA ASP A 23 20.34 45.83 -10.01
C ASP A 23 21.71 46.53 -10.08
N LYS A 24 21.90 47.62 -9.31
CA LYS A 24 23.19 48.36 -9.30
C LYS A 24 24.21 47.50 -8.56
N ALA A 25 25.34 47.18 -9.20
CA ALA A 25 26.40 46.42 -8.55
C ALA A 25 27.03 47.20 -7.38
N CYS A 26 26.64 46.86 -6.15
CA CYS A 26 27.36 47.26 -4.94
C CYS A 26 28.73 46.58 -4.93
N SER A 27 29.78 47.33 -4.58
CA SER A 27 31.16 46.80 -4.48
C SER A 27 31.54 46.38 -3.06
N TYR A 28 30.76 46.79 -2.07
CA TYR A 28 30.98 46.51 -0.64
C TYR A 28 29.68 46.08 0.03
N ASP A 29 29.77 45.28 1.08
CA ASP A 29 28.64 44.95 1.95
C ASP A 29 28.44 46.04 3.01
N VAL A 30 29.53 46.46 3.67
CA VAL A 30 29.49 47.40 4.81
C VAL A 30 30.47 48.54 4.63
N PHE A 31 29.99 49.77 4.85
CA PHE A 31 30.83 50.95 5.07
C PHE A 31 30.95 51.25 6.57
N LEU A 32 32.18 51.45 7.08
CA LEU A 32 32.42 51.87 8.47
C LEU A 32 32.58 53.39 8.55
N SER A 33 31.64 54.10 9.17
CA SER A 33 31.75 55.53 9.47
C SER A 33 32.12 55.72 10.94
N PHE A 34 33.29 56.32 11.22
CA PHE A 34 33.86 56.38 12.57
C PHE A 34 34.81 57.56 12.75
N ARG A 35 35.04 58.01 13.99
CA ARG A 35 36.07 59.01 14.28
C ARG A 35 37.44 58.34 14.35
N GLY A 36 38.25 58.57 13.31
CA GLY A 36 39.58 57.96 13.19
C GLY A 36 40.59 58.26 14.30
N GLU A 37 40.39 59.31 15.11
CA GLU A 37 41.21 59.60 16.30
C GLU A 37 40.77 58.80 17.54
N ASP A 38 39.50 58.38 17.62
CA ASP A 38 38.93 57.76 18.82
C ASP A 38 39.03 56.24 18.78
N THR A 39 38.71 55.61 17.63
CA THR A 39 38.46 54.16 17.56
C THR A 39 39.25 53.39 16.50
N ARG A 40 40.06 54.07 15.66
CA ARG A 40 40.70 53.47 14.47
C ARG A 40 41.56 52.24 14.77
N HIS A 41 42.37 52.30 15.81
CA HIS A 41 43.34 51.25 16.19
C HIS A 41 42.89 50.46 17.43
N SER A 42 41.60 50.52 17.77
CA SER A 42 40.99 49.83 18.90
C SER A 42 39.69 49.17 18.45
N PHE A 43 38.53 49.69 18.89
CA PHE A 43 37.23 49.10 18.63
C PHE A 43 36.92 48.91 17.14
N THR A 44 37.20 49.90 16.29
CA THR A 44 36.92 49.80 14.85
C THR A 44 37.89 48.85 14.13
N ASP A 45 39.11 48.67 14.63
CA ASP A 45 40.06 47.70 14.08
C ASP A 45 39.58 46.26 14.34
N HIS A 46 39.20 45.97 15.57
CA HIS A 46 38.66 44.67 15.96
C HIS A 46 37.31 44.38 15.29
N LEU A 47 36.45 45.38 15.10
CA LEU A 47 35.21 45.26 14.34
C LEU A 47 35.48 44.93 12.86
N TYR A 48 36.39 45.68 12.22
CA TYR A 48 36.78 45.44 10.83
C TYR A 48 37.31 44.02 10.62
N HIS A 49 38.27 43.60 11.46
CA HIS A 49 38.84 42.26 11.36
C HIS A 49 37.81 41.14 11.61
N LYS A 50 36.87 41.32 12.54
CA LYS A 50 35.79 40.33 12.73
C LYS A 50 34.80 40.30 11.57
N LEU A 51 34.42 41.44 10.98
CA LEU A 51 33.55 41.49 9.80
C LEU A 51 34.21 40.76 8.61
N VAL A 52 35.49 41.04 8.36
CA VAL A 52 36.27 40.35 7.31
C VAL A 52 36.44 38.86 7.61
N GLN A 53 36.66 38.47 8.87
CA GLN A 53 36.72 37.05 9.28
C GLN A 53 35.37 36.33 9.09
N ALA A 54 34.25 37.04 9.26
CA ALA A 54 32.90 36.56 8.95
C ALA A 54 32.55 36.60 7.44
N GLY A 55 33.50 36.96 6.57
CA GLY A 55 33.33 36.99 5.12
C GLY A 55 32.64 38.25 4.56
N ILE A 56 32.38 39.26 5.40
CA ILE A 56 31.65 40.48 5.00
C ILE A 56 32.62 41.47 4.34
N CYS A 57 32.37 41.83 3.08
CA CYS A 57 33.21 42.77 2.33
C CYS A 57 33.05 44.19 2.90
N THR A 58 34.01 44.62 3.72
CA THR A 58 33.91 45.84 4.52
C THR A 58 34.88 46.90 4.03
N PHE A 59 34.39 48.12 3.78
CA PHE A 59 35.23 49.27 3.44
C PHE A 59 35.72 50.01 4.69
N ARG A 60 37.02 50.34 4.70
CA ARG A 60 37.72 51.10 5.76
C ARG A 60 38.78 52.00 5.13
N ASP A 61 38.73 53.30 5.43
CA ASP A 61 39.38 54.43 4.71
C ASP A 61 40.93 54.47 4.59
N VAL A 62 41.67 53.35 4.68
CA VAL A 62 43.15 53.39 4.59
C VAL A 62 43.80 52.23 3.81
N GLU A 63 43.16 51.06 3.67
CA GLU A 63 43.89 49.84 3.24
C GLU A 63 43.69 49.41 1.78
N GLU A 64 42.62 49.83 1.08
CA GLU A 64 42.39 49.48 -0.33
C GLU A 64 42.70 50.61 -1.33
N MET A 65 43.14 51.77 -0.85
CA MET A 65 43.28 52.97 -1.68
C MET A 65 44.54 52.96 -2.56
N LYS A 66 44.39 53.31 -3.84
CA LYS A 66 45.54 53.62 -4.72
C LYS A 66 46.14 54.96 -4.30
N ARG A 67 47.43 54.96 -3.94
CA ARG A 67 48.16 56.18 -3.56
C ARG A 67 48.12 57.21 -4.70
N GLY A 68 47.35 58.29 -4.53
CA GLY A 68 47.30 59.42 -5.45
C GLY A 68 45.90 59.94 -5.80
N GLU A 69 44.82 59.25 -5.41
CA GLU A 69 43.44 59.69 -5.67
C GLU A 69 42.89 60.65 -4.58
N GLU A 70 41.86 61.44 -4.92
CA GLU A 70 41.23 62.36 -3.98
C GLU A 70 40.34 61.63 -2.96
N LEU A 71 40.53 61.92 -1.67
CA LEU A 71 39.87 61.21 -0.56
C LEU A 71 38.33 61.33 -0.57
N LYS A 72 37.77 62.51 -0.91
CA LYS A 72 36.32 62.76 -0.78
C LYS A 72 35.47 62.00 -1.81
N PRO A 73 35.76 62.05 -3.12
CA PRO A 73 34.93 61.35 -4.12
C PRO A 73 34.93 59.83 -3.96
N GLU A 74 36.00 59.24 -3.42
CA GLU A 74 36.11 57.79 -3.19
C GLU A 74 35.27 57.32 -2.00
N ILE A 75 35.28 58.05 -0.87
CA ILE A 75 34.42 57.75 0.28
C ILE A 75 32.94 57.90 -0.09
N GLU A 76 32.57 58.97 -0.83
CA GLU A 76 31.19 59.13 -1.32
C GLU A 76 30.75 57.99 -2.26
N ARG A 77 31.69 57.46 -3.06
CA ARG A 77 31.47 56.30 -3.93
C ARG A 77 31.31 55.02 -3.12
N ALA A 78 32.15 54.79 -2.11
CA ALA A 78 32.09 53.63 -1.23
C ALA A 78 30.79 53.58 -0.42
N ILE A 79 30.32 54.72 0.10
CA ILE A 79 29.01 54.81 0.78
C ILE A 79 27.87 54.41 -0.17
N LYS A 80 27.85 54.97 -1.39
CA LYS A 80 26.83 54.67 -2.42
C LYS A 80 26.92 53.25 -3.00
N ALA A 81 28.07 52.60 -2.88
CA ALA A 81 28.33 51.24 -3.35
C ALA A 81 28.33 50.19 -2.23
N SER A 82 28.00 50.59 -1.00
CA SER A 82 27.81 49.70 0.15
C SER A 82 26.33 49.32 0.31
N ARG A 83 26.05 48.18 0.96
CA ARG A 83 24.67 47.72 1.21
C ARG A 83 24.16 48.14 2.60
N ALA A 84 25.08 48.31 3.55
CA ALA A 84 24.85 48.85 4.87
C ALA A 84 25.97 49.81 5.30
N SER A 85 25.68 50.64 6.32
CA SER A 85 26.70 51.41 7.04
C SER A 85 26.59 51.20 8.54
N ILE A 86 27.74 50.96 9.19
CA ILE A 86 27.86 50.99 10.65
C ILE A 86 28.40 52.37 11.02
N VAL A 87 27.68 53.09 11.89
CA VAL A 87 28.07 54.43 12.36
C VAL A 87 28.55 54.32 13.81
N VAL A 88 29.86 54.33 14.02
CA VAL A 88 30.49 54.23 15.33
C VAL A 88 30.57 55.63 15.95
N LEU A 89 29.56 55.97 16.75
CA LEU A 89 29.39 57.24 17.44
C LEU A 89 30.23 57.25 18.74
N SER A 90 31.46 57.76 18.62
CA SER A 90 32.40 57.99 19.72
C SER A 90 32.33 59.42 20.27
N GLU A 91 32.99 59.69 21.39
CA GLU A 91 32.86 60.96 22.12
C GLU A 91 33.21 62.21 21.27
N ASN A 92 34.18 62.13 20.35
CA ASN A 92 34.60 63.24 19.51
C ASN A 92 34.04 63.15 18.07
N TYR A 93 33.09 62.25 17.77
CA TYR A 93 32.55 62.05 16.42
C TYR A 93 32.05 63.36 15.78
N ALA A 94 31.24 64.12 16.53
CA ALA A 94 30.62 65.36 16.06
C ALA A 94 31.59 66.57 15.97
N THR A 95 32.89 66.39 16.24
CA THR A 95 33.91 67.44 15.99
C THR A 95 34.45 67.40 14.56
N SER A 96 34.23 66.29 13.85
CA SER A 96 34.75 66.05 12.49
C SER A 96 33.71 66.41 11.43
N THR A 97 33.96 67.47 10.65
CA THR A 97 33.07 67.81 9.51
C THR A 97 32.99 66.68 8.48
N TRP A 98 34.02 65.84 8.35
CA TRP A 98 34.01 64.65 7.50
C TRP A 98 33.02 63.59 7.99
N CYS A 99 33.08 63.21 9.26
CA CYS A 99 32.20 62.19 9.83
C CYS A 99 30.71 62.65 9.87
N LEU A 100 30.49 63.97 9.90
CA LEU A 100 29.16 64.58 9.79
C LEU A 100 28.65 64.65 8.34
N ASP A 101 29.51 64.94 7.36
CA ASP A 101 29.20 64.87 5.92
C ASP A 101 28.90 63.42 5.47
N GLU A 102 29.72 62.46 5.91
CA GLU A 102 29.49 61.02 5.71
C GLU A 102 28.14 60.58 6.28
N LEU A 103 27.84 60.95 7.53
CA LEU A 103 26.57 60.64 8.18
C LEU A 103 25.38 61.24 7.42
N LEU A 104 25.51 62.47 6.91
CA LEU A 104 24.48 63.11 6.10
C LEU A 104 24.22 62.32 4.82
N LEU A 105 25.27 61.88 4.13
CA LEU A 105 25.16 61.09 2.91
C LEU A 105 24.60 59.68 3.18
N ILE A 106 25.02 59.02 4.26
CA ILE A 106 24.51 57.71 4.70
C ILE A 106 23.00 57.80 4.97
N LEU A 107 22.54 58.83 5.67
CA LEU A 107 21.11 59.05 5.93
C LEU A 107 20.33 59.49 4.69
N GLN A 108 20.98 60.13 3.72
CA GLN A 108 20.40 60.39 2.40
C GLN A 108 20.21 59.08 1.61
N GLN A 109 21.24 58.23 1.51
CA GLN A 109 21.12 56.91 0.89
C GLN A 109 20.06 56.04 1.57
N ARG A 110 19.91 56.15 2.90
CA ARG A 110 18.82 55.48 3.62
C ARG A 110 17.43 55.92 3.18
N ARG A 111 17.23 57.22 2.91
CA ARG A 111 15.94 57.76 2.42
C ARG A 111 15.69 57.42 0.95
N GLU A 112 16.72 57.52 0.11
CA GLU A 112 16.58 57.44 -1.36
C GLU A 112 16.70 56.01 -1.90
N CYS A 113 17.43 55.13 -1.23
CA CYS A 113 17.80 53.80 -1.72
C CYS A 113 17.60 52.68 -0.68
N GLY A 114 16.97 52.96 0.47
CA GLY A 114 16.69 51.96 1.50
C GLY A 114 17.94 51.45 2.25
N HIS A 115 19.06 52.18 2.16
CA HIS A 115 20.34 51.81 2.76
C HIS A 115 20.24 51.48 4.25
N THR A 116 20.75 50.30 4.66
CA THR A 116 20.70 49.87 6.06
C THR A 116 21.70 50.65 6.90
N VAL A 117 21.26 51.25 8.00
CA VAL A 117 22.12 52.02 8.91
C VAL A 117 22.04 51.43 10.31
N VAL A 118 23.20 51.13 10.90
CA VAL A 118 23.32 50.59 12.26
C VAL A 118 24.17 51.53 13.11
N PRO A 119 23.58 52.28 14.05
CA PRO A 119 24.34 53.06 15.02
C PRO A 119 25.01 52.15 16.05
N VAL A 120 26.26 52.46 16.40
CA VAL A 120 26.98 51.88 17.53
C VAL A 120 27.45 53.03 18.41
N PHE A 121 26.86 53.16 19.60
CA PHE A 121 27.17 54.20 20.56
C PHE A 121 28.32 53.75 21.47
N TYR A 122 29.54 54.18 21.14
CA TYR A 122 30.77 53.75 21.79
C TYR A 122 31.18 54.75 22.87
N HIS A 123 30.99 54.38 24.14
CA HIS A 123 31.15 55.25 25.33
C HIS A 123 30.32 56.55 25.30
N VAL A 124 29.25 56.59 24.51
CA VAL A 124 28.33 57.73 24.35
C VAL A 124 26.90 57.24 24.58
N LYS A 125 26.03 58.08 25.17
CA LYS A 125 24.61 57.76 25.30
C LYS A 125 23.82 58.27 24.08
N PRO A 126 22.86 57.49 23.53
CA PRO A 126 22.00 57.94 22.43
C PRO A 126 21.29 59.27 22.73
N THR A 127 20.92 59.50 24.00
CA THR A 127 20.27 60.73 24.46
C THR A 127 21.17 61.97 24.43
N ASP A 128 22.50 61.82 24.54
CA ASP A 128 23.43 62.93 24.39
C ASP A 128 23.59 63.32 22.90
N VAL A 129 23.60 62.33 22.00
CA VAL A 129 23.63 62.54 20.54
C VAL A 129 22.34 63.20 20.06
N ARG A 130 21.17 62.65 20.43
CA ARG A 130 19.84 63.13 20.02
C ARG A 130 19.58 64.58 20.39
N ASN A 131 19.99 64.98 21.60
CA ASN A 131 19.73 66.32 22.14
C ASN A 131 20.92 67.28 21.98
N HIS A 132 21.97 66.89 21.22
CA HIS A 132 23.18 67.69 20.98
C HIS A 132 23.83 68.18 22.29
N LYS A 133 23.99 67.27 23.27
CA LYS A 133 24.57 67.56 24.59
C LYS A 133 26.04 67.14 24.66
N LYS A 134 26.77 67.66 25.66
CA LYS A 134 28.21 67.40 25.87
C LYS A 134 29.00 67.69 24.58
N LYS A 135 29.88 66.77 24.15
CA LYS A 135 30.71 66.91 22.93
C LYS A 135 29.92 66.85 21.61
N PHE A 136 28.62 66.53 21.64
CA PHE A 136 27.73 66.61 20.47
C PHE A 136 27.06 67.99 20.31
N ALA A 137 27.39 68.96 21.18
CA ALA A 137 26.85 70.32 21.16
C ALA A 137 27.44 71.21 20.06
N ILE A 138 27.19 70.85 18.81
CA ILE A 138 27.67 71.60 17.64
C ILE A 138 27.02 72.99 17.52
N LYS A 139 27.86 73.99 17.22
CA LYS A 139 27.51 75.41 17.09
C LYS A 139 28.15 75.99 15.82
N VAL A 140 27.62 77.12 15.38
CA VAL A 140 28.18 77.92 14.28
C VAL A 140 29.48 78.55 14.75
N ASP A 141 30.51 78.48 13.93
CA ASP A 141 31.79 79.16 14.14
C ASP A 141 31.99 80.22 13.05
N PRO A 142 31.90 81.53 13.38
CA PRO A 142 32.02 82.59 12.39
C PRO A 142 33.42 82.70 11.75
N TYR A 143 34.43 82.00 12.28
CA TYR A 143 35.77 81.94 11.71
C TYR A 143 35.99 80.73 10.78
N SER A 144 35.01 79.83 10.65
CA SER A 144 35.11 78.65 9.79
C SER A 144 34.20 78.73 8.57
N SER A 145 34.78 78.50 7.38
CA SER A 145 34.03 78.38 6.13
C SER A 145 33.14 77.13 6.02
N ARG A 146 33.24 76.16 6.93
CA ARG A 146 32.41 74.94 6.93
C ARG A 146 31.34 74.90 8.03
N TRP A 147 31.57 75.53 9.19
CA TRP A 147 30.65 75.52 10.34
C TRP A 147 29.57 76.63 10.23
N THR A 148 28.93 76.74 9.07
CA THR A 148 27.86 77.72 8.80
C THR A 148 26.52 77.31 9.41
N ASP A 149 25.60 78.26 9.62
CA ASP A 149 24.23 77.99 10.11
C ASP A 149 23.54 76.86 9.35
N ASN A 150 23.64 76.86 8.03
CA ASN A 150 23.02 75.85 7.17
C ASN A 150 23.60 74.44 7.43
N ASN A 151 24.93 74.31 7.43
CA ASN A 151 25.59 73.01 7.63
C ASN A 151 25.37 72.48 9.05
N VAL A 152 25.50 73.35 10.06
CA VAL A 152 25.28 72.99 11.47
C VAL A 152 23.83 72.53 11.71
N ASN A 153 22.85 73.16 11.08
CA ASN A 153 21.45 72.73 11.18
C ASN A 153 21.23 71.36 10.52
N MET A 154 21.78 71.14 9.32
CA MET A 154 21.70 69.86 8.61
C MET A 154 22.40 68.72 9.38
N TRP A 155 23.58 68.96 9.97
CA TRP A 155 24.27 67.99 10.80
C TRP A 155 23.54 67.72 12.13
N LYS A 156 22.88 68.71 12.74
CA LYS A 156 22.01 68.48 13.92
C LYS A 156 20.86 67.53 13.60
N ILE A 157 20.21 67.73 12.47
CA ILE A 157 19.12 66.86 11.99
C ILE A 157 19.66 65.45 11.73
N ALA A 158 20.83 65.30 11.12
CA ALA A 158 21.48 64.00 10.89
C ALA A 158 21.82 63.26 12.20
N LEU A 159 22.42 63.96 13.17
CA LEU A 159 22.74 63.40 14.49
C LEU A 159 21.48 62.97 15.26
N MET A 160 20.39 63.73 15.16
CA MET A 160 19.10 63.36 15.74
C MET A 160 18.54 62.10 15.06
N GLN A 161 18.50 62.06 13.72
CA GLN A 161 17.99 60.94 12.95
C GLN A 161 18.75 59.62 13.14
N VAL A 162 20.07 59.66 13.36
CA VAL A 162 20.85 58.44 13.68
C VAL A 162 20.73 58.04 15.15
N ALA A 163 20.44 58.98 16.05
CA ALA A 163 20.16 58.68 17.46
C ALA A 163 18.73 58.16 17.69
N ASP A 164 17.82 58.38 16.75
CA ASP A 164 16.45 57.82 16.74
C ASP A 164 16.39 56.40 16.15
N LEU A 165 17.49 55.89 15.61
CA LEU A 165 17.61 54.51 15.14
C LEU A 165 17.85 53.54 16.30
N THR A 166 17.26 52.35 16.19
CA THR A 166 17.62 51.19 17.02
C THR A 166 19.06 50.79 16.69
N GLY A 167 19.96 50.98 17.65
CA GLY A 167 21.39 50.70 17.55
C GLY A 167 21.95 50.15 18.86
N PHE A 168 23.26 49.92 18.89
CA PHE A 168 23.93 49.23 19.99
C PHE A 168 24.59 50.23 20.96
N GLU A 169 24.18 50.26 22.23
CA GLU A 169 24.91 50.96 23.30
C GLU A 169 25.88 49.97 23.97
N LEU A 170 27.17 50.34 24.05
CA LEU A 170 28.21 49.47 24.61
C LEU A 170 27.88 49.08 26.06
N SER A 171 27.61 47.81 26.29
CA SER A 171 27.38 47.23 27.61
C SER A 171 28.10 45.89 27.75
N GLY A 172 28.79 45.69 28.88
CA GLY A 172 29.61 44.51 29.12
C GLY A 172 30.92 44.46 28.31
N PRO A 173 31.50 43.25 28.12
CA PRO A 173 32.78 43.09 27.41
C PRO A 173 32.69 43.42 25.91
N GLU A 174 33.68 44.14 25.38
CA GLU A 174 33.76 44.47 23.95
C GLU A 174 33.77 43.23 23.04
N THR A 175 34.32 42.10 23.48
CA THR A 175 34.42 40.88 22.66
C THR A 175 33.08 40.24 22.35
N SER A 176 32.15 40.23 23.31
CA SER A 176 30.75 39.80 23.12
C SER A 176 29.95 40.82 22.34
N PHE A 177 30.12 42.11 22.65
CA PHE A 177 29.44 43.21 21.94
C PHE A 177 29.80 43.26 20.45
N LEU A 178 31.08 43.06 20.12
CA LEU A 178 31.53 42.92 18.73
C LEU A 178 30.94 41.69 18.03
N LYS A 179 30.66 40.59 18.75
CA LYS A 179 29.98 39.43 18.16
C LYS A 179 28.53 39.79 17.84
N GLU A 180 27.80 40.38 18.78
CA GLU A 180 26.40 40.80 18.61
C GLU A 180 26.21 41.76 17.42
N ILE A 181 27.12 42.71 17.23
CA ILE A 181 27.13 43.63 16.07
C ILE A 181 27.34 42.85 14.77
N VAL A 182 28.32 41.94 14.72
CA VAL A 182 28.64 41.16 13.51
C VAL A 182 27.48 40.23 13.16
N ASP A 183 26.95 39.48 14.13
CA ASP A 183 25.80 38.59 13.95
C ASP A 183 24.58 39.36 13.43
N THR A 184 24.26 40.53 14.01
CA THR A 184 23.13 41.37 13.57
C THR A 184 23.35 41.99 12.18
N ILE A 185 24.59 42.34 11.83
CA ILE A 185 24.92 42.86 10.50
C ILE A 185 24.84 41.73 9.47
N TYR A 186 25.30 40.54 9.79
CA TYR A 186 25.19 39.34 8.97
C TYR A 186 23.71 39.03 8.67
N ASP A 187 22.86 38.95 9.69
CA ASP A 187 21.40 38.74 9.54
C ASP A 187 20.71 39.85 8.72
N LYS A 188 21.14 41.12 8.85
CA LYS A 188 20.59 42.25 8.08
C LYS A 188 21.09 42.30 6.62
N LEU A 189 22.23 41.68 6.33
CA LEU A 189 22.80 41.61 4.98
C LEU A 189 22.29 40.39 4.19
N GLU A 190 21.75 39.36 4.83
CA GLU A 190 21.21 38.20 4.12
C GLU A 190 19.90 38.52 3.38
N ARG A 191 20.01 38.73 2.05
CA ARG A 191 18.99 38.19 1.13
C ARG A 191 19.08 36.66 1.28
N LYS A 192 17.96 35.99 1.58
CA LYS A 192 17.78 34.53 1.74
C LYS A 192 18.88 33.63 1.11
N GLU A 193 19.91 33.26 1.87
CA GLU A 193 20.87 32.20 1.51
C GLU A 193 20.64 30.89 2.29
N VAL A 194 19.39 30.43 2.23
CA VAL A 194 19.18 29.00 2.01
C VAL A 194 19.15 28.86 0.49
N HIS A 195 20.27 28.42 -0.10
CA HIS A 195 20.32 27.97 -1.50
C HIS A 195 19.56 26.63 -1.62
N LEU A 196 18.25 26.71 -1.38
CA LEU A 196 17.32 25.62 -1.56
C LEU A 196 17.46 25.11 -3.00
N PRO A 197 17.53 23.79 -3.22
CA PRO A 197 17.53 23.22 -4.55
C PRO A 197 16.40 23.83 -5.38
N LEU A 198 16.71 24.22 -6.61
CA LEU A 198 15.69 24.59 -7.59
C LEU A 198 14.72 23.40 -7.69
N ASN A 199 13.42 23.66 -7.52
CA ASN A 199 12.35 22.67 -7.46
C ASN A 199 12.41 21.73 -6.23
N ILE A 200 11.98 22.25 -5.08
CA ILE A 200 11.89 21.58 -3.76
C ILE A 200 10.73 20.54 -3.69
N THR A 201 10.37 19.88 -4.79
CA THR A 201 9.19 19.01 -4.85
C THR A 201 9.39 17.78 -3.95
N GLY A 202 8.40 17.48 -3.10
CA GLY A 202 8.39 16.32 -2.19
C GLY A 202 9.40 16.30 -1.02
N LEU A 203 10.42 17.17 -1.01
CA LEU A 203 11.39 17.23 0.10
C LEU A 203 10.77 17.70 1.44
N PRO A 204 9.82 18.66 1.50
CA PRO A 204 9.22 19.07 2.77
C PRO A 204 8.40 17.95 3.43
N THR A 205 7.82 17.04 2.64
CA THR A 205 7.11 15.85 3.11
C THR A 205 8.09 14.90 3.82
N ARG A 206 9.16 14.52 3.13
CA ARG A 206 10.23 13.63 3.66
C ARG A 206 10.95 14.25 4.86
N TYR A 207 11.14 15.57 4.87
CA TYR A 207 11.70 16.27 6.03
C TYR A 207 10.81 16.21 7.27
N LYS A 208 9.48 16.27 7.14
CA LYS A 208 8.57 16.12 8.29
C LYS A 208 8.70 14.75 8.95
N GLU A 209 8.92 13.69 8.17
CA GLU A 209 9.16 12.33 8.67
C GLU A 209 10.45 12.24 9.49
N ILE A 210 11.50 12.94 9.08
CA ILE A 210 12.83 12.93 9.70
C ILE A 210 12.96 13.97 10.84
N LYS A 211 12.11 15.00 10.88
CA LYS A 211 12.28 16.15 11.80
C LYS A 211 12.45 15.73 13.28
N SER A 212 11.73 14.71 13.73
CA SER A 212 11.87 14.15 15.08
C SER A 212 13.29 13.70 15.40
N TRP A 213 14.02 13.13 14.44
CA TRP A 213 15.43 12.75 14.63
C TRP A 213 16.33 13.96 14.88
N VAL A 214 16.09 15.08 14.20
CA VAL A 214 16.87 16.31 14.38
C VAL A 214 16.69 16.85 15.80
N ASP A 215 15.46 16.80 16.31
CA ASP A 215 15.06 17.34 17.62
C ASP A 215 15.43 16.40 18.80
N MET A 216 15.60 15.08 18.58
CA MET A 216 15.91 14.08 19.63
C MET A 216 17.39 14.06 20.08
N HIS A 217 17.66 13.74 21.35
CA HIS A 217 19.02 13.61 21.90
C HIS A 217 19.62 12.19 21.93
N ASN A 218 18.86 11.16 21.51
CA ASN A 218 19.25 9.74 21.70
C ASN A 218 19.82 9.04 20.45
N HIS A 219 19.86 9.73 19.31
CA HIS A 219 20.36 9.17 18.05
C HIS A 219 21.29 10.19 17.39
N GLU A 220 22.59 9.88 17.34
CA GLU A 220 23.60 10.76 16.77
C GLU A 220 23.72 10.62 15.24
N VAL A 221 23.28 9.48 14.68
CA VAL A 221 23.49 9.14 13.26
C VAL A 221 22.18 8.85 12.54
N LEU A 222 22.03 9.36 11.32
CA LEU A 222 20.96 9.06 10.36
C LEU A 222 21.55 8.47 9.08
N ALA A 223 21.19 7.24 8.73
CA ALA A 223 21.56 6.60 7.47
C ALA A 223 20.39 6.70 6.47
N ILE A 224 20.55 7.57 5.47
CA ILE A 224 19.63 7.72 4.32
C ILE A 224 20.10 6.79 3.20
N TYR A 225 19.33 5.75 2.90
CA TYR A 225 19.68 4.75 1.88
C TYR A 225 18.60 4.60 0.80
N GLY A 226 18.91 3.93 -0.32
CA GLY A 226 17.98 3.73 -1.44
C GLY A 226 18.64 3.75 -2.82
N MET A 227 17.85 3.51 -3.87
CA MET A 227 18.27 3.44 -5.27
C MET A 227 19.03 4.69 -5.79
N GLY A 228 19.87 4.53 -6.82
CA GLY A 228 20.49 5.66 -7.52
C GLY A 228 19.46 6.67 -8.07
N GLY A 229 19.78 7.96 -7.99
CA GLY A 229 18.88 9.04 -8.47
C GLY A 229 17.70 9.38 -7.56
N SER A 230 17.46 8.65 -6.46
CA SER A 230 16.30 8.85 -5.56
C SER A 230 16.28 10.16 -4.75
N GLY A 231 17.29 11.03 -4.88
CA GLY A 231 17.34 12.34 -4.21
C GLY A 231 17.94 12.35 -2.79
N LYS A 232 18.64 11.29 -2.36
CA LYS A 232 19.26 11.19 -1.02
C LYS A 232 20.16 12.37 -0.67
N THR A 233 21.12 12.68 -1.55
CA THR A 233 22.04 13.83 -1.43
C THR A 233 21.28 15.15 -1.32
N THR A 234 20.23 15.32 -2.13
CA THR A 234 19.35 16.49 -2.12
C THR A 234 18.60 16.63 -0.80
N LEU A 235 18.10 15.53 -0.22
CA LEU A 235 17.45 15.53 1.09
C LEU A 235 18.45 15.81 2.22
N ALA A 236 19.64 15.21 2.19
CA ALA A 236 20.69 15.48 3.17
C ALA A 236 21.15 16.94 3.14
N LYS A 237 21.28 17.54 1.95
CA LYS A 237 21.57 18.97 1.73
C LYS A 237 20.44 19.87 2.22
N TYR A 238 19.18 19.51 1.95
CA TYR A 238 18.02 20.22 2.47
C TYR A 238 17.96 20.21 4.02
N ILE A 239 18.23 19.06 4.66
CA ILE A 239 18.32 18.97 6.12
C ILE A 239 19.49 19.83 6.65
N TYR A 240 20.66 19.74 6.02
CA TYR A 240 21.86 20.50 6.39
C TYR A 240 21.61 22.01 6.35
N ASP A 241 21.12 22.52 5.22
CA ASP A 241 20.93 23.95 5.01
C ASP A 241 19.84 24.57 5.90
N LEU A 242 18.81 23.80 6.30
CA LEU A 242 17.81 24.23 7.27
C LEU A 242 18.33 24.29 8.71
N ASN A 243 19.26 23.40 9.08
CA ASN A 243 19.65 23.20 10.48
C ASN A 243 21.05 23.72 10.83
N LYS A 244 21.89 24.08 9.85
CA LYS A 244 23.29 24.52 10.05
C LYS A 244 23.48 25.62 11.10
N ARG A 245 22.52 26.54 11.26
CA ARG A 245 22.57 27.63 12.27
C ARG A 245 22.44 27.15 13.72
N SER A 246 21.96 25.92 13.94
CA SER A 246 21.70 25.37 15.27
C SER A 246 22.89 24.62 15.88
N PHE A 247 24.01 24.49 15.16
CA PHE A 247 25.20 23.73 15.55
C PHE A 247 26.45 24.63 15.60
N GLU A 248 27.46 24.21 16.36
CA GLU A 248 28.68 25.00 16.57
C GLU A 248 29.65 24.87 15.38
N TYR A 249 29.75 23.67 14.80
CA TYR A 249 30.53 23.41 13.59
C TYR A 249 29.70 22.59 12.60
N VAL A 250 29.93 22.84 11.32
CA VAL A 250 29.19 22.20 10.23
C VAL A 250 30.14 21.74 9.14
N SER A 251 29.91 20.55 8.58
CA SER A 251 30.69 20.04 7.45
C SER A 251 29.81 19.24 6.50
N PHE A 252 29.97 19.49 5.20
CA PHE A 252 29.37 18.66 4.14
C PHE A 252 30.50 18.08 3.29
N VAL A 253 30.57 16.75 3.21
CA VAL A 253 31.52 16.04 2.35
C VAL A 253 30.76 15.38 1.19
N GLU A 254 30.79 16.04 0.02
CA GLU A 254 30.19 15.55 -1.22
C GLU A 254 31.01 14.40 -1.86
N ASP A 255 30.30 13.44 -2.46
CA ASP A 255 30.80 12.42 -3.40
C ASP A 255 31.94 11.50 -2.90
N ILE A 256 31.90 11.03 -1.65
CA ILE A 256 32.97 10.22 -1.03
C ILE A 256 33.27 8.95 -1.84
N GLY A 257 32.24 8.22 -2.26
CA GLY A 257 32.37 7.00 -3.07
C GLY A 257 33.05 7.19 -4.42
N SER A 258 33.03 8.40 -4.98
CA SER A 258 33.76 8.71 -6.22
C SER A 258 35.21 9.14 -5.98
N ARG A 259 35.45 9.84 -4.85
CA ARG A 259 36.74 10.41 -4.45
C ARG A 259 37.68 9.39 -3.84
N CYS A 260 37.15 8.38 -3.14
CA CYS A 260 37.94 7.48 -2.31
C CYS A 260 37.87 6.03 -2.82
N LYS A 261 38.84 5.63 -3.65
CA LYS A 261 38.93 4.27 -4.22
C LYS A 261 39.96 3.38 -3.51
N GLY A 262 40.87 3.97 -2.75
CA GLY A 262 41.81 3.29 -1.87
C GLY A 262 41.95 3.95 -0.49
N PRO A 263 42.59 3.29 0.48
CA PRO A 263 42.65 3.76 1.87
C PRO A 263 43.44 5.07 2.06
N ASN A 264 44.37 5.41 1.17
CA ASN A 264 45.11 6.66 1.22
C ASN A 264 44.32 7.87 0.68
N ASP A 265 43.29 7.64 -0.15
CA ASP A 265 42.48 8.71 -0.76
C ASP A 265 41.57 9.41 0.26
N LEU A 266 41.33 8.75 1.41
CA LEU A 266 40.54 9.29 2.52
C LEU A 266 41.27 10.42 3.28
N LEU A 267 42.58 10.62 3.07
CA LEU A 267 43.35 11.69 3.72
C LEU A 267 42.80 13.09 3.40
N ASP A 268 42.50 13.38 2.13
CA ASP A 268 41.96 14.67 1.71
C ASP A 268 40.58 14.95 2.33
N VAL A 269 39.80 13.90 2.58
CA VAL A 269 38.50 13.98 3.26
C VAL A 269 38.66 14.20 4.76
N GLN A 270 39.60 13.51 5.41
CA GLN A 270 39.93 13.76 6.82
C GLN A 270 40.50 15.17 7.04
N GLU A 271 41.33 15.68 6.12
CA GLU A 271 41.83 17.06 6.16
C GLU A 271 40.70 18.10 5.99
N GLN A 272 39.69 17.79 5.17
CA GLN A 272 38.49 18.62 5.04
C GLN A 272 37.69 18.62 6.37
N LEU A 273 37.33 17.45 6.89
CA LEU A 273 36.57 17.32 8.15
C LEU A 273 37.28 18.01 9.32
N LEU A 274 38.60 17.84 9.47
CA LEU A 274 39.36 18.49 10.54
C LEU A 274 39.47 20.01 10.36
N LYS A 275 39.56 20.51 9.13
CA LYS A 275 39.52 21.96 8.86
C LYS A 275 38.19 22.55 9.35
N ASP A 276 37.09 21.89 9.01
CA ASP A 276 35.74 22.41 9.22
C ASP A 276 35.29 22.25 10.70
N ILE A 277 35.77 21.22 11.42
CA ILE A 277 35.46 20.99 12.84
C ILE A 277 36.42 21.73 13.81
N LEU A 278 37.67 22.01 13.42
CA LEU A 278 38.69 22.59 14.33
C LEU A 278 39.06 24.07 14.06
N GLU A 279 38.36 24.77 13.15
CA GLU A 279 38.56 26.20 12.83
C GLU A 279 40.05 26.59 12.64
N GLY A 280 40.77 25.83 11.82
CA GLY A 280 42.21 26.00 11.61
C GLY A 280 42.63 26.06 10.15
N LYS A 281 43.81 26.64 9.89
CA LYS A 281 44.53 26.42 8.62
C LYS A 281 44.71 24.92 8.40
N ARG A 282 44.56 24.43 7.15
CA ARG A 282 44.78 23.01 6.79
C ARG A 282 46.08 22.50 7.41
N ARG A 283 45.98 21.62 8.41
CA ARG A 283 47.12 20.92 8.99
C ARG A 283 47.29 19.63 8.20
N LYS A 284 48.43 19.48 7.51
CA LYS A 284 48.75 18.20 6.88
C LYS A 284 48.78 17.10 7.93
N ILE A 285 47.99 16.06 7.74
CA ILE A 285 47.92 14.93 8.69
C ILE A 285 49.08 13.97 8.36
N PRO A 286 49.84 13.45 9.35
CA PRO A 286 50.94 12.53 9.08
C PRO A 286 50.51 11.13 8.60
N GLY A 287 49.21 10.81 8.59
CA GLY A 287 48.67 9.54 8.13
C GLY A 287 47.22 9.29 8.56
N VAL A 288 46.54 8.39 7.85
CA VAL A 288 45.08 8.13 7.94
C VAL A 288 44.62 7.85 9.38
N SER A 289 45.31 6.95 10.07
CA SER A 289 44.97 6.57 11.45
C SER A 289 45.05 7.74 12.44
N ARG A 290 46.01 8.66 12.25
CA ARG A 290 46.11 9.86 13.07
C ARG A 290 44.97 10.84 12.78
N GLY A 291 44.53 10.92 11.53
CA GLY A 291 43.34 11.68 11.13
C GLY A 291 42.08 11.13 11.81
N THR A 292 41.86 9.82 11.76
CA THR A 292 40.74 9.14 12.44
C THR A 292 40.69 9.45 13.93
N CYS A 293 41.82 9.35 14.65
CA CYS A 293 41.88 9.68 16.07
C CYS A 293 41.53 11.15 16.34
N MET A 294 42.09 12.08 15.56
CA MET A 294 41.83 13.51 15.74
C MET A 294 40.36 13.87 15.46
N ILE A 295 39.72 13.22 14.49
CA ILE A 295 38.29 13.39 14.21
C ILE A 295 37.46 12.83 15.37
N ALA A 296 37.75 11.61 15.83
CA ALA A 296 37.04 10.99 16.95
C ALA A 296 37.15 11.81 18.26
N GLU A 297 38.33 12.37 18.57
CA GLU A 297 38.55 13.28 19.70
C GLU A 297 37.72 14.58 19.56
N ALA A 298 37.62 15.12 18.35
CA ALA A 298 36.82 16.32 18.07
C ALA A 298 35.31 16.05 18.19
N LEU A 299 34.82 14.92 17.66
CA LEU A 299 33.40 14.52 17.71
C LEU A 299 32.90 14.23 19.13
N GLN A 300 33.78 13.83 20.05
CA GLN A 300 33.45 13.65 21.47
C GLN A 300 33.20 14.97 22.18
N THR A 301 33.89 16.04 21.78
CA THR A 301 33.97 17.30 22.54
C THR A 301 33.10 18.40 21.93
N LYS A 302 32.99 18.47 20.60
CA LYS A 302 32.32 19.56 19.88
C LYS A 302 30.90 19.19 19.44
N ARG A 303 30.04 20.20 19.32
CA ARG A 303 28.65 20.05 18.83
C ARG A 303 28.58 20.29 17.32
N THR A 304 28.54 19.21 16.55
CA THR A 304 28.75 19.22 15.09
C THR A 304 27.53 18.73 14.30
N LEU A 305 27.29 19.30 13.11
CA LEU A 305 26.40 18.75 12.08
C LEU A 305 27.23 18.33 10.86
N ILE A 306 27.26 17.03 10.55
CA ILE A 306 28.11 16.48 9.48
C ILE A 306 27.24 15.73 8.47
N VAL A 307 27.49 15.96 7.18
CA VAL A 307 26.97 15.11 6.10
C VAL A 307 28.13 14.37 5.41
N LEU A 308 28.01 13.04 5.33
CA LEU A 308 28.89 12.16 4.57
C LEU A 308 28.11 11.56 3.40
N ASP A 309 28.42 12.00 2.18
CA ASP A 309 27.62 11.68 0.99
C ASP A 309 28.25 10.58 0.12
N ASP A 310 27.40 9.67 -0.40
CA ASP A 310 27.72 8.49 -1.21
C ASP A 310 28.78 7.56 -0.56
N ILE A 311 28.57 7.18 0.71
CA ILE A 311 29.36 6.12 1.37
C ILE A 311 29.06 4.77 0.70
N VAL A 312 30.10 4.08 0.24
CA VAL A 312 30.00 2.81 -0.52
C VAL A 312 30.32 1.60 0.35
N GLU A 313 31.21 1.75 1.33
CA GLU A 313 31.59 0.68 2.26
C GLU A 313 31.59 1.16 3.71
N TYR A 314 31.18 0.28 4.63
CA TYR A 314 31.31 0.50 6.08
C TYR A 314 32.77 0.81 6.51
N SER A 315 33.76 0.25 5.81
CA SER A 315 35.19 0.49 6.02
C SER A 315 35.54 2.00 5.97
N GLN A 316 34.95 2.74 5.02
CA GLN A 316 35.15 4.17 4.83
C GLN A 316 34.64 4.96 6.05
N LEU A 317 33.47 4.59 6.58
CA LEU A 317 32.87 5.25 7.74
C LEU A 317 33.74 5.12 8.99
N VAL A 318 34.24 3.91 9.26
CA VAL A 318 35.14 3.63 10.40
C VAL A 318 36.46 4.41 10.26
N VAL A 319 37.01 4.51 9.05
CA VAL A 319 38.23 5.30 8.80
C VAL A 319 37.99 6.81 8.96
N LEU A 320 36.82 7.32 8.60
CA LEU A 320 36.50 8.75 8.71
C LEU A 320 36.20 9.19 10.15
N LEU A 321 35.32 8.47 10.86
CA LEU A 321 34.79 8.90 12.16
C LEU A 321 35.42 8.17 13.36
N GLY A 322 36.04 7.01 13.13
CA GLY A 322 36.47 6.09 14.18
C GLY A 322 35.31 5.30 14.81
N ILE A 323 35.58 4.69 15.96
CA ILE A 323 34.61 3.90 16.75
C ILE A 323 34.29 4.54 18.12
N GLY A 324 34.73 5.79 18.32
CA GLY A 324 34.58 6.51 19.58
C GLY A 324 33.16 7.02 19.83
N LYS A 325 32.86 7.43 21.06
CA LYS A 325 31.58 8.07 21.40
C LYS A 325 31.40 9.38 20.60
N ILE A 326 30.17 9.74 20.26
CA ILE A 326 29.84 11.05 19.67
C ILE A 326 29.22 11.95 20.76
N ASN A 327 29.43 13.26 20.68
CA ASN A 327 28.75 14.24 21.54
C ASN A 327 27.23 14.17 21.32
N ALA A 328 26.44 14.04 22.38
CA ALA A 328 24.97 13.85 22.30
C ALA A 328 24.21 15.05 21.67
N GLY A 329 24.85 16.21 21.53
CA GLY A 329 24.31 17.36 20.80
C GLY A 329 24.67 17.39 19.31
N SER A 330 25.50 16.46 18.83
CA SER A 330 25.93 16.35 17.43
C SER A 330 24.99 15.48 16.59
N LYS A 331 25.02 15.70 15.28
CA LYS A 331 24.20 14.99 14.28
C LYS A 331 25.04 14.65 13.06
N ILE A 332 25.02 13.40 12.64
CA ILE A 332 25.71 12.91 11.45
C ILE A 332 24.68 12.31 10.50
N ILE A 333 24.66 12.78 9.26
CA ILE A 333 23.84 12.25 8.18
C ILE A 333 24.77 11.50 7.23
N ILE A 334 24.43 10.27 6.91
CA ILE A 334 25.14 9.43 5.95
C ILE A 334 24.18 9.18 4.79
N THR A 335 24.61 9.42 3.55
CA THR A 335 23.89 8.92 2.38
C THR A 335 24.62 7.70 1.82
N THR A 336 23.87 6.67 1.44
CA THR A 336 24.44 5.43 0.87
C THR A 336 23.44 4.76 -0.08
N ARG A 337 23.92 3.76 -0.82
CA ARG A 337 23.12 2.92 -1.73
C ARG A 337 22.91 1.51 -1.20
N GLU A 338 23.43 1.23 -0.02
CA GLU A 338 23.36 -0.07 0.65
C GLU A 338 22.57 0.06 1.95
N ASN A 339 21.67 -0.88 2.19
CA ASN A 339 20.97 -1.01 3.46
C ASN A 339 21.99 -1.41 4.54
N THR A 340 22.01 -0.64 5.62
CA THR A 340 22.98 -0.75 6.71
C THR A 340 22.59 -1.84 7.74
N ASP A 341 21.76 -2.81 7.38
CA ASP A 341 21.35 -3.94 8.24
C ASP A 341 22.52 -4.88 8.57
N ASP A 342 23.40 -5.15 7.60
CA ASP A 342 24.61 -5.95 7.82
C ASP A 342 25.80 -5.12 8.38
N TRP A 343 25.59 -3.83 8.73
CA TRP A 343 26.66 -3.02 9.35
C TRP A 343 26.81 -3.36 10.85
N PRO A 344 28.05 -3.57 11.35
CA PRO A 344 28.29 -3.87 12.76
C PRO A 344 27.68 -2.84 13.72
N HIS A 345 26.99 -3.31 14.76
CA HIS A 345 26.46 -2.46 15.81
C HIS A 345 27.60 -1.73 16.55
N PHE A 346 27.62 -0.39 16.46
CA PHE A 346 28.48 0.42 17.30
C PHE A 346 27.95 0.38 18.75
N PRO A 347 28.78 0.10 19.76
CA PRO A 347 28.35 0.07 21.17
C PRO A 347 27.97 1.45 21.74
N TYR A 348 28.16 2.53 20.97
CA TYR A 348 28.01 3.92 21.44
C TYR A 348 27.22 4.84 20.50
N TRP A 349 26.68 4.37 19.37
CA TRP A 349 25.96 5.22 18.40
C TRP A 349 24.53 4.73 18.19
N GLY A 350 23.54 5.63 18.32
CA GLY A 350 22.19 5.39 17.83
C GLY A 350 22.11 5.68 16.33
N ILE A 351 22.11 4.64 15.49
CA ILE A 351 21.89 4.76 14.04
C ILE A 351 20.39 4.62 13.75
N GLN A 352 19.73 5.74 13.40
CA GLN A 352 18.41 5.72 12.79
C GLN A 352 18.54 5.51 11.28
N LYS A 353 17.68 4.69 10.69
CA LYS A 353 17.66 4.40 9.25
C LYS A 353 16.48 5.10 8.58
N TYR A 354 16.68 5.56 7.34
CA TYR A 354 15.64 6.15 6.52
C TYR A 354 15.78 5.64 5.07
N GLU A 355 14.81 4.85 4.63
CA GLU A 355 14.71 4.40 3.24
C GLU A 355 14.12 5.53 2.39
N MET A 356 14.86 5.96 1.36
CA MET A 356 14.48 7.07 0.51
C MET A 356 13.37 6.67 -0.49
N ARG A 357 12.12 6.93 -0.09
CA ARG A 357 10.93 6.78 -0.94
C ARG A 357 10.98 7.68 -2.16
N LEU A 358 10.68 7.10 -3.34
CA LEU A 358 10.51 7.81 -4.61
C LEU A 358 9.29 8.73 -4.58
N LEU A 359 9.20 9.65 -5.56
CA LEU A 359 8.09 10.59 -5.68
C LEU A 359 6.79 9.85 -6.04
N ASN A 360 5.66 10.31 -5.50
CA ASN A 360 4.34 9.86 -5.98
C ASN A 360 4.01 10.51 -7.33
N ASP A 361 2.88 10.15 -7.96
CA ASP A 361 2.53 10.65 -9.29
C ASP A 361 2.35 12.17 -9.35
N ASP A 362 1.76 12.79 -8.31
CA ASP A 362 1.58 14.24 -8.21
C ASP A 362 2.93 14.99 -8.06
N GLU A 363 3.78 14.51 -7.15
CA GLU A 363 5.15 15.02 -6.95
C GLU A 363 5.99 14.83 -8.23
N SER A 364 5.80 13.73 -8.95
CA SER A 364 6.48 13.42 -10.21
C SER A 364 6.04 14.34 -11.34
N LEU A 365 4.72 14.57 -11.45
CA LEU A 365 4.14 15.46 -12.44
C LEU A 365 4.56 16.92 -12.18
N GLU A 366 4.57 17.38 -10.92
CA GLU A 366 5.09 18.71 -10.58
C GLU A 366 6.57 18.85 -10.93
N LEU A 367 7.42 17.87 -10.59
CA LEU A 367 8.85 17.94 -10.90
C LEU A 367 9.10 17.91 -12.41
N LEU A 368 8.52 16.96 -13.14
CA LEU A 368 8.64 16.86 -14.60
C LEU A 368 8.18 18.16 -15.26
N SER A 369 7.02 18.69 -14.88
CA SER A 369 6.45 19.90 -15.47
C SER A 369 7.34 21.12 -15.26
N ARG A 370 7.98 21.24 -14.09
CA ARG A 370 8.90 22.35 -13.80
C ARG A 370 10.13 22.31 -14.70
N HIS A 371 10.67 21.12 -14.96
CA HIS A 371 11.85 20.95 -15.82
C HIS A 371 11.51 20.99 -17.32
N ALA A 372 10.31 20.59 -17.72
CA ALA A 372 9.88 20.51 -19.12
C ALA A 372 9.18 21.78 -19.65
N PHE A 373 8.45 22.49 -18.78
CA PHE A 373 7.60 23.63 -19.16
C PHE A 373 7.87 24.90 -18.34
N GLY A 374 8.57 24.80 -17.20
CA GLY A 374 8.75 25.92 -16.26
C GLY A 374 7.54 26.16 -15.33
N SER A 375 6.51 25.31 -15.39
CA SER A 375 5.26 25.38 -14.62
C SER A 375 5.08 24.18 -13.70
N LYS A 376 4.21 24.28 -12.68
CA LYS A 376 3.86 23.13 -11.81
C LYS A 376 3.02 22.05 -12.51
N ILE A 377 2.36 22.40 -13.61
CA ILE A 377 1.44 21.55 -14.36
C ILE A 377 1.85 21.51 -15.84
N PRO A 378 1.51 20.45 -16.58
CA PRO A 378 1.77 20.40 -18.02
C PRO A 378 1.02 21.49 -18.78
N VAL A 379 1.56 21.87 -19.94
CA VAL A 379 0.85 22.74 -20.90
C VAL A 379 -0.25 21.94 -21.58
N MET A 380 -1.39 22.58 -21.87
CA MET A 380 -2.54 21.92 -22.51
C MET A 380 -2.14 21.12 -23.77
N GLY A 381 -2.57 19.87 -23.83
CA GLY A 381 -2.27 18.92 -24.91
C GLY A 381 -1.03 18.04 -24.68
N PHE A 382 -0.29 18.23 -23.57
CA PHE A 382 0.86 17.39 -23.19
C PHE A 382 0.56 16.42 -22.03
N GLU A 383 -0.65 16.44 -21.47
CA GLU A 383 -1.04 15.69 -20.27
C GLU A 383 -0.74 14.19 -20.41
N GLN A 384 -1.19 13.57 -21.51
CA GLN A 384 -0.97 12.15 -21.77
C GLN A 384 0.52 11.80 -21.95
N LEU A 385 1.31 12.70 -22.53
CA LEU A 385 2.75 12.50 -22.74
C LEU A 385 3.54 12.67 -21.44
N ALA A 386 3.13 13.62 -20.58
CA ALA A 386 3.65 13.77 -19.23
C ALA A 386 3.33 12.52 -18.39
N LEU A 387 2.10 12.01 -18.46
CA LEU A 387 1.69 10.76 -17.80
C LEU A 387 2.54 9.55 -18.26
N GLN A 388 2.76 9.39 -19.57
CA GLN A 388 3.66 8.35 -20.10
C GLN A 388 5.11 8.52 -19.62
N THR A 389 5.57 9.76 -19.47
CA THR A 389 6.94 10.05 -18.99
C THR A 389 7.09 9.73 -17.50
N ILE A 390 6.13 10.09 -16.64
CA ILE A 390 6.19 9.73 -15.21
C ILE A 390 6.08 8.20 -15.01
N GLN A 391 5.27 7.50 -15.82
CA GLN A 391 5.18 6.03 -15.84
C GLN A 391 6.47 5.34 -16.31
N TYR A 392 7.33 6.01 -17.08
CA TYR A 392 8.67 5.52 -17.40
C TYR A 392 9.65 5.74 -16.23
N CYS A 393 9.54 6.88 -15.56
CA CYS A 393 10.42 7.26 -14.45
C CYS A 393 10.09 6.61 -13.11
N GLU A 394 8.84 6.16 -12.90
CA GLU A 394 8.31 5.56 -11.64
C GLU A 394 8.73 6.34 -10.39
N GLY A 395 8.61 7.67 -10.44
CA GLY A 395 8.93 8.54 -9.30
C GLY A 395 10.41 8.83 -9.06
N ASN A 396 11.33 8.38 -9.91
CA ASN A 396 12.76 8.68 -9.78
C ASN A 396 13.06 10.16 -10.09
N PRO A 397 13.48 10.99 -9.11
CA PRO A 397 13.70 12.43 -9.31
C PRO A 397 14.71 12.76 -10.41
N LEU A 398 15.83 12.03 -10.45
CA LEU A 398 16.88 12.25 -11.45
C LEU A 398 16.33 12.00 -12.86
N ALA A 399 15.60 10.92 -13.08
CA ALA A 399 15.03 10.61 -14.39
C ALA A 399 14.03 11.69 -14.85
N LEU A 400 13.16 12.16 -13.95
CA LEU A 400 12.18 13.22 -14.22
C LEU A 400 12.86 14.55 -14.59
N GLU A 401 13.90 14.96 -13.85
CA GLU A 401 14.72 16.13 -14.18
C GLU A 401 15.44 15.97 -15.53
N VAL A 402 16.12 14.84 -15.73
CA VAL A 402 16.95 14.56 -16.90
C VAL A 402 16.13 14.54 -18.20
N LEU A 403 14.96 13.91 -18.17
CA LEU A 403 14.03 13.86 -19.31
C LEU A 403 13.32 15.20 -19.52
N GLY A 404 12.74 15.80 -18.46
CA GLY A 404 12.06 17.09 -18.56
C GLY A 404 12.96 18.18 -19.13
N SER A 405 14.18 18.32 -18.61
CA SER A 405 15.16 19.30 -19.11
C SER A 405 15.67 19.00 -20.52
N SER A 406 15.57 17.75 -21.01
CA SER A 406 15.86 17.42 -22.42
C SER A 406 14.74 17.89 -23.35
N MET A 407 13.48 17.75 -22.90
CA MET A 407 12.28 18.08 -23.67
C MET A 407 12.00 19.58 -23.72
N PHE A 408 12.43 20.34 -22.71
CA PHE A 408 12.30 21.81 -22.62
C PHE A 408 12.73 22.55 -23.90
N LYS A 409 13.82 22.12 -24.53
CA LYS A 409 14.38 22.80 -25.72
C LYS A 409 13.56 22.62 -26.99
N ASN A 410 12.92 21.45 -27.16
CA ASN A 410 12.18 21.06 -28.36
C ASN A 410 10.75 20.65 -27.98
N ASN A 411 10.06 21.54 -27.26
CA ASN A 411 8.78 21.25 -26.64
C ASN A 411 7.61 21.19 -27.65
N THR A 412 7.55 20.13 -28.45
CA THR A 412 6.48 19.85 -29.42
C THR A 412 5.99 18.41 -29.30
N ILE A 413 4.67 18.19 -29.47
CA ILE A 413 4.03 16.87 -29.36
C ILE A 413 4.74 15.77 -30.21
N PRO A 414 5.12 16.02 -31.49
CA PRO A 414 5.84 15.01 -32.28
C PRO A 414 7.24 14.71 -31.74
N SER A 415 7.96 15.71 -31.22
CA SER A 415 9.29 15.52 -30.62
C SER A 415 9.22 14.70 -29.35
N TRP A 416 8.23 14.96 -28.48
CA TRP A 416 7.99 14.16 -27.27
C TRP A 416 7.67 12.70 -27.62
N LYS A 417 6.73 12.45 -28.53
CA LYS A 417 6.39 11.09 -28.99
C LYS A 417 7.63 10.38 -29.57
N SER A 418 8.42 11.07 -30.40
CA SER A 418 9.64 10.50 -30.95
C SER A 418 10.71 10.20 -29.88
N HIS A 419 10.77 10.98 -28.80
CA HIS A 419 11.73 10.78 -27.71
C HIS A 419 11.31 9.63 -26.78
N LEU A 420 10.02 9.53 -26.44
CA LEU A 420 9.48 8.38 -25.69
C LEU A 420 9.70 7.06 -26.44
N ASN A 421 9.46 7.02 -27.76
CA ASN A 421 9.73 5.86 -28.62
C ASN A 421 11.24 5.51 -28.76
N LEU A 422 12.15 6.37 -28.31
CA LEU A 422 13.58 6.08 -28.19
C LEU A 422 13.92 5.49 -26.81
N LEU A 423 13.28 5.97 -25.75
CA LEU A 423 13.48 5.49 -24.37
C LEU A 423 13.05 4.03 -24.13
N GLU A 424 12.16 3.50 -24.98
CA GLU A 424 11.82 2.07 -25.06
C GLU A 424 12.97 1.19 -25.60
N LYS A 425 13.95 1.80 -26.29
CA LYS A 425 15.03 1.11 -27.02
C LYS A 425 16.39 1.32 -26.37
N ASP A 426 16.64 2.52 -25.84
CA ASP A 426 17.89 2.91 -25.21
C ASP A 426 17.60 3.91 -24.07
N ILE A 427 18.28 3.76 -22.94
CA ILE A 427 18.09 4.60 -21.74
C ILE A 427 19.01 5.83 -21.84
N ASP A 428 18.55 7.00 -21.38
CA ASP A 428 19.41 8.19 -21.40
C ASP A 428 20.68 7.96 -20.55
N CYS A 429 21.84 8.15 -21.18
CA CYS A 429 23.16 7.94 -20.57
C CYS A 429 23.31 8.63 -19.20
N ARG A 430 22.70 9.80 -18.99
CA ARG A 430 22.77 10.55 -17.72
C ARG A 430 22.03 9.84 -16.58
N ILE A 431 21.00 9.06 -16.90
CA ILE A 431 20.30 8.18 -15.94
C ILE A 431 21.15 6.92 -15.73
N GLN A 432 21.58 6.28 -16.82
CA GLN A 432 22.37 5.04 -16.78
C GLN A 432 23.67 5.21 -15.98
N ASP A 433 24.43 6.28 -16.17
CA ASP A 433 25.70 6.55 -15.48
C ASP A 433 25.55 6.65 -13.95
N VAL A 434 24.36 7.00 -13.44
CA VAL A 434 24.09 7.05 -11.99
C VAL A 434 23.64 5.70 -11.47
N LEU A 435 22.81 4.96 -12.21
CA LEU A 435 22.29 3.65 -11.81
C LEU A 435 23.35 2.54 -11.89
N VAL A 436 24.15 2.53 -12.97
CA VAL A 436 25.19 1.50 -13.23
C VAL A 436 26.24 1.45 -12.13
N LYS A 437 26.48 2.55 -11.40
CA LYS A 437 27.40 2.56 -10.24
C LYS A 437 27.05 1.49 -9.19
N SER A 438 25.76 1.26 -8.92
CA SER A 438 25.32 0.23 -7.95
C SER A 438 25.54 -1.19 -8.49
N TYR A 439 25.35 -1.41 -9.79
CA TYR A 439 25.64 -2.70 -10.43
C TYR A 439 27.15 -2.98 -10.50
N MET A 440 27.96 -1.98 -10.86
CA MET A 440 29.41 -2.12 -10.97
C MET A 440 30.07 -2.42 -9.62
N SER A 441 29.52 -1.91 -8.52
CA SER A 441 30.01 -2.14 -7.16
C SER A 441 29.65 -3.52 -6.59
N LEU A 442 28.87 -4.36 -7.28
CA LEU A 442 28.59 -5.73 -6.84
C LEU A 442 29.90 -6.55 -6.71
N PRO A 443 30.17 -7.17 -5.54
CA PRO A 443 31.41 -7.90 -5.27
C PRO A 443 31.75 -9.01 -6.27
N TYR A 444 30.75 -9.82 -6.66
CA TYR A 444 30.99 -11.02 -7.46
C TYR A 444 30.34 -10.96 -8.85
N ASN A 445 30.95 -11.63 -9.84
CA ASN A 445 30.37 -11.69 -11.19
C ASN A 445 29.08 -12.54 -11.22
N SER A 446 28.94 -13.53 -10.33
CA SER A 446 27.71 -14.31 -10.17
C SER A 446 26.51 -13.42 -9.83
N GLU A 447 26.69 -12.44 -8.94
CA GLU A 447 25.65 -11.46 -8.57
C GLU A 447 25.27 -10.54 -9.74
N LYS A 448 26.25 -10.21 -10.60
CA LYS A 448 26.04 -9.43 -11.82
C LYS A 448 25.22 -10.21 -12.86
N GLU A 449 25.56 -11.48 -13.10
CA GLU A 449 24.76 -12.34 -14.00
C GLU A 449 23.37 -12.65 -13.44
N LEU A 450 23.26 -12.84 -12.12
CA LEU A 450 21.99 -13.02 -11.41
C LEU A 450 21.07 -11.81 -11.59
N PHE A 451 21.59 -10.59 -11.41
CA PHE A 451 20.85 -9.35 -11.66
C PHE A 451 20.32 -9.25 -13.10
N LEU A 452 21.16 -9.58 -14.09
CA LEU A 452 20.76 -9.56 -15.50
C LEU A 452 19.72 -10.64 -15.83
N HIS A 453 19.81 -11.84 -15.26
CA HIS A 453 18.81 -12.90 -15.41
C HIS A 453 17.46 -12.49 -14.79
N ILE A 454 17.47 -11.89 -13.60
CA ILE A 454 16.27 -11.37 -12.93
C ILE A 454 15.59 -10.28 -13.76
N ALA A 455 16.36 -9.32 -14.28
CA ALA A 455 15.84 -8.24 -15.09
C ALA A 455 15.21 -8.71 -16.41
N CYS A 456 15.76 -9.75 -17.03
CA CYS A 456 15.29 -10.25 -18.33
C CYS A 456 14.12 -11.24 -18.24
N PHE A 457 14.08 -12.10 -17.22
CA PHE A 457 13.15 -13.26 -17.20
C PHE A 457 12.31 -13.40 -15.92
N PHE A 458 12.78 -12.89 -14.77
CA PHE A 458 12.18 -13.20 -13.47
C PHE A 458 11.60 -12.01 -12.71
N THR A 459 11.47 -10.85 -13.34
CA THR A 459 10.76 -9.70 -12.76
C THR A 459 9.29 -10.08 -12.53
N CYS A 460 8.75 -9.75 -11.35
CA CYS A 460 7.41 -10.10 -10.87
C CYS A 460 7.14 -11.61 -10.66
N LYS A 461 8.16 -12.48 -10.69
CA LYS A 461 8.05 -13.91 -10.31
C LYS A 461 8.22 -14.09 -8.80
N ASP A 462 7.74 -15.19 -8.25
CA ASP A 462 7.93 -15.55 -6.84
C ASP A 462 9.44 -15.77 -6.51
N ILE A 463 9.90 -15.24 -5.37
CA ILE A 463 11.31 -15.30 -4.99
C ILE A 463 11.82 -16.74 -4.76
N ASP A 464 11.02 -17.61 -4.15
CA ASP A 464 11.43 -18.98 -3.82
C ASP A 464 11.55 -19.82 -5.11
N TYR A 465 10.67 -19.58 -6.10
CA TYR A 465 10.78 -20.13 -7.46
C TYR A 465 12.08 -19.70 -8.16
N VAL A 466 12.42 -18.41 -8.11
CA VAL A 466 13.62 -17.86 -8.76
C VAL A 466 14.90 -18.34 -8.09
N ILE A 467 14.91 -18.40 -6.76
CA ILE A 467 16.03 -18.95 -5.98
C ILE A 467 16.31 -20.38 -6.43
N LYS A 468 15.31 -21.27 -6.45
CA LYS A 468 15.50 -22.68 -6.83
C LYS A 468 16.19 -22.83 -8.19
N ILE A 469 15.73 -22.08 -9.20
CA ILE A 469 16.26 -22.14 -10.57
C ILE A 469 17.72 -21.65 -10.65
N LEU A 470 18.05 -20.57 -9.94
CA LEU A 470 19.34 -19.86 -10.10
C LEU A 470 20.38 -20.20 -9.01
N GLU A 471 20.00 -20.87 -7.93
CA GLU A 471 20.91 -21.29 -6.85
C GLU A 471 22.10 -22.13 -7.34
N PRO A 472 21.93 -23.16 -8.22
CA PRO A 472 23.03 -24.04 -8.61
C PRO A 472 24.19 -23.35 -9.33
N ASP A 473 23.91 -22.26 -10.04
CA ASP A 473 24.89 -21.57 -10.90
C ASP A 473 25.35 -20.21 -10.33
N TYR A 474 24.55 -19.57 -9.47
CA TYR A 474 24.78 -18.18 -9.03
C TYR A 474 24.73 -17.94 -7.52
N SER A 475 24.45 -18.96 -6.69
CA SER A 475 24.21 -18.80 -5.24
C SER A 475 23.14 -17.74 -4.94
N ALA A 476 22.01 -17.86 -5.65
CA ALA A 476 20.88 -16.94 -5.65
C ALA A 476 20.35 -16.55 -4.25
N ILE A 477 20.40 -17.43 -3.24
CA ILE A 477 20.02 -17.09 -1.85
C ILE A 477 20.85 -15.91 -1.34
N SER A 478 22.18 -16.00 -1.46
CA SER A 478 23.08 -14.93 -1.03
C SER A 478 23.04 -13.76 -2.00
N GLY A 479 23.05 -14.03 -3.31
CA GLY A 479 23.10 -13.00 -4.34
C GLY A 479 21.86 -12.10 -4.34
N ILE A 480 20.65 -12.66 -4.21
CA ILE A 480 19.42 -11.86 -4.11
C ILE A 480 19.42 -11.03 -2.82
N LYS A 481 19.94 -11.54 -1.70
CA LYS A 481 20.13 -10.72 -0.49
C LYS A 481 21.06 -9.53 -0.76
N THR A 482 22.20 -9.73 -1.45
CA THR A 482 23.08 -8.62 -1.87
C THR A 482 22.36 -7.60 -2.75
N LEU A 483 21.54 -8.05 -3.71
CA LEU A 483 20.79 -7.17 -4.61
C LEU A 483 19.71 -6.36 -3.88
N ILE A 484 19.01 -6.96 -2.90
CA ILE A 484 18.06 -6.28 -2.02
C ILE A 484 18.77 -5.25 -1.16
N ASN A 485 19.86 -5.65 -0.50
CA ASN A 485 20.69 -4.75 0.31
C ASN A 485 21.15 -3.54 -0.51
N ARG A 486 21.49 -3.70 -1.79
CA ARG A 486 21.97 -2.60 -2.66
C ARG A 486 20.85 -1.84 -3.39
N CYS A 487 19.60 -2.03 -2.97
CA CYS A 487 18.42 -1.40 -3.54
C CYS A 487 18.31 -1.57 -5.07
N LEU A 488 18.80 -2.70 -5.59
CA LEU A 488 18.73 -3.07 -7.00
C LEU A 488 17.48 -3.92 -7.32
N VAL A 489 16.96 -4.60 -6.30
CA VAL A 489 15.78 -5.47 -6.34
C VAL A 489 15.03 -5.25 -5.01
N SER A 490 13.72 -5.45 -4.99
CA SER A 490 12.92 -5.50 -3.77
C SER A 490 11.99 -6.72 -3.79
N VAL A 491 11.34 -7.01 -2.67
CA VAL A 491 10.35 -8.10 -2.56
C VAL A 491 9.04 -7.48 -2.12
N SER A 492 7.97 -7.71 -2.87
CA SER A 492 6.63 -7.26 -2.52
C SER A 492 6.04 -8.08 -1.35
N PRO A 493 4.98 -7.61 -0.67
CA PRO A 493 4.36 -8.35 0.44
C PRO A 493 3.89 -9.77 0.08
N ASN A 494 3.62 -10.04 -1.19
CA ASN A 494 3.26 -11.35 -1.74
C ASN A 494 4.45 -12.12 -2.34
N LYS A 495 5.66 -11.99 -1.76
CA LYS A 495 6.91 -12.68 -2.14
C LYS A 495 7.39 -12.49 -3.60
N LYS A 496 6.77 -11.63 -4.41
CA LYS A 496 7.22 -11.41 -5.79
C LYS A 496 8.48 -10.54 -5.83
N LEU A 497 9.40 -10.92 -6.69
CA LEU A 497 10.68 -10.26 -6.92
C LEU A 497 10.46 -9.05 -7.83
N MET A 498 10.55 -7.85 -7.26
CA MET A 498 10.26 -6.59 -7.93
C MET A 498 11.57 -5.87 -8.32
N MET A 499 11.59 -5.28 -9.52
CA MET A 499 12.67 -4.44 -9.99
C MET A 499 12.09 -3.16 -10.60
N HIS A 500 12.59 -2.01 -10.17
CA HIS A 500 12.19 -0.72 -10.73
C HIS A 500 12.55 -0.67 -12.23
N ARG A 501 11.63 -0.19 -13.06
CA ARG A 501 11.73 -0.15 -14.53
C ARG A 501 13.04 0.44 -15.05
N LEU A 502 13.55 1.53 -14.46
CA LEU A 502 14.83 2.13 -14.87
C LEU A 502 16.04 1.22 -14.62
N LEU A 503 16.02 0.40 -13.55
CA LEU A 503 17.05 -0.62 -13.31
C LEU A 503 16.91 -1.78 -14.30
N GLN A 504 15.68 -2.16 -14.64
CA GLN A 504 15.41 -3.19 -15.63
C GLN A 504 15.86 -2.75 -17.04
N GLU A 505 15.58 -1.51 -17.45
CA GLU A 505 16.05 -0.96 -18.73
C GLU A 505 17.57 -0.74 -18.75
N MET A 506 18.18 -0.34 -17.63
CA MET A 506 19.65 -0.34 -17.49
C MET A 506 20.23 -1.74 -17.71
N ALA A 507 19.68 -2.77 -17.06
CA ALA A 507 20.12 -4.16 -17.21
C ALA A 507 19.98 -4.65 -18.66
N LYS A 508 18.82 -4.43 -19.26
CA LYS A 508 18.55 -4.70 -20.68
C LYS A 508 19.53 -3.95 -21.59
N ASN A 509 19.91 -2.71 -21.26
CA ASN A 509 20.86 -1.96 -22.09
C ASN A 509 22.28 -2.51 -21.98
N ILE A 510 22.72 -2.98 -20.80
CA ILE A 510 23.99 -3.68 -20.64
C ILE A 510 24.05 -4.89 -21.59
N VAL A 511 22.99 -5.70 -21.65
CA VAL A 511 22.91 -6.84 -22.57
C VAL A 511 22.81 -6.40 -24.05
N ARG A 512 22.09 -5.31 -24.36
CA ARG A 512 22.07 -4.73 -25.73
C ARG A 512 23.47 -4.31 -26.19
N GLN A 513 24.33 -3.83 -25.27
CA GLN A 513 25.69 -3.37 -25.57
C GLN A 513 26.68 -4.53 -25.85
N GLU A 514 26.42 -5.75 -25.38
CA GLU A 514 27.22 -6.94 -25.72
C GLU A 514 27.25 -7.19 -27.26
N SER A 515 26.09 -7.06 -27.91
CA SER A 515 25.99 -7.01 -29.38
C SER A 515 24.83 -6.15 -29.84
N VAL A 516 25.14 -4.90 -30.21
CA VAL A 516 24.17 -3.91 -30.68
C VAL A 516 23.47 -4.38 -31.97
N LYS A 517 24.21 -5.00 -32.89
CA LYS A 517 23.73 -5.36 -34.24
C LYS A 517 23.13 -6.76 -34.35
N PHE A 518 23.56 -7.71 -33.51
CA PHE A 518 23.24 -9.12 -33.67
C PHE A 518 22.69 -9.71 -32.36
N PRO A 519 21.35 -9.71 -32.17
CA PRO A 519 20.71 -10.21 -30.94
C PRO A 519 21.12 -11.64 -30.54
N GLY A 520 21.38 -12.52 -31.51
CA GLY A 520 21.85 -13.90 -31.27
C GLY A 520 23.29 -14.02 -30.76
N GLN A 521 24.03 -12.92 -30.62
CA GLN A 521 25.37 -12.85 -30.01
C GLN A 521 25.35 -12.19 -28.61
N ARG A 522 24.15 -12.00 -28.04
CA ARG A 522 23.97 -11.54 -26.65
C ARG A 522 23.88 -12.74 -25.71
N SER A 523 24.06 -12.50 -24.42
CA SER A 523 23.87 -13.44 -23.32
C SER A 523 22.39 -13.74 -23.09
N ARG A 524 21.51 -12.74 -23.26
CA ARG A 524 20.08 -12.85 -22.97
C ARG A 524 19.26 -12.22 -24.09
N VAL A 525 18.20 -12.90 -24.51
CA VAL A 525 17.25 -12.42 -25.52
C VAL A 525 15.84 -12.53 -24.96
N TRP A 526 15.26 -11.39 -24.56
CA TRP A 526 13.91 -11.32 -23.96
C TRP A 526 12.86 -10.71 -24.91
N LEU A 527 13.26 -10.04 -25.98
CA LEU A 527 12.35 -9.46 -26.96
C LEU A 527 11.88 -10.54 -27.93
N SER A 528 10.59 -10.86 -27.93
CA SER A 528 9.99 -11.88 -28.81
C SER A 528 10.32 -11.67 -30.29
N SER A 529 10.40 -10.42 -30.75
CA SER A 529 10.75 -10.08 -32.14
C SER A 529 12.22 -10.36 -32.51
N ASP A 530 13.15 -10.22 -31.55
CA ASP A 530 14.55 -10.66 -31.74
C ASP A 530 14.65 -12.19 -31.65
N SER A 531 14.00 -12.82 -30.68
CA SER A 531 13.97 -14.28 -30.51
C SER A 531 13.39 -15.00 -31.73
N TYR A 532 12.26 -14.51 -32.28
CA TYR A 532 11.68 -15.04 -33.51
C TYR A 532 12.66 -14.93 -34.70
N ARG A 533 13.38 -13.81 -34.83
CA ARG A 533 14.39 -13.61 -35.89
C ARG A 533 15.60 -14.52 -35.75
N ILE A 534 15.98 -14.88 -34.53
CA ILE A 534 17.06 -15.85 -34.26
C ILE A 534 16.59 -17.26 -34.65
N LEU A 535 15.45 -17.69 -34.10
CA LEU A 535 14.93 -19.05 -34.28
C LEU A 535 14.48 -19.35 -35.72
N SER A 536 13.89 -18.38 -36.42
CA SER A 536 13.49 -18.53 -37.84
C SER A 536 14.65 -18.54 -38.84
N LYS A 537 15.85 -18.08 -38.44
CA LYS A 537 17.04 -17.99 -39.32
C LYS A 537 18.16 -18.95 -38.96
N GLY A 538 18.09 -19.65 -37.84
CA GLY A 538 19.19 -20.48 -37.33
C GLY A 538 20.36 -19.67 -36.75
N ASN A 539 20.15 -18.40 -36.41
CA ASN A 539 21.20 -17.47 -35.99
C ASN A 539 21.52 -17.54 -34.48
N GLY A 540 21.31 -18.70 -33.84
CA GLY A 540 21.72 -18.93 -32.46
C GLY A 540 23.23 -19.02 -32.33
N SER A 541 23.77 -18.65 -31.17
CA SER A 541 25.19 -18.81 -30.87
C SER A 541 25.42 -19.21 -29.41
N ASN A 542 26.62 -19.69 -29.12
CA ASN A 542 27.01 -20.22 -27.82
C ASN A 542 27.14 -19.15 -26.72
N THR A 543 26.92 -17.87 -27.03
CA THR A 543 26.80 -16.81 -26.00
C THR A 543 25.45 -16.82 -25.31
N VAL A 544 24.40 -17.34 -25.95
CA VAL A 544 23.01 -17.22 -25.45
C VAL A 544 22.82 -18.14 -24.25
N GLU A 545 22.72 -17.54 -23.07
CA GLU A 545 22.35 -18.22 -21.81
C GLU A 545 20.84 -18.22 -21.56
N GLY A 546 20.10 -17.25 -22.11
CA GLY A 546 18.67 -17.14 -21.91
C GLY A 546 17.92 -16.66 -23.15
N LEU A 547 16.82 -17.32 -23.48
CA LEU A 547 15.94 -16.94 -24.61
C LEU A 547 14.47 -17.02 -24.20
N ALA A 548 13.72 -15.95 -24.45
CA ALA A 548 12.26 -15.91 -24.33
C ALA A 548 11.61 -15.54 -25.67
N LEU A 549 10.63 -16.33 -26.10
CA LEU A 549 9.77 -16.05 -27.24
C LEU A 549 8.30 -16.19 -26.80
N ASP A 550 7.51 -15.14 -27.01
CA ASP A 550 6.06 -15.17 -26.85
C ASP A 550 5.36 -14.81 -28.16
N MET A 551 4.58 -15.75 -28.69
CA MET A 551 3.88 -15.61 -29.97
C MET A 551 2.60 -14.75 -29.86
N LYS A 552 1.99 -14.65 -28.67
CA LYS A 552 0.86 -13.75 -28.42
C LYS A 552 1.32 -12.29 -28.42
N MET A 553 2.42 -11.99 -27.73
CA MET A 553 3.07 -10.68 -27.74
C MET A 553 3.40 -10.21 -29.17
N LEU A 554 3.91 -11.09 -30.04
CA LEU A 554 4.15 -10.76 -31.45
C LEU A 554 2.87 -10.39 -32.22
N SER A 555 1.75 -11.02 -31.90
CA SER A 555 0.46 -10.72 -32.53
C SER A 555 -0.11 -9.37 -32.06
N GLU A 556 0.06 -9.05 -30.77
CA GLU A 556 -0.32 -7.76 -30.17
C GLU A 556 0.53 -6.60 -30.72
N GLU A 557 1.84 -6.83 -30.93
CA GLU A 557 2.77 -5.89 -31.57
C GLU A 557 2.51 -5.68 -33.09
N ASN A 558 1.51 -6.35 -33.68
CA ASN A 558 1.26 -6.40 -35.14
C ASN A 558 2.50 -6.83 -35.96
N PHE A 559 3.37 -7.66 -35.37
CA PHE A 559 4.60 -8.10 -36.02
C PHE A 559 4.28 -9.12 -37.12
N ALA A 560 4.81 -8.91 -38.33
CA ALA A 560 4.59 -9.84 -39.44
C ALA A 560 5.46 -11.10 -39.29
N PHE A 561 4.89 -12.17 -38.73
CA PHE A 561 5.52 -13.49 -38.64
C PHE A 561 4.76 -14.57 -39.45
N LYS A 562 5.45 -15.66 -39.76
CA LYS A 562 4.85 -16.91 -40.28
C LYS A 562 4.94 -17.97 -39.19
N ALA A 563 3.81 -18.57 -38.81
CA ALA A 563 3.74 -19.55 -37.72
C ALA A 563 4.57 -20.82 -38.00
N SER A 564 4.53 -21.34 -39.23
CA SER A 564 5.05 -22.66 -39.60
C SER A 564 6.56 -22.79 -39.85
N ASN A 565 7.39 -21.84 -39.38
CA ASN A 565 8.79 -21.70 -39.81
C ASN A 565 9.87 -21.83 -38.71
N LEU A 566 9.50 -22.13 -37.46
CA LEU A 566 10.49 -22.25 -36.37
C LEU A 566 11.03 -23.68 -36.29
N ARG A 567 12.36 -23.82 -36.29
CA ARG A 567 13.05 -25.12 -36.25
C ARG A 567 13.93 -25.25 -35.02
N THR A 568 14.04 -26.47 -34.50
CA THR A 568 14.96 -26.80 -33.39
C THR A 568 16.43 -26.61 -33.77
N ASP A 569 16.78 -26.66 -35.07
CA ASP A 569 18.10 -26.37 -35.64
C ASP A 569 18.75 -25.08 -35.08
N ALA A 570 17.95 -24.06 -34.74
CA ALA A 570 18.46 -22.80 -34.22
C ALA A 570 18.97 -22.87 -32.77
N LEU A 571 18.46 -23.82 -31.98
CA LEU A 571 18.87 -24.06 -30.59
C LEU A 571 20.14 -24.89 -30.51
N LYS A 572 20.44 -25.69 -31.54
CA LYS A 572 21.63 -26.57 -31.63
C LYS A 572 22.97 -25.84 -31.48
N ASN A 573 23.02 -24.53 -31.75
CA ASN A 573 24.23 -23.72 -31.62
C ASN A 573 24.31 -22.95 -30.28
N MET A 574 23.38 -23.19 -29.35
CA MET A 574 23.24 -22.45 -28.08
C MET A 574 23.70 -23.29 -26.87
N ASP A 575 24.92 -23.83 -26.91
CA ASP A 575 25.44 -24.77 -25.89
C ASP A 575 25.46 -24.22 -24.45
N SER A 576 25.40 -22.89 -24.28
CA SER A 576 25.39 -22.22 -22.97
C SER A 576 23.98 -21.92 -22.44
N LEU A 577 22.92 -22.33 -23.15
CA LEU A 577 21.53 -22.01 -22.81
C LEU A 577 21.13 -22.65 -21.48
N LYS A 578 20.78 -21.82 -20.50
CA LYS A 578 20.33 -22.19 -19.13
C LYS A 578 18.84 -21.94 -18.95
N LEU A 579 18.29 -20.93 -19.62
CA LEU A 579 16.91 -20.45 -19.46
C LEU A 579 16.19 -20.43 -20.82
N LEU A 580 15.10 -21.19 -20.95
CA LEU A 580 14.28 -21.20 -22.17
C LEU A 580 12.81 -20.97 -21.85
N GLN A 581 12.25 -19.88 -22.37
CA GLN A 581 10.82 -19.55 -22.29
C GLN A 581 10.20 -19.51 -23.70
N LEU A 582 9.13 -20.27 -23.90
CA LEU A 582 8.44 -20.47 -25.17
C LEU A 582 6.93 -20.43 -24.95
N ASN A 583 6.30 -19.28 -25.20
CA ASN A 583 4.85 -19.12 -24.98
C ASN A 583 4.10 -19.27 -26.31
N PHE A 584 3.30 -20.34 -26.42
CA PHE A 584 2.51 -20.72 -27.59
C PHE A 584 3.35 -20.87 -28.87
N VAL A 585 4.55 -21.48 -28.70
CA VAL A 585 5.53 -21.71 -29.77
C VAL A 585 5.46 -23.17 -30.25
N GLU A 586 5.30 -23.36 -31.55
CA GLU A 586 5.53 -24.64 -32.22
C GLU A 586 6.97 -24.69 -32.75
N LEU A 587 7.71 -25.75 -32.42
CA LEU A 587 9.05 -26.01 -32.95
C LEU A 587 9.04 -27.32 -33.76
N ASN A 588 9.58 -27.29 -34.98
CA ASN A 588 9.69 -28.47 -35.83
C ASN A 588 11.15 -28.97 -35.91
N GLY A 589 11.39 -30.26 -35.70
CA GLY A 589 12.72 -30.88 -35.86
C GLY A 589 13.06 -31.89 -34.75
N SER A 590 14.35 -32.27 -34.67
CA SER A 590 14.89 -33.15 -33.63
C SER A 590 15.20 -32.38 -32.33
N TYR A 591 15.01 -33.02 -31.18
CA TYR A 591 15.31 -32.46 -29.85
C TYR A 591 16.68 -32.91 -29.29
N GLU A 592 17.42 -33.77 -30.01
CA GLU A 592 18.70 -34.37 -29.57
C GLU A 592 19.83 -33.38 -29.23
N ASN A 593 19.71 -32.12 -29.64
CA ASN A 593 20.78 -31.11 -29.54
C ASN A 593 20.34 -29.91 -28.69
N PHE A 594 19.47 -30.12 -27.69
CA PHE A 594 19.19 -29.11 -26.66
C PHE A 594 20.37 -29.02 -25.68
N SER A 595 20.62 -27.81 -25.16
CA SER A 595 21.70 -27.54 -24.20
C SER A 595 21.58 -28.43 -22.95
N GLU A 596 22.63 -29.18 -22.63
CA GLU A 596 22.75 -29.89 -21.35
C GLU A 596 22.83 -28.92 -20.15
N GLY A 597 23.14 -27.64 -20.39
CA GLY A 597 23.18 -26.58 -19.38
C GLY A 597 21.80 -26.09 -18.92
N LEU A 598 20.70 -26.55 -19.52
CA LEU A 598 19.36 -26.03 -19.24
C LEU A 598 18.93 -26.28 -17.78
N ARG A 599 18.56 -25.22 -17.06
CA ARG A 599 18.03 -25.20 -15.68
C ARG A 599 16.53 -24.97 -15.63
N TRP A 600 16.01 -24.19 -16.57
CA TRP A 600 14.60 -23.81 -16.63
C TRP A 600 14.05 -23.94 -18.04
N LEU A 601 12.94 -24.68 -18.14
CA LEU A 601 12.13 -24.79 -19.35
C LEU A 601 10.70 -24.36 -19.02
N CYS A 602 10.29 -23.21 -19.55
CA CYS A 602 8.90 -22.77 -19.54
C CYS A 602 8.37 -22.82 -20.98
N TRP A 603 7.44 -23.74 -21.26
CA TRP A 603 6.84 -23.91 -22.57
C TRP A 603 5.31 -23.89 -22.46
N LEU A 604 4.74 -22.69 -22.32
CA LEU A 604 3.30 -22.51 -22.26
C LEU A 604 2.67 -22.88 -23.62
N GLY A 605 1.55 -23.61 -23.62
CA GLY A 605 0.94 -24.09 -24.86
C GLY A 605 1.76 -25.15 -25.58
N TYR A 606 2.51 -25.98 -24.83
CA TYR A 606 3.34 -27.05 -25.38
C TYR A 606 2.53 -27.99 -26.31
N PRO A 607 2.92 -28.16 -27.59
CA PRO A 607 2.03 -28.72 -28.62
C PRO A 607 2.05 -30.25 -28.74
N LEU A 608 3.03 -30.95 -28.13
CA LEU A 608 3.17 -32.39 -28.29
C LEU A 608 2.38 -33.17 -27.22
N ARG A 609 1.87 -34.35 -27.61
CA ARG A 609 1.10 -35.26 -26.75
C ARG A 609 1.95 -36.01 -25.71
N SER A 610 3.26 -36.08 -25.91
CA SER A 610 4.22 -36.70 -24.99
C SER A 610 5.52 -35.89 -24.94
N ILE A 611 6.40 -36.26 -24.01
CA ILE A 611 7.78 -35.74 -23.94
C ILE A 611 8.65 -36.50 -24.96
N PRO A 612 9.41 -35.82 -25.85
CA PRO A 612 10.38 -36.44 -26.75
C PRO A 612 11.46 -37.18 -25.97
N CYS A 613 11.76 -38.43 -26.38
CA CYS A 613 12.81 -39.21 -25.74
C CYS A 613 14.21 -38.61 -25.96
N GLU A 614 14.38 -37.78 -27.00
CA GLU A 614 15.64 -37.13 -27.34
C GLU A 614 15.91 -35.85 -26.53
N LEU A 615 14.91 -35.30 -25.84
CA LEU A 615 15.04 -34.04 -25.12
C LEU A 615 15.80 -34.25 -23.80
N TYR A 616 17.03 -33.73 -23.74
CA TYR A 616 17.83 -33.79 -22.52
C TYR A 616 17.22 -32.94 -21.40
N MET A 617 16.98 -33.55 -20.24
CA MET A 617 16.34 -32.91 -19.09
C MET A 617 17.12 -33.07 -17.77
N GLY A 618 18.27 -33.76 -17.75
CA GLY A 618 18.93 -34.20 -16.52
C GLY A 618 19.31 -33.09 -15.53
N ASN A 619 19.57 -31.88 -16.04
CA ASN A 619 19.97 -30.71 -15.24
C ASN A 619 18.85 -29.67 -15.02
N LEU A 620 17.63 -29.94 -15.51
CA LEU A 620 16.49 -29.06 -15.27
C LEU A 620 16.10 -29.06 -13.79
N VAL A 621 15.87 -27.85 -13.25
CA VAL A 621 15.42 -27.61 -11.87
C VAL A 621 13.93 -27.26 -11.84
N ALA A 622 13.44 -26.57 -12.86
CA ALA A 622 12.02 -26.26 -13.02
C ALA A 622 11.55 -26.49 -14.47
N ILE A 623 10.42 -27.19 -14.60
CA ILE A 623 9.69 -27.40 -15.84
C ILE A 623 8.28 -26.81 -15.66
N ASP A 624 7.88 -25.96 -16.61
CA ASP A 624 6.52 -25.44 -16.73
C ASP A 624 6.00 -25.73 -18.14
N LEU A 625 5.03 -26.63 -18.27
CA LEU A 625 4.34 -26.96 -19.52
C LEU A 625 2.85 -26.63 -19.38
N SER A 626 2.50 -25.48 -18.78
CA SER A 626 1.10 -25.11 -18.59
C SER A 626 0.37 -24.91 -19.93
N TYR A 627 -0.94 -25.15 -19.96
CA TYR A 627 -1.80 -25.11 -21.15
C TYR A 627 -1.38 -26.10 -22.25
N SER A 628 -0.72 -27.22 -21.90
CA SER A 628 -0.19 -28.15 -22.89
C SER A 628 -1.25 -29.05 -23.54
N SER A 629 -0.92 -29.53 -24.73
CA SER A 629 -1.60 -30.64 -25.41
C SER A 629 -1.09 -32.02 -24.95
N LEU A 630 -0.35 -32.08 -23.84
CA LEU A 630 0.24 -33.31 -23.31
C LEU A 630 -0.86 -34.28 -22.85
N GLU A 631 -0.82 -35.52 -23.32
CA GLU A 631 -1.74 -36.60 -22.92
C GLU A 631 -1.12 -37.47 -21.81
N VAL A 632 0.20 -37.72 -21.90
CA VAL A 632 0.95 -38.50 -20.90
C VAL A 632 2.25 -37.79 -20.56
N PHE A 633 2.47 -37.56 -19.26
CA PHE A 633 3.78 -37.17 -18.74
C PHE A 633 4.55 -38.41 -18.29
N ASP A 634 5.61 -38.77 -19.03
CA ASP A 634 6.51 -39.87 -18.71
C ASP A 634 7.96 -39.35 -18.85
N PRO A 635 8.76 -39.29 -17.76
CA PRO A 635 10.13 -38.78 -17.80
C PRO A 635 11.03 -39.66 -18.69
N PRO A 636 11.70 -39.11 -19.73
CA PRO A 636 12.54 -39.91 -20.63
C PRO A 636 13.85 -40.38 -19.96
N MET A 637 14.21 -39.81 -18.81
CA MET A 637 15.41 -40.11 -18.03
C MET A 637 15.21 -39.70 -16.55
N VAL A 638 16.13 -40.09 -15.67
CA VAL A 638 16.05 -39.73 -14.24
C VAL A 638 16.44 -38.27 -14.03
N LEU A 639 15.51 -37.46 -13.52
CA LEU A 639 15.63 -36.02 -13.37
C LEU A 639 16.13 -35.65 -11.97
N GLN A 640 17.43 -35.87 -11.73
CA GLN A 640 18.08 -35.70 -10.41
C GLN A 640 18.06 -34.26 -9.88
N SER A 641 17.88 -33.27 -10.75
CA SER A 641 17.88 -31.84 -10.38
C SER A 641 16.48 -31.23 -10.25
N LEU A 642 15.43 -31.90 -10.75
CA LEU A 642 14.11 -31.30 -10.92
C LEU A 642 13.38 -31.19 -9.57
N GLN A 643 13.06 -29.95 -9.19
CA GLN A 643 12.37 -29.60 -7.95
C GLN A 643 10.95 -29.10 -8.21
N ILE A 644 10.67 -28.54 -9.38
CA ILE A 644 9.36 -27.95 -9.72
C ILE A 644 8.87 -28.52 -11.05
N LEU A 645 7.66 -29.08 -11.04
CA LEU A 645 6.92 -29.50 -12.23
C LEU A 645 5.54 -28.84 -12.23
N ASN A 646 5.31 -27.95 -13.20
CA ASN A 646 4.02 -27.30 -13.42
C ASN A 646 3.41 -27.77 -14.75
N LEU A 647 2.23 -28.37 -14.69
CA LEU A 647 1.43 -28.82 -15.83
C LEU A 647 0.01 -28.18 -15.81
N LYS A 648 -0.17 -27.05 -15.11
CA LYS A 648 -1.46 -26.33 -14.98
C LYS A 648 -2.20 -26.20 -16.32
N ASP A 649 -3.53 -26.31 -16.32
CA ASP A 649 -4.41 -26.18 -17.50
C ASP A 649 -4.07 -27.13 -18.66
N SER A 650 -3.33 -28.23 -18.41
CA SER A 650 -3.11 -29.28 -19.41
C SER A 650 -4.34 -30.16 -19.49
N HIS A 651 -5.42 -29.65 -20.09
CA HIS A 651 -6.74 -30.31 -20.08
C HIS A 651 -6.76 -31.69 -20.74
N ASN A 652 -5.81 -32.00 -21.63
CA ASN A 652 -5.66 -33.31 -22.27
C ASN A 652 -4.88 -34.33 -21.43
N LEU A 653 -4.21 -33.90 -20.34
CA LEU A 653 -3.33 -34.75 -19.55
C LEU A 653 -4.16 -35.83 -18.85
N PHE A 654 -3.97 -37.08 -19.26
CA PHE A 654 -4.68 -38.25 -18.76
C PHE A 654 -3.90 -39.00 -17.68
N GLU A 655 -2.57 -39.09 -17.84
CA GLU A 655 -1.72 -39.93 -16.98
C GLU A 655 -0.34 -39.32 -16.69
N ILE A 656 0.13 -39.51 -15.45
CA ILE A 656 1.51 -39.22 -15.02
C ILE A 656 2.18 -40.53 -14.63
N ARG A 657 3.27 -40.89 -15.32
CA ARG A 657 4.02 -42.14 -15.15
C ARG A 657 5.37 -41.92 -14.47
N ASN A 658 5.94 -43.02 -13.98
CA ASN A 658 7.33 -43.16 -13.52
C ASN A 658 7.84 -42.01 -12.62
N ILE A 659 6.99 -41.51 -11.71
CA ILE A 659 7.30 -40.32 -10.89
C ILE A 659 8.51 -40.53 -9.95
N PHE A 660 8.84 -41.79 -9.63
CA PHE A 660 10.08 -42.18 -8.94
C PHE A 660 11.36 -41.74 -9.69
N MET A 661 11.29 -41.46 -10.99
CA MET A 661 12.38 -40.90 -11.79
C MET A 661 12.63 -39.41 -11.51
N ILE A 662 11.86 -38.79 -10.61
CA ILE A 662 12.00 -37.38 -10.19
C ILE A 662 12.17 -37.31 -8.66
N PRO A 663 13.27 -37.85 -8.10
CA PRO A 663 13.40 -38.09 -6.66
C PRO A 663 13.49 -36.82 -5.79
N ARG A 664 13.77 -35.66 -6.39
CA ARG A 664 13.90 -34.36 -5.68
C ARG A 664 12.72 -33.41 -5.91
N LEU A 665 11.61 -33.89 -6.47
CA LEU A 665 10.44 -33.05 -6.73
C LEU A 665 9.89 -32.47 -5.42
N GLU A 666 9.86 -31.15 -5.30
CA GLU A 666 9.33 -30.42 -4.13
C GLU A 666 7.95 -29.81 -4.40
N THR A 667 7.63 -29.53 -5.67
CA THR A 667 6.44 -28.79 -6.07
C THR A 667 5.84 -29.40 -7.33
N LEU A 668 4.61 -29.91 -7.23
CA LEU A 668 3.84 -30.48 -8.33
C LEU A 668 2.52 -29.72 -8.48
N ILE A 669 2.32 -29.08 -9.64
CA ILE A 669 1.12 -28.29 -9.95
C ILE A 669 0.42 -28.93 -11.15
N LEU A 670 -0.79 -29.42 -10.90
CA LEU A 670 -1.72 -30.08 -11.83
C LEU A 670 -3.07 -29.35 -11.85
N TRP A 671 -3.09 -28.07 -11.48
CA TRP A 671 -4.33 -27.28 -11.41
C TRP A 671 -5.06 -27.33 -12.77
N ASN A 672 -6.34 -27.71 -12.74
CA ASN A 672 -7.27 -27.66 -13.87
C ASN A 672 -7.01 -28.71 -14.97
N CYS A 673 -6.28 -29.79 -14.67
CA CYS A 673 -6.07 -30.94 -15.54
C CYS A 673 -7.31 -31.87 -15.55
N TYR A 674 -8.38 -31.46 -16.24
CA TYR A 674 -9.68 -32.15 -16.18
C TYR A 674 -9.66 -33.63 -16.59
N SER A 675 -8.88 -34.01 -17.61
CA SER A 675 -8.78 -35.40 -18.09
C SER A 675 -7.92 -36.30 -17.20
N LEU A 676 -7.25 -35.76 -16.17
CA LEU A 676 -6.29 -36.52 -15.36
C LEU A 676 -7.03 -37.59 -14.56
N ALA A 677 -6.78 -38.85 -14.91
CA ALA A 677 -7.43 -40.02 -14.31
C ALA A 677 -6.44 -40.90 -13.51
N ASN A 678 -5.14 -40.84 -13.83
CA ASN A 678 -4.13 -41.69 -13.19
C ASN A 678 -2.85 -40.92 -12.86
N VAL A 679 -2.52 -40.85 -11.57
CA VAL A 679 -1.21 -40.41 -11.07
C VAL A 679 -0.49 -41.62 -10.51
N CYS A 680 0.76 -41.84 -10.94
CA CYS A 680 1.56 -43.00 -10.58
C CYS A 680 1.52 -43.33 -9.08
N LYS A 681 1.25 -44.60 -8.75
CA LYS A 681 1.11 -45.08 -7.36
C LYS A 681 2.31 -44.73 -6.46
N THR A 682 3.52 -44.64 -7.02
CA THR A 682 4.74 -44.28 -6.29
C THR A 682 4.84 -42.79 -5.95
N ILE A 683 3.74 -42.02 -6.01
CA ILE A 683 3.71 -40.64 -5.49
C ILE A 683 3.89 -40.62 -3.96
N GLU A 684 3.49 -41.68 -3.25
CA GLU A 684 3.71 -41.84 -1.81
C GLU A 684 5.21 -41.99 -1.45
N ASP A 685 6.04 -42.46 -2.38
CA ASP A 685 7.48 -42.66 -2.20
C ASP A 685 8.31 -41.36 -2.33
N LEU A 686 7.69 -40.23 -2.74
CA LEU A 686 8.41 -38.97 -2.93
C LEU A 686 8.82 -38.36 -1.59
N THR A 687 10.12 -38.39 -1.28
CA THR A 687 10.66 -37.92 0.01
C THR A 687 10.76 -36.40 0.16
N SER A 688 10.60 -35.65 -0.93
CA SER A 688 10.84 -34.20 -1.00
C SER A 688 9.58 -33.38 -1.33
N LEU A 689 8.48 -34.00 -1.75
CA LEU A 689 7.30 -33.28 -2.24
C LEU A 689 6.66 -32.50 -1.09
N SER A 690 6.65 -31.18 -1.20
CA SER A 690 6.18 -30.26 -0.16
C SER A 690 4.86 -29.60 -0.53
N LEU A 691 4.64 -29.30 -1.82
CA LEU A 691 3.42 -28.73 -2.36
C LEU A 691 2.87 -29.64 -3.47
N LEU A 692 1.63 -30.10 -3.28
CA LEU A 692 0.85 -30.81 -4.30
C LEU A 692 -0.45 -30.04 -4.56
N ASN A 693 -0.61 -29.53 -5.78
CA ASN A 693 -1.84 -28.90 -6.22
C ASN A 693 -2.46 -29.73 -7.34
N MET A 694 -3.67 -30.25 -7.10
CA MET A 694 -4.49 -30.97 -8.08
C MET A 694 -5.90 -30.39 -8.17
N THR A 695 -6.08 -29.11 -7.81
CA THR A 695 -7.38 -28.42 -7.90
C THR A 695 -8.03 -28.65 -9.27
N GLY A 696 -9.32 -28.97 -9.32
CA GLY A 696 -10.06 -29.21 -10.56
C GLY A 696 -9.78 -30.55 -11.26
N CYS A 697 -8.97 -31.46 -10.69
CA CYS A 697 -8.71 -32.80 -11.26
C CYS A 697 -9.86 -33.79 -11.01
N LYS A 698 -11.04 -33.48 -11.56
CA LYS A 698 -12.32 -34.19 -11.30
C LYS A 698 -12.30 -35.69 -11.60
N ASN A 699 -11.53 -36.13 -12.60
CA ASN A 699 -11.49 -37.53 -13.01
C ASN A 699 -10.55 -38.40 -12.16
N LEU A 700 -9.64 -37.81 -11.38
CA LEU A 700 -8.61 -38.54 -10.64
C LEU A 700 -9.18 -39.41 -9.51
N PHE A 701 -10.32 -39.01 -8.96
CA PHE A 701 -11.01 -39.71 -7.88
C PHE A 701 -12.32 -40.39 -8.34
N ASN A 702 -12.61 -40.35 -9.65
CA ASN A 702 -13.83 -40.91 -10.21
C ASN A 702 -13.74 -42.44 -10.37
N ARG A 703 -14.82 -43.15 -10.05
CA ARG A 703 -14.80 -44.59 -9.76
C ARG A 703 -15.09 -45.52 -10.93
N GLU A 704 -15.52 -45.01 -12.09
CA GLU A 704 -16.07 -45.84 -13.17
C GLU A 704 -15.04 -46.58 -14.03
N GLN A 705 -13.74 -46.28 -13.93
CA GLN A 705 -12.72 -46.95 -14.76
C GLN A 705 -12.20 -48.27 -14.16
N VAL A 706 -13.08 -49.27 -14.10
CA VAL A 706 -12.66 -50.68 -14.07
C VAL A 706 -12.26 -51.09 -15.48
N ASN A 707 -11.02 -51.56 -15.65
CA ASN A 707 -10.44 -52.00 -16.93
C ASN A 707 -11.43 -52.83 -17.80
N PRO A 708 -11.74 -52.39 -19.04
CA PRO A 708 -12.59 -53.16 -19.98
C PRO A 708 -12.02 -54.51 -20.47
N LEU A 709 -10.82 -54.90 -20.00
CA LEU A 709 -10.02 -56.01 -20.54
C LEU A 709 -9.62 -57.09 -19.53
N ALA A 710 -10.19 -57.09 -18.31
CA ALA A 710 -9.95 -58.14 -17.32
C ALA A 710 -11.16 -59.11 -17.24
N PRO A 711 -11.02 -60.41 -17.56
CA PRO A 711 -12.12 -61.37 -17.45
C PRO A 711 -12.47 -61.66 -15.99
N SER A 712 -13.75 -61.52 -15.64
CA SER A 712 -14.27 -61.65 -14.30
C SER A 712 -14.39 -63.12 -13.85
N THR A 713 -13.41 -63.60 -13.07
CA THR A 713 -13.54 -64.87 -12.33
C THR A 713 -14.19 -64.63 -10.97
N SER A 714 -15.34 -65.26 -10.74
CA SER A 714 -16.15 -65.13 -9.53
C SER A 714 -15.48 -65.71 -8.28
N SER A 715 -15.26 -64.86 -7.26
CA SER A 715 -15.21 -65.27 -5.85
C SER A 715 -15.51 -64.05 -4.97
N GLY A 716 -16.30 -64.24 -3.91
CA GLY A 716 -16.80 -63.17 -3.04
C GLY A 716 -15.75 -62.58 -2.09
N SER A 717 -14.73 -61.93 -2.65
CA SER A 717 -13.85 -61.05 -1.89
C SER A 717 -14.45 -59.64 -1.84
N VAL A 718 -14.56 -59.07 -0.64
CA VAL A 718 -14.81 -57.62 -0.49
C VAL A 718 -13.60 -56.91 -1.09
N THR A 719 -13.79 -56.27 -2.25
CA THR A 719 -12.74 -55.46 -2.88
C THR A 719 -12.42 -54.27 -2.00
N ILE A 720 -11.36 -54.40 -1.18
CA ILE A 720 -10.78 -53.29 -0.42
C ILE A 720 -10.31 -52.26 -1.45
N HIS A 721 -11.01 -51.13 -1.53
CA HIS A 721 -10.70 -50.09 -2.49
C HIS A 721 -9.37 -49.40 -2.11
N PRO A 722 -8.47 -49.15 -3.07
CA PRO A 722 -7.22 -48.45 -2.78
C PRO A 722 -7.53 -46.99 -2.42
N THR A 723 -7.18 -46.59 -1.20
CA THR A 723 -7.13 -45.19 -0.80
C THR A 723 -5.96 -44.49 -1.49
N PHE A 724 -6.13 -43.22 -1.85
CA PHE A 724 -5.02 -42.42 -2.39
C PHE A 724 -4.10 -41.99 -1.24
N SER A 725 -2.89 -42.54 -1.20
CA SER A 725 -1.82 -42.14 -0.27
C SER A 725 -1.09 -40.90 -0.76
N PHE A 726 -0.61 -40.07 0.17
CA PHE A 726 0.26 -38.93 -0.13
C PHE A 726 1.64 -39.09 0.52
N PRO A 727 2.69 -38.49 -0.05
CA PRO A 727 4.03 -38.53 0.53
C PRO A 727 4.10 -37.87 1.92
N PHE A 728 4.91 -38.43 2.82
CA PHE A 728 5.04 -37.98 4.21
C PHE A 728 5.61 -36.56 4.34
N SER A 729 6.33 -36.07 3.33
CA SER A 729 6.98 -34.75 3.29
C SER A 729 6.02 -33.58 3.03
N LEU A 730 4.77 -33.87 2.67
CA LEU A 730 3.81 -32.90 2.18
C LEU A 730 3.44 -31.87 3.24
N ARG A 731 3.50 -30.58 2.86
CA ARG A 731 3.14 -29.43 3.71
C ARG A 731 1.86 -28.74 3.25
N GLN A 732 1.59 -28.75 1.95
CA GLN A 732 0.45 -28.06 1.35
C GLN A 732 -0.22 -28.96 0.31
N LEU A 733 -1.54 -29.13 0.44
CA LEU A 733 -2.36 -29.95 -0.45
C LEU A 733 -3.59 -29.19 -0.92
N PHE A 734 -3.75 -29.06 -2.23
CA PHE A 734 -4.90 -28.41 -2.87
C PHE A 734 -5.68 -29.42 -3.71
N LEU A 735 -6.92 -29.69 -3.31
CA LEU A 735 -7.88 -30.60 -3.95
C LEU A 735 -9.25 -29.92 -4.13
N LYS A 736 -9.26 -28.58 -4.23
CA LYS A 736 -10.49 -27.83 -4.48
C LYS A 736 -11.08 -28.26 -5.83
N ASP A 737 -12.41 -28.29 -5.98
CA ASP A 737 -13.09 -28.61 -7.24
C ASP A 737 -12.79 -30.03 -7.78
N CYS A 738 -12.24 -30.93 -6.95
CA CYS A 738 -11.99 -32.34 -7.27
C CYS A 738 -13.21 -33.25 -7.10
N LEU A 739 -14.34 -32.73 -6.60
CA LEU A 739 -15.61 -33.45 -6.41
C LEU A 739 -15.46 -34.75 -5.57
N LEU A 740 -14.73 -34.66 -4.45
CA LEU A 740 -14.47 -35.83 -3.59
C LEU A 740 -15.76 -36.35 -2.95
N GLU A 741 -16.21 -37.54 -3.35
CA GLU A 741 -17.40 -38.20 -2.80
C GLU A 741 -17.10 -39.11 -1.61
N THR A 742 -17.91 -39.04 -0.54
CA THR A 742 -17.89 -40.02 0.55
C THR A 742 -18.85 -41.17 0.25
N THR A 743 -18.29 -42.31 -0.17
CA THR A 743 -18.94 -43.62 0.08
C THR A 743 -18.40 -44.22 1.39
N CYS A 744 -18.68 -45.48 1.72
CA CYS A 744 -18.39 -46.07 3.04
C CYS A 744 -16.92 -46.02 3.54
N PHE A 745 -15.98 -45.57 2.71
CA PHE A 745 -14.60 -45.22 3.08
C PHE A 745 -14.23 -43.89 2.39
N PHE A 746 -13.55 -43.00 3.12
CA PHE A 746 -13.06 -41.73 2.56
C PHE A 746 -11.93 -42.00 1.54
N PRO A 747 -11.90 -41.34 0.36
CA PRO A 747 -10.99 -41.71 -0.73
C PRO A 747 -9.51 -41.40 -0.46
N LEU A 748 -9.21 -40.53 0.52
CA LEU A 748 -7.87 -40.03 0.82
C LEU A 748 -7.31 -40.65 2.11
N SER A 749 -6.04 -41.08 2.08
CA SER A 749 -5.33 -41.58 3.26
C SER A 749 -4.42 -40.51 3.87
N PHE A 750 -4.75 -40.10 5.10
CA PHE A 750 -4.00 -39.10 5.89
C PHE A 750 -3.21 -39.71 7.06
N SER A 751 -3.00 -41.04 7.05
CA SER A 751 -2.48 -41.79 8.20
C SER A 751 -1.06 -41.43 8.68
N VAL A 752 -0.23 -40.77 7.87
CA VAL A 752 1.19 -40.46 8.19
C VAL A 752 1.63 -39.11 7.58
N GLN A 753 0.92 -38.02 7.88
CA GLN A 753 1.21 -36.68 7.36
C GLN A 753 1.70 -35.72 8.47
N PRO A 754 2.93 -35.90 9.00
CA PRO A 754 3.44 -35.12 10.13
C PRO A 754 3.73 -33.66 9.79
N TYR A 755 3.91 -33.29 8.52
CA TYR A 755 4.29 -31.93 8.10
C TYR A 755 3.17 -31.13 7.43
N LEU A 756 1.98 -31.70 7.25
CA LEU A 756 0.87 -31.05 6.56
C LEU A 756 0.35 -29.86 7.37
N GLN A 757 0.41 -28.67 6.78
CA GLN A 757 0.04 -27.38 7.39
C GLN A 757 -1.17 -26.74 6.71
N TYR A 758 -1.33 -26.93 5.40
CA TYR A 758 -2.43 -26.38 4.61
C TYR A 758 -3.14 -27.49 3.84
N LEU A 759 -4.47 -27.57 4.01
CA LEU A 759 -5.33 -28.52 3.32
C LEU A 759 -6.54 -27.79 2.75
N ASN A 760 -6.72 -27.85 1.43
CA ASN A 760 -7.91 -27.33 0.75
C ASN A 760 -8.65 -28.48 0.05
N LEU A 761 -9.90 -28.69 0.45
CA LEU A 761 -10.83 -29.70 -0.06
C LEU A 761 -12.13 -29.04 -0.58
N GLY A 762 -12.14 -27.74 -0.85
CA GLY A 762 -13.34 -26.99 -1.19
C GLY A 762 -14.08 -27.50 -2.43
N ASN A 763 -15.39 -27.25 -2.51
CA ASN A 763 -16.28 -27.75 -3.56
C ASN A 763 -16.19 -29.29 -3.75
N SER A 764 -16.27 -30.01 -2.62
CA SER A 764 -16.31 -31.47 -2.57
C SER A 764 -17.69 -31.99 -2.13
N LEU A 765 -17.92 -33.28 -2.39
CA LEU A 765 -19.22 -33.95 -2.27
C LEU A 765 -19.22 -34.98 -1.12
N PHE A 766 -18.75 -34.57 0.06
CA PHE A 766 -18.77 -35.39 1.27
C PHE A 766 -19.73 -34.82 2.33
N GLU A 767 -20.54 -35.68 2.95
CA GLU A 767 -21.39 -35.28 4.08
C GLU A 767 -20.61 -35.10 5.40
N PHE A 768 -19.51 -35.85 5.54
CA PHE A 768 -18.69 -35.91 6.74
C PHE A 768 -17.22 -36.11 6.37
N LEU A 769 -16.32 -35.52 7.17
CA LEU A 769 -14.88 -35.78 7.12
C LEU A 769 -14.49 -36.83 8.18
N PRO A 770 -13.43 -37.63 7.93
CA PRO A 770 -12.83 -38.46 8.98
C PRO A 770 -12.19 -37.58 10.07
N CYS A 771 -12.04 -38.14 11.28
CA CYS A 771 -11.35 -37.45 12.38
C CYS A 771 -9.88 -37.17 12.00
N TYR A 772 -9.47 -35.91 12.02
CA TYR A 772 -8.10 -35.46 11.68
C TYR A 772 -7.21 -35.25 12.90
N ASP A 773 -7.52 -35.91 14.02
CA ASP A 773 -6.80 -35.81 15.30
C ASP A 773 -5.28 -36.05 15.24
N HIS A 774 -4.84 -36.82 14.26
CA HIS A 774 -3.46 -37.16 13.95
C HIS A 774 -2.72 -36.06 13.15
N LEU A 775 -3.42 -35.14 12.49
CA LEU A 775 -2.85 -34.02 11.72
C LEU A 775 -2.40 -32.87 12.62
N LYS A 776 -1.51 -33.17 13.57
CA LYS A 776 -1.06 -32.27 14.65
C LYS A 776 -0.39 -30.97 14.19
N ASN A 777 0.00 -30.85 12.92
CA ASN A 777 0.59 -29.62 12.37
C ASN A 777 -0.34 -28.85 11.41
N LEU A 778 -1.58 -29.30 11.20
CA LEU A 778 -2.54 -28.61 10.35
C LEU A 778 -2.85 -27.22 10.92
N ARG A 779 -2.66 -26.19 10.11
CA ARG A 779 -2.89 -24.78 10.47
C ARG A 779 -4.06 -24.18 9.70
N VAL A 780 -4.25 -24.57 8.44
CA VAL A 780 -5.33 -24.05 7.58
C VAL A 780 -6.12 -25.19 6.98
N LEU A 781 -7.43 -25.11 7.09
CA LEU A 781 -8.40 -26.01 6.46
C LEU A 781 -9.41 -25.20 5.67
N ASP A 782 -9.39 -25.34 4.34
CA ASP A 782 -10.36 -24.73 3.43
C ASP A 782 -11.32 -25.82 2.90
N LEU A 783 -12.60 -25.62 3.18
CA LEU A 783 -13.75 -26.48 2.88
C LEU A 783 -14.86 -25.69 2.18
N SER A 784 -14.54 -24.49 1.68
CA SER A 784 -15.51 -23.59 1.06
C SER A 784 -16.25 -24.27 -0.09
N PHE A 785 -17.55 -24.02 -0.22
CA PHE A 785 -18.46 -24.59 -1.23
C PHE A 785 -18.73 -26.10 -1.10
N CYS A 786 -18.37 -26.75 0.01
CA CYS A 786 -18.80 -28.13 0.29
C CYS A 786 -20.28 -28.18 0.69
N SER A 787 -21.18 -27.99 -0.28
CA SER A 787 -22.61 -27.75 -0.08
C SER A 787 -23.36 -28.86 0.68
N ILE A 788 -22.87 -30.12 0.61
CA ILE A 788 -23.50 -31.26 1.30
C ILE A 788 -22.87 -31.65 2.64
N LEU A 789 -21.83 -30.93 3.08
CA LEU A 789 -21.16 -31.17 4.36
C LEU A 789 -22.12 -30.86 5.51
N LYS A 790 -22.41 -31.83 6.39
CA LYS A 790 -23.37 -31.69 7.49
C LYS A 790 -22.73 -31.37 8.82
N CYS A 791 -21.59 -32.01 9.13
CA CYS A 791 -20.90 -31.83 10.41
C CYS A 791 -19.38 -31.85 10.24
N LEU A 792 -18.70 -31.00 11.02
CA LEU A 792 -17.27 -31.09 11.27
C LEU A 792 -17.05 -31.54 12.72
N LEU A 793 -16.37 -32.67 12.92
CA LEU A 793 -16.19 -33.26 14.24
C LEU A 793 -14.71 -33.40 14.58
N CYS A 794 -14.37 -33.06 15.83
CA CYS A 794 -13.03 -33.23 16.41
C CYS A 794 -11.90 -32.55 15.61
N LEU A 795 -12.12 -31.31 15.16
CA LEU A 795 -11.10 -30.53 14.45
C LEU A 795 -9.82 -30.32 15.30
N PRO A 796 -8.61 -30.35 14.69
CA PRO A 796 -7.35 -30.24 15.44
C PRO A 796 -7.23 -28.95 16.26
N SER A 797 -6.75 -29.04 17.50
CA SER A 797 -6.53 -27.85 18.35
C SER A 797 -5.40 -26.92 17.86
N THR A 798 -4.61 -27.37 16.88
CA THR A 798 -3.56 -26.58 16.22
C THR A 798 -4.05 -25.75 15.04
N LEU A 799 -5.31 -25.91 14.63
CA LEU A 799 -5.92 -25.18 13.53
C LEU A 799 -5.96 -23.68 13.86
N ALA A 800 -5.39 -22.87 12.97
CA ALA A 800 -5.33 -21.42 13.07
C ALA A 800 -6.34 -20.73 12.13
N GLU A 801 -6.66 -21.34 10.99
CA GLU A 801 -7.59 -20.80 10.00
C GLU A 801 -8.55 -21.88 9.53
N LEU A 802 -9.85 -21.55 9.47
CA LEU A 802 -10.90 -22.42 8.95
C LEU A 802 -11.78 -21.63 7.98
N TYR A 803 -11.97 -22.15 6.77
CA TYR A 803 -12.84 -21.54 5.76
C TYR A 803 -13.89 -22.56 5.32
N ILE A 804 -15.16 -22.21 5.50
CA ILE A 804 -16.33 -23.06 5.22
C ILE A 804 -17.41 -22.28 4.45
N TYR A 805 -17.04 -21.21 3.75
CA TYR A 805 -17.97 -20.35 3.02
C TYR A 805 -18.93 -21.16 2.14
N TYR A 806 -20.23 -20.82 2.16
CA TYR A 806 -21.27 -21.46 1.37
C TYR A 806 -21.44 -22.98 1.59
N CYS A 807 -21.11 -23.49 2.80
CA CYS A 807 -21.49 -24.84 3.23
C CYS A 807 -22.93 -24.86 3.76
N GLU A 808 -23.91 -24.80 2.85
CA GLU A 808 -25.34 -24.58 3.20
C GLU A 808 -25.93 -25.60 4.17
N LEU A 809 -25.56 -26.89 4.07
CA LEU A 809 -26.06 -27.96 4.94
C LEU A 809 -25.25 -28.16 6.24
N LEU A 810 -24.21 -27.36 6.49
CA LEU A 810 -23.38 -27.52 7.68
C LEU A 810 -24.16 -27.06 8.92
N GLU A 811 -24.39 -27.98 9.85
CA GLU A 811 -25.19 -27.75 11.06
C GLU A 811 -24.32 -27.51 12.29
N ARG A 812 -23.23 -28.28 12.45
CA ARG A 812 -22.40 -28.28 13.67
C ARG A 812 -20.90 -28.43 13.42
N ILE A 813 -20.10 -27.71 14.24
CA ILE A 813 -18.64 -27.83 14.31
C ILE A 813 -18.19 -28.16 15.75
N THR A 814 -17.34 -29.18 15.91
CA THR A 814 -16.68 -29.53 17.18
C THR A 814 -15.15 -29.65 17.04
N PHE A 815 -14.44 -29.41 18.14
CA PHE A 815 -12.97 -29.36 18.20
C PHE A 815 -12.42 -30.44 19.14
N GLN A 816 -11.13 -30.77 19.03
CA GLN A 816 -10.44 -31.67 19.98
C GLN A 816 -10.40 -31.13 21.42
N SER A 817 -10.49 -29.81 21.58
CA SER A 817 -10.47 -29.12 22.85
C SER A 817 -11.34 -27.88 22.74
N HIS A 818 -12.12 -27.58 23.78
CA HIS A 818 -12.91 -26.36 23.88
C HIS A 818 -12.04 -25.07 23.90
N LEU A 819 -10.72 -25.21 24.12
CA LEU A 819 -9.71 -24.14 24.07
C LEU A 819 -9.11 -23.95 22.66
N PHE A 820 -9.95 -23.83 21.63
CA PHE A 820 -9.45 -23.65 20.25
C PHE A 820 -9.00 -22.20 19.99
N THR A 821 -7.95 -22.02 19.18
CA THR A 821 -7.24 -20.74 19.01
C THR A 821 -7.27 -20.21 17.57
N LEU A 822 -8.44 -20.37 16.90
CA LEU A 822 -8.66 -19.85 15.55
C LEU A 822 -8.38 -18.34 15.48
N GLN A 823 -7.55 -17.96 14.51
CA GLN A 823 -7.10 -16.61 14.20
C GLN A 823 -7.96 -15.97 13.11
N GLU A 824 -8.41 -16.79 12.16
CA GLU A 824 -9.28 -16.43 11.06
C GLU A 824 -10.34 -17.54 10.88
N PHE A 825 -11.61 -17.18 10.77
CA PHE A 825 -12.69 -18.15 10.60
C PHE A 825 -13.78 -17.53 9.74
N GLY A 826 -13.99 -18.10 8.55
CA GLY A 826 -14.96 -17.59 7.57
C GLY A 826 -16.07 -18.60 7.29
N TYR A 827 -17.31 -18.16 7.44
CA TYR A 827 -18.52 -19.01 7.42
C TYR A 827 -19.75 -18.36 6.77
N GLU A 828 -19.57 -17.24 6.07
CA GLU A 828 -20.56 -16.64 5.16
C GLU A 828 -21.33 -17.70 4.37
N GLY A 829 -22.67 -17.64 4.36
CA GLY A 829 -23.52 -18.55 3.60
C GLY A 829 -23.79 -19.92 4.26
N CYS A 830 -23.28 -20.19 5.46
CA CYS A 830 -23.61 -21.42 6.22
C CYS A 830 -24.99 -21.31 6.90
N VAL A 831 -26.07 -21.26 6.12
CA VAL A 831 -27.42 -20.91 6.59
C VAL A 831 -27.99 -21.83 7.68
N ASN A 832 -27.59 -23.10 7.72
CA ASN A 832 -28.03 -24.07 8.73
C ASN A 832 -27.09 -24.17 9.96
N LEU A 833 -25.95 -23.47 9.98
CA LEU A 833 -24.94 -23.58 11.03
C LEU A 833 -25.48 -23.01 12.34
N TYR A 834 -25.88 -23.90 13.24
CA TYR A 834 -26.53 -23.55 14.49
C TYR A 834 -25.62 -23.72 15.71
N GLU A 835 -24.52 -24.46 15.61
CA GLU A 835 -23.62 -24.71 16.74
C GLU A 835 -22.14 -24.78 16.30
N ILE A 836 -21.32 -23.93 16.90
CA ILE A 836 -19.87 -23.97 16.83
C ILE A 836 -19.40 -24.11 18.29
N GLU A 837 -18.93 -25.30 18.65
CA GLU A 837 -18.54 -25.65 20.02
C GLU A 837 -17.57 -24.62 20.63
N GLY A 838 -17.86 -24.15 21.85
CA GLY A 838 -17.06 -23.12 22.54
C GLY A 838 -17.19 -21.69 21.97
N PHE A 839 -17.88 -21.50 20.85
CA PHE A 839 -18.06 -20.20 20.20
C PHE A 839 -19.47 -19.64 20.38
N ILE A 840 -20.44 -20.23 19.69
CA ILE A 840 -21.82 -19.76 19.57
C ILE A 840 -22.76 -20.96 19.36
N LYS A 841 -23.94 -20.92 19.95
CA LYS A 841 -25.08 -21.75 19.53
C LYS A 841 -26.27 -20.82 19.25
N LEU A 842 -26.76 -20.80 18.02
CA LEU A 842 -27.89 -19.99 17.58
C LEU A 842 -28.95 -20.89 16.95
N ALA A 843 -29.93 -21.28 17.75
CA ALA A 843 -30.97 -22.23 17.36
C ALA A 843 -32.36 -21.58 17.33
N PRO A 844 -33.24 -21.93 16.37
CA PRO A 844 -34.64 -21.53 16.42
C PRO A 844 -35.28 -22.07 17.69
N ILE A 845 -36.12 -21.27 18.37
CA ILE A 845 -36.81 -21.72 19.59
C ILE A 845 -37.67 -22.97 19.34
N ALA A 846 -38.15 -23.14 18.10
CA ALA A 846 -38.85 -24.35 17.66
C ALA A 846 -38.00 -25.64 17.74
N LYS A 847 -36.66 -25.57 17.56
CA LYS A 847 -35.75 -26.72 17.56
C LYS A 847 -35.21 -27.11 18.97
N LEU A 848 -35.37 -26.26 19.98
CA LEU A 848 -34.85 -26.49 21.34
C LEU A 848 -35.84 -27.21 22.24
N ASP A 849 -35.40 -27.97 23.23
CA ASP A 849 -36.30 -28.59 24.21
C ASP A 849 -36.64 -27.64 25.38
N GLU A 850 -37.69 -27.94 26.16
CA GLU A 850 -38.01 -27.16 27.38
C GLU A 850 -36.84 -27.14 28.39
N ILE A 851 -36.00 -28.17 28.37
CA ILE A 851 -34.80 -28.28 29.21
C ILE A 851 -33.73 -27.26 28.78
N ASP A 852 -33.50 -27.09 27.48
CA ASP A 852 -32.53 -26.11 26.94
C ASP A 852 -32.93 -24.66 27.28
N LEU A 853 -34.24 -24.37 27.36
CA LEU A 853 -34.78 -23.04 27.62
C LEU A 853 -34.90 -22.74 29.12
N GLY A 854 -34.92 -23.76 29.99
CA GLY A 854 -35.06 -23.62 31.44
C GLY A 854 -36.25 -22.75 31.85
N HIS A 855 -35.98 -21.70 32.62
CA HIS A 855 -37.01 -20.73 33.06
C HIS A 855 -37.61 -19.89 31.90
N MET A 856 -36.96 -19.82 30.73
CA MET A 856 -37.46 -19.11 29.54
C MET A 856 -38.37 -19.98 28.66
N LYS A 857 -38.76 -21.18 29.11
CA LYS A 857 -39.58 -22.12 28.32
C LYS A 857 -40.93 -21.57 27.82
N TRP A 858 -41.47 -20.54 28.46
CA TRP A 858 -42.66 -19.81 28.00
C TRP A 858 -42.51 -19.25 26.56
N LEU A 859 -41.28 -19.00 26.10
CA LEU A 859 -40.98 -18.60 24.73
C LEU A 859 -41.46 -19.61 23.66
N LYS A 860 -41.72 -20.87 24.04
CA LYS A 860 -42.32 -21.87 23.14
C LYS A 860 -43.68 -21.47 22.59
N GLU A 861 -44.47 -20.70 23.35
CA GLU A 861 -45.76 -20.18 22.89
C GLU A 861 -45.59 -19.19 21.72
N TYR A 862 -44.45 -18.49 21.68
CA TYR A 862 -44.15 -17.45 20.70
C TYR A 862 -43.22 -17.92 19.56
N GLN A 863 -42.76 -19.17 19.55
CA GLN A 863 -41.73 -19.74 18.64
C GLN A 863 -41.94 -19.55 17.13
N ASN A 864 -43.15 -19.18 16.68
CA ASN A 864 -43.50 -18.93 15.29
C ASN A 864 -43.52 -17.45 14.89
N HIS A 865 -43.29 -16.52 15.82
CA HIS A 865 -43.16 -15.09 15.49
C HIS A 865 -41.86 -14.83 14.74
N GLU A 866 -41.85 -13.80 13.92
CA GLU A 866 -40.70 -13.38 13.13
C GLU A 866 -40.00 -12.16 13.75
N VAL A 867 -38.67 -12.22 13.75
CA VAL A 867 -37.75 -11.18 14.21
C VAL A 867 -36.52 -11.25 13.29
N TYR A 868 -36.35 -10.24 12.44
CA TYR A 868 -35.13 -10.12 11.63
C TYR A 868 -33.92 -9.99 12.54
N LEU A 869 -32.83 -10.71 12.26
CA LEU A 869 -31.57 -10.57 13.00
C LEU A 869 -30.63 -9.55 12.34
N VAL A 870 -29.71 -8.98 13.13
CA VAL A 870 -28.65 -8.07 12.65
C VAL A 870 -27.28 -8.28 13.30
N GLY A 871 -26.25 -8.05 12.49
CA GLY A 871 -24.92 -7.57 12.90
C GLY A 871 -23.82 -8.63 13.01
N ASP A 872 -24.10 -9.88 12.64
CA ASP A 872 -23.09 -10.75 12.02
C ASP A 872 -23.66 -11.23 10.69
N ASP A 873 -23.33 -10.51 9.62
CA ASP A 873 -23.97 -10.69 8.32
C ASP A 873 -23.61 -12.06 7.70
N GLU A 874 -22.43 -12.63 8.03
CA GLU A 874 -22.02 -13.98 7.63
C GLU A 874 -22.95 -15.07 8.18
N LEU A 875 -23.46 -14.89 9.41
CA LEU A 875 -24.26 -15.89 10.14
C LEU A 875 -25.77 -15.74 9.95
N ILE A 876 -26.22 -14.58 9.46
CA ILE A 876 -27.63 -14.18 9.37
C ILE A 876 -28.17 -14.30 7.94
N MET A 877 -27.35 -14.07 6.91
CA MET A 877 -27.82 -14.06 5.53
C MET A 877 -28.48 -15.41 5.16
N GLY A 878 -29.73 -15.38 4.70
CA GLY A 878 -30.50 -16.59 4.35
C GLY A 878 -31.08 -17.38 5.53
N ARG A 879 -30.84 -16.97 6.78
CA ARG A 879 -31.35 -17.66 7.98
C ARG A 879 -32.85 -17.39 8.19
N SER A 880 -33.54 -18.35 8.81
CA SER A 880 -34.96 -18.22 9.21
C SER A 880 -35.22 -16.99 10.08
N SER A 881 -36.23 -16.19 9.71
CA SER A 881 -36.73 -15.03 10.47
C SER A 881 -37.41 -15.39 11.80
N ARG A 882 -37.76 -16.65 12.07
CA ARG A 882 -38.37 -17.04 13.36
C ARG A 882 -37.44 -16.77 14.55
N ILE A 883 -38.02 -16.46 15.72
CA ILE A 883 -37.25 -16.22 16.96
C ILE A 883 -36.16 -17.29 17.18
N GLN A 884 -34.91 -16.83 17.28
CA GLN A 884 -33.75 -17.64 17.64
C GLN A 884 -33.37 -17.41 19.12
N MET A 885 -32.84 -18.44 19.78
CA MET A 885 -32.12 -18.32 21.03
C MET A 885 -30.61 -18.37 20.76
N LEU A 886 -29.90 -17.36 21.26
CA LEU A 886 -28.46 -17.21 21.20
C LEU A 886 -27.85 -17.63 22.55
N PHE A 887 -26.96 -18.61 22.51
CA PHE A 887 -26.12 -19.02 23.64
C PHE A 887 -24.67 -18.60 23.37
N GLU A 888 -24.13 -17.69 24.19
CA GLU A 888 -22.74 -17.23 24.16
C GLU A 888 -22.25 -17.01 25.60
N PHE A 889 -21.03 -17.43 25.95
CA PHE A 889 -20.46 -17.21 27.30
C PHE A 889 -21.37 -17.70 28.46
N GLY A 890 -22.12 -18.79 28.25
CA GLY A 890 -23.13 -19.28 29.21
C GLY A 890 -24.37 -18.37 29.37
N ILE A 891 -24.40 -17.21 28.70
CA ILE A 891 -25.54 -16.28 28.66
C ILE A 891 -26.51 -16.78 27.59
N MET A 892 -27.79 -16.87 27.96
CA MET A 892 -28.88 -17.04 27.01
C MET A 892 -29.42 -15.67 26.63
N SER A 893 -29.68 -15.42 25.35
CA SER A 893 -30.27 -14.17 24.89
C SER A 893 -31.14 -14.35 23.65
N THR A 894 -32.20 -13.56 23.55
CA THR A 894 -33.13 -13.57 22.41
C THR A 894 -33.70 -12.19 22.19
N SER A 895 -34.30 -11.97 21.02
CA SER A 895 -35.02 -10.74 20.68
C SER A 895 -36.42 -11.09 20.24
N LEU A 896 -37.38 -10.28 20.70
CA LEU A 896 -38.81 -10.50 20.60
C LEU A 896 -39.45 -9.22 20.00
N PRO A 897 -40.61 -9.33 19.33
CA PRO A 897 -41.47 -8.16 19.08
C PRO A 897 -42.07 -7.65 20.41
N ASP A 898 -42.81 -6.53 20.40
CA ASP A 898 -43.47 -5.96 21.60
C ASP A 898 -44.65 -6.82 22.12
N ILE A 899 -44.32 -7.99 22.64
CA ILE A 899 -45.24 -8.98 23.21
C ILE A 899 -45.63 -8.57 24.64
N LYS A 900 -46.91 -8.72 24.96
CA LYS A 900 -47.47 -8.45 26.30
C LYS A 900 -47.70 -9.75 27.07
N ASP A 901 -46.60 -10.35 27.52
CA ASP A 901 -46.62 -11.57 28.35
C ASP A 901 -46.40 -11.26 29.85
N PRO A 902 -47.11 -11.90 30.80
CA PRO A 902 -46.88 -11.71 32.22
C PRO A 902 -45.44 -12.00 32.68
N ASN A 903 -44.77 -12.99 32.08
CA ASN A 903 -43.39 -13.36 32.39
C ASN A 903 -42.36 -12.33 31.91
N MET A 904 -42.77 -11.41 31.02
CA MET A 904 -41.92 -10.31 30.54
C MET A 904 -41.97 -9.07 31.42
N THR A 905 -42.87 -8.99 32.40
CA THR A 905 -42.97 -7.83 33.31
C THR A 905 -41.81 -7.84 34.31
N PRO A 906 -40.85 -6.90 34.25
CA PRO A 906 -39.65 -6.97 35.08
C PRO A 906 -39.94 -6.63 36.55
N MET A 907 -39.20 -7.24 37.48
CA MET A 907 -39.32 -6.93 38.92
C MET A 907 -38.89 -5.49 39.24
N TYR A 908 -37.86 -5.00 38.55
CA TYR A 908 -37.37 -3.63 38.61
C TYR A 908 -37.41 -3.04 37.20
N ILE A 909 -38.06 -1.88 37.03
CA ILE A 909 -38.25 -1.20 35.73
C ILE A 909 -37.75 0.24 35.82
N SER A 910 -37.12 0.73 34.76
CA SER A 910 -36.61 2.09 34.62
C SER A 910 -36.84 2.62 33.20
N ASN A 911 -37.35 3.85 33.08
CA ASN A 911 -37.41 4.58 31.80
C ASN A 911 -36.05 5.21 31.43
N SER A 912 -34.99 4.90 32.17
CA SER A 912 -33.61 5.31 31.91
C SER A 912 -32.82 4.15 31.33
N THR A 913 -31.72 4.43 30.64
CA THR A 913 -30.75 3.43 30.13
C THR A 913 -30.05 2.63 31.24
N SER A 914 -30.32 2.92 32.52
CA SER A 914 -29.75 2.18 33.64
C SER A 914 -30.72 2.05 34.82
N ILE A 915 -30.46 1.02 35.62
CA ILE A 915 -31.21 0.68 36.82
C ILE A 915 -30.25 0.13 37.88
N SER A 916 -30.51 0.40 39.15
CA SER A 916 -29.72 -0.09 40.29
C SER A 916 -30.65 -0.57 41.39
N PHE A 917 -30.34 -1.71 41.97
CA PHE A 917 -31.11 -2.31 43.06
C PHE A 917 -30.19 -3.11 43.98
N ASP A 918 -30.60 -3.25 45.23
CA ASP A 918 -29.94 -4.14 46.19
C ASP A 918 -30.55 -5.53 46.11
N VAL A 919 -29.71 -6.57 46.10
CA VAL A 919 -30.16 -7.98 46.06
C VAL A 919 -31.01 -8.27 47.31
N PRO A 920 -32.32 -8.58 47.14
CA PRO A 920 -33.23 -8.83 48.25
C PRO A 920 -32.92 -10.17 48.93
N PRO A 921 -33.32 -10.36 50.19
CA PRO A 921 -33.20 -11.66 50.84
C PRO A 921 -34.02 -12.71 50.09
N CYS A 922 -33.42 -13.88 49.83
CA CYS A 922 -34.06 -14.95 49.08
C CYS A 922 -35.39 -15.39 49.72
N PRO A 923 -36.42 -15.71 48.91
CA PRO A 923 -37.64 -16.36 49.41
C PRO A 923 -37.30 -17.67 50.16
N LYS A 924 -38.13 -18.04 51.14
CA LYS A 924 -37.92 -19.27 51.91
C LYS A 924 -37.83 -20.49 50.97
N ASN A 925 -36.79 -21.30 51.16
CA ASN A 925 -36.51 -22.53 50.40
C ASN A 925 -36.27 -22.30 48.89
N LYS A 926 -35.71 -21.15 48.49
CA LYS A 926 -35.31 -20.89 47.09
C LYS A 926 -33.88 -20.37 46.97
N THR A 927 -33.16 -20.82 45.95
CA THR A 927 -31.81 -20.37 45.58
C THR A 927 -31.86 -19.36 44.45
N LEU A 928 -31.03 -18.30 44.49
CA LEU A 928 -30.90 -17.34 43.39
C LEU A 928 -30.02 -17.96 42.30
N GLN A 929 -30.60 -18.21 41.12
CA GLN A 929 -29.91 -18.86 40.00
C GLN A 929 -29.21 -17.84 39.09
N GLY A 930 -29.84 -16.68 38.89
CA GLY A 930 -29.35 -15.67 37.98
C GLY A 930 -30.28 -14.48 37.85
N ILE A 931 -29.97 -13.63 36.89
CA ILE A 931 -30.75 -12.43 36.58
C ILE A 931 -31.18 -12.46 35.11
N ASN A 932 -32.44 -12.13 34.84
CA ASN A 932 -32.92 -11.88 33.49
C ASN A 932 -32.99 -10.36 33.28
N VAL A 933 -32.23 -9.86 32.31
CA VAL A 933 -32.21 -8.46 31.89
C VAL A 933 -33.08 -8.32 30.65
N THR A 934 -33.98 -7.36 30.66
CA THR A 934 -34.77 -6.97 29.49
C THR A 934 -34.54 -5.50 29.14
N PHE A 935 -34.56 -5.14 27.87
CA PHE A 935 -34.75 -3.73 27.50
C PHE A 935 -35.54 -3.60 26.19
N LYS A 936 -36.34 -2.54 26.12
CA LYS A 936 -37.12 -2.17 24.93
C LYS A 936 -36.34 -1.15 24.11
N TYR A 937 -36.26 -1.35 22.80
CA TYR A 937 -35.48 -0.49 21.92
C TYR A 937 -36.08 -0.34 20.52
N ALA A 938 -35.79 0.83 19.92
CA ALA A 938 -35.92 1.08 18.50
C ALA A 938 -34.52 1.21 17.88
N ILE A 939 -34.42 0.96 16.57
CA ILE A 939 -33.16 1.10 15.81
C ILE A 939 -33.26 2.29 14.86
N SER A 940 -32.25 3.16 14.86
CA SER A 940 -32.15 4.32 13.98
C SER A 940 -30.76 4.44 13.35
N GLY A 941 -30.67 4.83 12.08
CA GLY A 941 -29.39 4.88 11.35
C GLY A 941 -28.84 3.52 10.91
N LYS A 942 -27.56 3.47 10.54
CA LYS A 942 -26.92 2.32 9.84
C LYS A 942 -25.96 1.48 10.70
N ASP A 943 -25.36 2.05 11.75
CA ASP A 943 -24.34 1.37 12.56
C ASP A 943 -24.83 1.26 14.02
N TRP A 944 -25.01 0.04 14.53
CA TRP A 944 -25.71 -0.24 15.80
C TRP A 944 -24.79 -0.83 16.86
N VAL A 945 -24.14 0.03 17.64
CA VAL A 945 -23.12 -0.34 18.64
C VAL A 945 -23.65 -0.07 20.04
N TRP A 946 -23.81 -1.11 20.86
CA TRP A 946 -24.35 -1.04 22.21
C TRP A 946 -23.82 -2.18 23.09
N PHE A 947 -23.81 -2.01 24.42
CA PHE A 947 -23.38 -3.04 25.38
C PHE A 947 -24.33 -3.10 26.58
N CYS A 948 -24.69 -4.31 27.02
CA CYS A 948 -25.25 -4.53 28.35
C CYS A 948 -24.09 -4.60 29.35
N LYS A 949 -24.05 -3.67 30.32
CA LYS A 949 -23.04 -3.59 31.37
C LYS A 949 -23.67 -3.84 32.73
N ILE A 950 -23.16 -4.85 33.43
CA ILE A 950 -23.58 -5.26 34.78
C ILE A 950 -22.40 -5.02 35.72
N ASP A 951 -22.63 -4.23 36.76
CA ASP A 951 -21.64 -3.73 37.71
C ASP A 951 -22.09 -4.07 39.13
N THR A 952 -21.24 -4.75 39.91
CA THR A 952 -21.59 -5.32 41.24
C THR A 952 -20.64 -4.83 42.33
N THR A 953 -21.17 -4.59 43.53
CA THR A 953 -20.39 -4.13 44.71
C THR A 953 -19.24 -5.04 45.14
N ASN A 954 -19.25 -6.31 44.71
CA ASN A 954 -18.15 -7.26 44.92
C ASN A 954 -16.95 -7.05 43.95
N GLY A 955 -16.99 -6.02 43.09
CA GLY A 955 -15.89 -5.63 42.22
C GLY A 955 -15.86 -6.31 40.86
N VAL A 956 -17.00 -6.83 40.39
CA VAL A 956 -17.12 -7.49 39.08
C VAL A 956 -17.90 -6.63 38.09
N VAL A 957 -17.37 -6.52 36.88
CA VAL A 957 -17.98 -5.73 35.80
C VAL A 957 -18.03 -6.59 34.54
N LEU A 958 -19.24 -7.01 34.16
CA LEU A 958 -19.48 -7.77 32.94
C LEU A 958 -20.03 -6.84 31.85
N MET A 959 -19.43 -6.87 30.66
CA MET A 959 -19.84 -6.06 29.51
C MET A 959 -20.09 -6.98 28.33
N TYR A 960 -21.35 -7.15 27.93
CA TYR A 960 -21.77 -8.07 26.87
C TYR A 960 -22.35 -7.32 25.68
N ASN A 961 -21.93 -7.70 24.48
CA ASN A 961 -22.62 -7.37 23.24
C ASN A 961 -22.83 -8.70 22.47
N PRO A 962 -24.08 -9.09 22.20
CA PRO A 962 -24.38 -10.36 21.56
C PRO A 962 -23.92 -10.36 20.09
N LYS A 963 -23.37 -11.47 19.61
CA LYS A 963 -22.91 -11.60 18.21
C LYS A 963 -24.05 -11.40 17.21
N VAL A 964 -25.30 -11.72 17.57
CA VAL A 964 -26.52 -11.37 16.81
C VAL A 964 -27.65 -10.89 17.73
N PHE A 965 -28.50 -9.98 17.26
CA PHE A 965 -29.71 -9.56 17.97
C PHE A 965 -30.81 -9.13 16.99
N GLY A 966 -32.02 -8.86 17.47
CA GLY A 966 -33.16 -8.48 16.63
C GLY A 966 -33.07 -7.07 16.05
N LYS A 967 -33.71 -6.88 14.89
CA LYS A 967 -34.00 -5.59 14.28
C LYS A 967 -35.52 -5.42 14.19
N PRO A 968 -36.10 -4.39 14.83
CA PRO A 968 -37.50 -4.05 14.64
C PRO A 968 -37.73 -3.57 13.20
N GLU A 969 -38.95 -3.73 12.69
CA GLU A 969 -39.35 -3.04 11.47
C GLU A 969 -39.37 -1.51 11.69
N SER A 970 -39.37 -0.74 10.61
CA SER A 970 -39.27 0.72 10.70
C SER A 970 -40.44 1.30 11.49
N SER A 971 -40.14 1.96 12.62
CA SER A 971 -41.07 2.50 13.65
C SER A 971 -41.63 1.51 14.69
N GLU A 972 -41.20 0.24 14.67
CA GLU A 972 -41.55 -0.72 15.73
C GLU A 972 -40.52 -0.76 16.88
N VAL A 973 -40.92 -1.35 18.01
CA VAL A 973 -40.09 -1.55 19.20
C VAL A 973 -39.83 -3.05 19.36
N CYS A 974 -38.56 -3.43 19.49
CA CYS A 974 -38.16 -4.78 19.88
C CYS A 974 -37.83 -4.86 21.37
N ILE A 975 -37.94 -6.06 21.93
CA ILE A 975 -37.54 -6.38 23.31
C ILE A 975 -36.39 -7.36 23.24
N TRP A 976 -35.24 -6.99 23.80
CA TRP A 976 -34.13 -7.92 24.01
C TRP A 976 -34.26 -8.49 25.42
N SER A 977 -34.15 -9.81 25.55
CA SER A 977 -34.24 -10.53 26.83
C SER A 977 -33.02 -11.44 26.96
N SER A 978 -32.35 -11.39 28.11
CA SER A 978 -31.12 -12.15 28.33
C SER A 978 -30.96 -12.61 29.77
N TYR A 979 -30.72 -13.91 29.94
CA TYR A 979 -30.47 -14.54 31.21
C TYR A 979 -28.98 -14.77 31.47
N TRP A 980 -28.56 -14.37 32.67
CA TRP A 980 -27.20 -14.42 33.16
C TRP A 980 -27.12 -15.34 34.39
N PRO A 981 -26.42 -16.49 34.32
CA PRO A 981 -26.38 -17.50 35.39
C PRO A 981 -25.46 -17.12 36.58
N ILE A 982 -25.49 -15.85 37.00
CA ILE A 982 -24.54 -15.27 37.96
C ILE A 982 -25.04 -15.31 39.42
N GLY A 983 -26.14 -16.01 39.72
CA GLY A 983 -26.83 -15.95 41.01
C GLY A 983 -25.95 -16.33 42.21
N ASN A 984 -25.11 -17.36 42.06
CA ASN A 984 -24.16 -17.83 43.07
C ASN A 984 -23.05 -16.82 43.44
N LYS A 985 -22.95 -15.70 42.72
CA LYS A 985 -21.96 -14.64 42.96
C LYS A 985 -22.58 -13.36 43.54
N LEU A 986 -23.89 -13.31 43.68
CA LEU A 986 -24.63 -12.17 44.22
C LEU A 986 -25.02 -12.45 45.68
N ASN A 987 -24.43 -11.71 46.62
CA ASN A 987 -24.78 -11.81 48.04
C ASN A 987 -25.99 -10.94 48.38
N ILE A 988 -26.69 -11.27 49.46
CA ILE A 988 -27.79 -10.45 49.97
C ILE A 988 -27.23 -9.06 50.36
N ARG A 989 -27.85 -7.98 49.86
CA ARG A 989 -27.39 -6.58 49.91
C ARG A 989 -26.20 -6.21 49.01
N ASP A 990 -25.74 -7.07 48.09
CA ASP A 990 -24.93 -6.55 46.99
C ASP A 990 -25.79 -5.58 46.16
N THR A 991 -25.27 -4.40 45.84
CA THR A 991 -25.91 -3.49 44.88
C THR A 991 -25.47 -3.91 43.49
N VAL A 992 -26.42 -4.24 42.63
CA VAL A 992 -26.18 -4.52 41.21
C VAL A 992 -26.77 -3.38 40.37
N LYS A 993 -25.94 -2.86 39.48
CA LYS A 993 -26.29 -1.84 38.50
C LYS A 993 -26.25 -2.45 37.10
N VAL A 994 -27.39 -2.45 36.42
CA VAL A 994 -27.50 -2.83 35.01
C VAL A 994 -27.63 -1.55 34.18
N SER A 995 -26.89 -1.48 33.07
CA SER A 995 -26.88 -0.32 32.19
C SER A 995 -26.69 -0.71 30.74
N ILE A 996 -27.51 -0.16 29.85
CA ILE A 996 -27.40 -0.30 28.40
C ILE A 996 -26.59 0.88 27.87
N VAL A 997 -25.31 0.64 27.58
CA VAL A 997 -24.38 1.65 27.06
C VAL A 997 -24.52 1.69 25.55
N VAL A 998 -25.29 2.65 25.04
CA VAL A 998 -25.38 2.93 23.60
C VAL A 998 -24.20 3.79 23.14
N ILE A 999 -23.56 3.36 22.06
CA ILE A 999 -22.54 4.15 21.34
C ILE A 999 -23.13 4.75 20.07
N SER A 1000 -23.90 3.98 19.29
CA SER A 1000 -24.56 4.46 18.07
C SER A 1000 -25.82 3.67 17.72
N GLY A 1001 -26.78 4.36 17.10
CA GLY A 1001 -27.87 3.78 16.29
C GLY A 1001 -28.97 2.98 17.00
N LEU A 1002 -29.02 3.01 18.33
CA LEU A 1002 -30.05 2.34 19.11
C LEU A 1002 -30.67 3.32 20.11
N GLU A 1003 -31.99 3.34 20.21
CA GLU A 1003 -32.72 4.13 21.21
C GLU A 1003 -33.34 3.18 22.24
N VAL A 1004 -33.06 3.40 23.53
CA VAL A 1004 -33.60 2.58 24.63
C VAL A 1004 -34.79 3.29 25.24
N HIS A 1005 -35.95 2.64 25.28
CA HIS A 1005 -37.17 3.18 25.86
C HIS A 1005 -37.41 2.74 27.31
N GLU A 1006 -36.98 1.52 27.66
CA GLU A 1006 -37.23 0.90 28.97
C GLU A 1006 -36.13 -0.12 29.27
N CYS A 1007 -35.62 -0.14 30.50
CA CYS A 1007 -34.67 -1.12 31.00
C CYS A 1007 -35.25 -1.84 32.22
N GLY A 1008 -35.20 -3.17 32.22
CA GLY A 1008 -35.82 -4.03 33.22
C GLY A 1008 -34.91 -5.14 33.73
N VAL A 1009 -35.09 -5.55 34.98
CA VAL A 1009 -34.39 -6.69 35.59
C VAL A 1009 -35.34 -7.53 36.43
N SER A 1010 -35.24 -8.86 36.30
CA SER A 1010 -35.92 -9.85 37.14
C SER A 1010 -34.92 -10.84 37.74
N LEU A 1011 -35.16 -11.23 38.99
CA LEU A 1011 -34.36 -12.23 39.70
C LEU A 1011 -34.98 -13.62 39.53
N ILE A 1012 -34.17 -14.59 39.11
CA ILE A 1012 -34.62 -15.95 38.81
C ILE A 1012 -34.24 -16.88 39.95
N TYR A 1013 -35.23 -17.57 40.52
CA TYR A 1013 -35.09 -18.46 41.67
C TYR A 1013 -35.48 -19.90 41.32
N SER A 1014 -34.70 -20.88 41.79
CA SER A 1014 -35.07 -22.31 41.76
C SER A 1014 -35.38 -22.84 43.15
N ASP A 1015 -36.10 -23.95 43.21
CA ASP A 1015 -36.36 -24.75 44.41
C ASP A 1015 -35.22 -25.78 44.71
N ASP A 1016 -34.22 -25.88 43.82
CA ASP A 1016 -33.06 -26.75 44.01
C ASP A 1016 -32.00 -26.15 44.95
N GLU A 1017 -31.62 -26.89 46.00
CA GLU A 1017 -30.60 -26.51 46.99
C GLU A 1017 -29.15 -26.87 46.57
N THR A 1018 -28.91 -27.28 45.32
CA THR A 1018 -27.62 -27.86 44.88
C THR A 1018 -26.79 -26.97 43.96
N LEU A 1019 -26.20 -25.91 44.52
CA LEU A 1019 -25.11 -25.17 43.87
C LEU A 1019 -23.91 -25.01 44.82
N GLU A 1020 -22.76 -25.58 44.44
CA GLU A 1020 -21.52 -25.49 45.21
C GLU A 1020 -20.90 -24.10 45.09
N ASN A 1021 -20.71 -23.41 46.22
CA ASN A 1021 -20.23 -22.02 46.26
C ASN A 1021 -18.77 -21.79 45.81
N ASN A 1022 -18.05 -22.84 45.37
CA ASN A 1022 -16.61 -22.81 45.07
C ASN A 1022 -16.22 -22.74 43.58
N ILE A 1023 -17.21 -22.64 42.68
CA ILE A 1023 -16.98 -22.60 41.22
C ILE A 1023 -16.40 -21.24 40.77
N GLY A 1024 -15.47 -21.21 39.81
CA GLY A 1024 -14.86 -19.98 39.28
C GLY A 1024 -15.83 -19.11 38.45
N TRP A 1025 -15.44 -17.87 38.10
CA TRP A 1025 -16.22 -17.08 37.12
C TRP A 1025 -16.14 -17.66 35.70
N GLU A 1026 -15.01 -18.31 35.38
CA GLU A 1026 -14.76 -19.02 34.13
C GLU A 1026 -15.78 -20.17 33.94
N ASP A 1027 -15.83 -21.10 34.89
CA ASP A 1027 -16.74 -22.25 34.84
C ASP A 1027 -18.25 -21.86 34.81
N ILE A 1028 -18.63 -20.69 35.36
CA ILE A 1028 -20.03 -20.21 35.37
C ILE A 1028 -20.45 -19.62 34.01
N LEU A 1029 -19.55 -18.93 33.32
CA LEU A 1029 -19.80 -18.28 32.03
C LEU A 1029 -19.30 -19.13 30.84
N GLY A 1030 -19.37 -20.45 30.99
CA GLY A 1030 -19.21 -21.41 29.89
C GLY A 1030 -17.76 -21.73 29.50
N GLY A 1031 -16.78 -21.53 30.38
CA GLY A 1031 -15.39 -22.00 30.19
C GLY A 1031 -14.34 -20.90 30.36
N ASP A 1032 -13.19 -21.06 29.72
CA ASP A 1032 -12.08 -20.11 29.84
C ASP A 1032 -12.41 -18.74 29.20
N ILE A 1033 -12.80 -17.78 30.04
CA ILE A 1033 -13.05 -16.39 29.66
C ILE A 1033 -11.83 -15.48 29.92
N SER A 1034 -10.65 -16.02 30.27
CA SER A 1034 -9.45 -15.22 30.60
C SER A 1034 -9.03 -14.30 29.45
N GLY A 1035 -9.19 -14.75 28.20
CA GLY A 1035 -8.95 -13.96 26.99
C GLY A 1035 -9.84 -12.72 26.82
N PHE A 1036 -10.94 -12.63 27.57
CA PHE A 1036 -11.89 -11.52 27.58
C PHE A 1036 -11.75 -10.64 28.83
N GLN A 1037 -10.84 -10.95 29.75
CA GLN A 1037 -10.57 -10.14 30.94
C GLN A 1037 -9.79 -8.87 30.56
N LEU A 1038 -10.31 -7.71 30.94
CA LEU A 1038 -9.66 -6.41 30.73
C LEU A 1038 -8.77 -6.02 31.92
N SER A 1039 -9.22 -6.33 33.13
CA SER A 1039 -8.53 -6.16 34.40
C SER A 1039 -9.14 -7.12 35.42
N THR A 1040 -8.52 -7.30 36.59
CA THR A 1040 -9.07 -8.13 37.68
C THR A 1040 -10.54 -7.75 37.95
N GLY A 1041 -11.45 -8.70 37.74
CA GLY A 1041 -12.91 -8.52 37.91
C GLY A 1041 -13.68 -7.93 36.72
N ALA A 1042 -13.02 -7.36 35.71
CA ALA A 1042 -13.70 -6.74 34.56
C ALA A 1042 -13.55 -7.56 33.27
N TYR A 1043 -14.68 -7.91 32.64
CA TYR A 1043 -14.73 -8.78 31.46
C TYR A 1043 -15.50 -8.14 30.30
N TYR A 1044 -14.90 -8.18 29.11
CA TYR A 1044 -15.43 -7.68 27.85
C TYR A 1044 -15.88 -8.84 26.95
N LEU A 1045 -17.10 -9.31 27.19
CA LEU A 1045 -17.73 -10.43 26.52
C LEU A 1045 -18.28 -9.99 25.15
N CYS A 1046 -17.40 -9.82 24.17
CA CYS A 1046 -17.80 -9.45 22.81
C CYS A 1046 -16.95 -10.18 21.76
N ARG A 1047 -17.64 -10.83 20.81
CA ARG A 1047 -17.06 -11.55 19.67
C ARG A 1047 -17.15 -10.76 18.34
N ARG A 1048 -17.54 -9.48 18.40
CA ARG A 1048 -17.53 -8.54 17.26
C ARG A 1048 -16.32 -7.63 17.31
N ASP A 1049 -15.84 -7.22 16.15
CA ASP A 1049 -14.63 -6.41 16.01
C ASP A 1049 -14.94 -4.92 15.76
N PHE A 1050 -15.40 -4.24 16.82
CA PHE A 1050 -15.71 -2.81 16.73
C PHE A 1050 -14.47 -1.91 16.52
N PHE A 1051 -13.24 -2.46 16.54
CA PHE A 1051 -12.02 -1.73 16.21
C PHE A 1051 -11.83 -1.58 14.70
N GLU A 1052 -12.29 -2.55 13.88
CA GLU A 1052 -12.29 -2.41 12.42
C GLU A 1052 -13.12 -1.19 11.97
N LEU A 1053 -14.26 -0.95 12.62
CA LEU A 1053 -15.08 0.25 12.37
C LEU A 1053 -14.34 1.56 12.70
N MET A 1054 -13.32 1.55 13.57
CA MET A 1054 -12.42 2.69 13.77
C MET A 1054 -11.40 2.82 12.64
N GLU A 1055 -10.83 1.70 12.17
CA GLU A 1055 -9.86 1.65 11.06
C GLU A 1055 -10.48 2.20 9.75
N VAL A 1056 -11.77 1.93 9.50
CA VAL A 1056 -12.54 2.50 8.37
C VAL A 1056 -13.27 3.82 8.68
N GLY A 1057 -12.99 4.44 9.83
CA GLY A 1057 -13.50 5.78 10.19
C GLY A 1057 -15.00 5.90 10.50
N ARG A 1058 -15.73 4.78 10.67
CA ARG A 1058 -17.16 4.77 11.02
C ARG A 1058 -17.42 4.93 12.53
N LEU A 1059 -16.44 4.59 13.37
CA LEU A 1059 -16.57 4.66 14.83
C LEU A 1059 -15.45 5.52 15.43
N THR A 1060 -15.79 6.47 16.31
CA THR A 1060 -14.77 7.36 16.93
C THR A 1060 -13.96 6.61 18.00
N PRO A 1061 -12.64 6.81 18.12
CA PRO A 1061 -11.80 6.10 19.11
C PRO A 1061 -12.23 6.22 20.58
N ASN A 1062 -13.12 7.17 20.90
CA ASN A 1062 -13.58 7.43 22.26
C ASN A 1062 -14.66 6.43 22.75
N TRP A 1063 -15.23 5.58 21.88
CA TRP A 1063 -16.30 4.64 22.28
C TRP A 1063 -15.88 3.68 23.39
N PHE A 1064 -14.67 3.14 23.33
CA PHE A 1064 -14.17 2.18 24.31
C PHE A 1064 -13.95 2.84 25.67
N ARG A 1065 -13.44 4.08 25.67
CA ARG A 1065 -13.33 4.93 26.86
C ARG A 1065 -14.68 5.22 27.53
N ILE A 1066 -15.74 5.40 26.74
CA ILE A 1066 -17.12 5.57 27.27
C ILE A 1066 -17.58 4.27 27.97
N LEU A 1067 -17.21 3.10 27.45
CA LEU A 1067 -17.60 1.80 28.00
C LEU A 1067 -16.82 1.43 29.28
N VAL A 1068 -15.49 1.61 29.28
CA VAL A 1068 -14.58 1.07 30.32
C VAL A 1068 -13.88 2.12 31.18
N GLY A 1069 -13.89 3.39 30.79
CA GLY A 1069 -13.15 4.48 31.45
C GLY A 1069 -11.71 4.68 30.95
N ASP A 1070 -10.97 5.54 31.64
CA ASP A 1070 -9.59 5.95 31.30
C ASP A 1070 -8.49 4.99 31.78
N THR A 1071 -8.83 3.99 32.59
CA THR A 1071 -7.86 3.15 33.30
C THR A 1071 -7.33 1.97 32.48
N ILE A 1072 -7.76 1.81 31.23
CA ILE A 1072 -7.45 0.65 30.39
C ILE A 1072 -6.98 1.14 29.01
N ASP A 1073 -5.75 0.77 28.64
CA ASP A 1073 -5.17 1.17 27.35
C ASP A 1073 -5.84 0.39 26.20
N TYR A 1074 -6.61 1.09 25.38
CA TYR A 1074 -7.30 0.51 24.22
C TYR A 1074 -6.34 -0.01 23.13
N THR A 1075 -5.07 0.41 23.11
CA THR A 1075 -4.08 -0.15 22.18
C THR A 1075 -3.73 -1.61 22.51
N GLU A 1076 -3.92 -2.02 23.77
CA GLU A 1076 -3.74 -3.39 24.23
C GLU A 1076 -5.03 -4.22 24.23
N VAL A 1077 -6.21 -3.63 24.04
CA VAL A 1077 -7.50 -4.35 24.01
C VAL A 1077 -7.91 -4.61 22.57
N ARG A 1078 -8.11 -5.89 22.22
CA ARG A 1078 -8.54 -6.29 20.85
C ARG A 1078 -9.55 -7.44 20.83
N GLY A 1079 -10.37 -7.61 21.88
CA GLY A 1079 -11.38 -8.68 21.97
C GLY A 1079 -10.80 -10.07 21.61
N TRP A 1080 -11.55 -10.85 20.82
CA TRP A 1080 -11.12 -12.17 20.32
C TRP A 1080 -9.76 -12.14 19.57
N ARG A 1081 -9.33 -11.02 18.95
CA ARG A 1081 -7.99 -10.92 18.35
C ARG A 1081 -6.86 -11.15 19.38
N LYS A 1082 -7.10 -11.04 20.69
CA LYS A 1082 -6.08 -11.23 21.75
C LYS A 1082 -5.80 -12.70 22.08
N THR A 1083 -6.75 -13.62 21.83
CA THR A 1083 -6.52 -15.08 21.86
C THR A 1083 -6.12 -15.65 20.49
N GLY A 1084 -6.35 -14.89 19.41
CA GLY A 1084 -6.06 -15.30 18.02
C GLY A 1084 -4.84 -14.65 17.34
N ARG A 1085 -4.06 -13.75 17.97
CA ARG A 1085 -2.81 -13.24 17.36
C ARG A 1085 -1.64 -13.17 18.33
N SER A 1086 -0.53 -13.80 17.95
CA SER A 1086 0.80 -13.51 18.50
C SER A 1086 1.22 -12.08 18.19
N LYS A 1087 1.93 -11.42 19.12
CA LYS A 1087 2.63 -10.13 18.86
C LYS A 1087 3.82 -10.27 17.89
N GLN A 1088 4.11 -11.47 17.39
CA GLN A 1088 5.02 -11.71 16.26
C GLN A 1088 4.21 -12.08 15.00
N VAL A 1089 4.45 -11.34 13.91
CA VAL A 1089 4.12 -11.81 12.56
C VAL A 1089 5.02 -13.02 12.28
N ASN A 1090 4.51 -14.21 12.53
CA ASN A 1090 5.21 -15.45 12.24
C ASN A 1090 5.26 -15.57 10.70
N PRO A 1091 6.44 -15.77 10.05
CA PRO A 1091 6.55 -15.71 8.60
C PRO A 1091 5.56 -16.60 7.83
N SER A 1092 5.18 -17.74 8.43
CA SER A 1092 4.16 -18.66 7.92
C SER A 1092 2.80 -18.00 7.63
N PHE A 1093 2.41 -16.96 8.37
CA PHE A 1093 1.13 -16.27 8.20
C PHE A 1093 1.07 -15.47 6.89
N THR A 1094 2.17 -14.80 6.53
CA THR A 1094 2.28 -14.10 5.25
C THR A 1094 2.46 -15.10 4.10
N GLU A 1095 3.18 -16.20 4.33
CA GLU A 1095 3.37 -17.26 3.34
C GLU A 1095 2.05 -17.89 2.88
N LEU A 1096 1.15 -18.24 3.81
CA LEU A 1096 -0.09 -18.94 3.47
C LEU A 1096 -1.10 -18.07 2.70
N LYS A 1097 -1.24 -16.79 3.08
CA LYS A 1097 -2.05 -15.82 2.32
C LYS A 1097 -1.45 -15.51 0.95
N THR A 1098 -0.12 -15.52 0.85
CA THR A 1098 0.62 -15.35 -0.41
C THR A 1098 0.44 -16.55 -1.35
N VAL A 1099 0.40 -17.78 -0.82
CA VAL A 1099 0.18 -18.99 -1.63
C VAL A 1099 -1.19 -18.98 -2.31
N ARG A 1100 -2.26 -18.45 -1.67
CA ARG A 1100 -3.56 -18.23 -2.33
C ARG A 1100 -3.40 -17.35 -3.58
N CYS A 1101 -2.67 -16.23 -3.48
CA CYS A 1101 -2.39 -15.34 -4.63
C CYS A 1101 -1.39 -15.90 -5.66
N ILE A 1102 -0.51 -16.83 -5.29
CA ILE A 1102 0.45 -17.48 -6.20
C ILE A 1102 -0.24 -18.58 -7.01
N ILE A 1103 -1.08 -19.37 -6.33
CA ILE A 1103 -1.78 -20.49 -6.97
C ILE A 1103 -2.95 -19.98 -7.80
N ASP A 1104 -3.88 -19.21 -7.23
CA ASP A 1104 -5.14 -18.86 -7.90
C ASP A 1104 -5.00 -17.73 -8.94
N GLY A 1105 -3.83 -17.07 -8.99
CA GLY A 1105 -3.59 -15.89 -9.84
C GLY A 1105 -4.33 -14.63 -9.35
N PRO A 1106 -4.12 -13.47 -10.02
CA PRO A 1106 -4.86 -12.24 -9.69
C PRO A 1106 -6.35 -12.34 -10.04
N GLU A 1107 -6.73 -13.33 -10.86
CA GLU A 1107 -8.09 -13.53 -11.35
C GLU A 1107 -9.09 -13.85 -10.25
N LEU A 1108 -8.68 -14.26 -9.04
CA LEU A 1108 -9.61 -14.51 -7.93
C LEU A 1108 -9.94 -13.25 -7.10
N ASP A 1109 -9.02 -12.30 -6.96
CA ASP A 1109 -9.35 -10.93 -6.50
C ASP A 1109 -10.27 -10.24 -7.51
N ASP A 1110 -10.04 -10.48 -8.81
CA ASP A 1110 -10.95 -10.04 -9.85
C ASP A 1110 -12.24 -10.88 -9.92
N ILE A 1111 -12.31 -12.13 -9.42
CA ILE A 1111 -13.58 -12.87 -9.25
C ILE A 1111 -14.39 -12.31 -8.08
N TYR A 1112 -13.79 -11.90 -6.97
CA TYR A 1112 -14.52 -11.20 -5.91
C TYR A 1112 -15.07 -9.84 -6.41
N LYS A 1113 -14.28 -9.08 -7.21
CA LYS A 1113 -14.80 -7.87 -7.89
C LYS A 1113 -15.80 -8.18 -9.00
N ILE A 1114 -15.63 -9.26 -9.77
CA ILE A 1114 -16.58 -9.70 -10.80
C ILE A 1114 -17.87 -10.17 -10.13
N THR A 1115 -17.85 -10.70 -8.90
CA THR A 1115 -19.07 -11.05 -8.16
C THR A 1115 -19.81 -9.80 -7.66
N GLU A 1116 -19.10 -8.71 -7.35
CA GLU A 1116 -19.72 -7.38 -7.18
C GLU A 1116 -20.21 -6.77 -8.52
N MET A 1117 -19.54 -7.05 -9.64
CA MET A 1117 -19.95 -6.59 -10.98
C MET A 1117 -20.99 -7.50 -11.66
N SER A 1118 -21.24 -8.72 -11.18
CA SER A 1118 -22.15 -9.71 -11.77
C SER A 1118 -23.55 -9.71 -11.16
N LYS A 1119 -23.86 -8.72 -10.31
CA LYS A 1119 -25.25 -8.29 -10.11
C LYS A 1119 -25.79 -7.46 -11.30
N SER A 1120 -24.98 -7.24 -12.35
CA SER A 1120 -25.42 -6.60 -13.60
C SER A 1120 -24.86 -7.23 -14.88
N SER A 1121 -25.02 -8.55 -15.08
CA SER A 1121 -25.37 -9.12 -16.41
C SER A 1121 -25.54 -10.64 -16.42
N ILE A 1122 -26.79 -11.11 -16.47
CA ILE A 1122 -27.15 -12.33 -17.20
C ILE A 1122 -27.99 -11.88 -18.39
N GLY A 1123 -27.45 -12.09 -19.60
CA GLY A 1123 -27.98 -11.56 -20.85
C GLY A 1123 -26.96 -11.70 -21.98
N ASP A 1124 -26.86 -12.92 -22.52
CA ASP A 1124 -26.20 -13.31 -23.77
C ASP A 1124 -24.69 -13.03 -23.95
N LYS A 1125 -23.87 -14.08 -23.70
CA LYS A 1125 -22.78 -14.50 -24.61
C LYS A 1125 -22.15 -15.89 -24.37
N SER A 1126 -22.89 -16.85 -23.81
CA SER A 1126 -22.39 -18.23 -23.57
C SER A 1126 -22.77 -19.27 -24.66
N MET A 1127 -23.10 -18.83 -25.89
CA MET A 1127 -23.34 -19.72 -27.04
C MET A 1127 -22.68 -19.19 -28.34
N ALA A 1128 -21.40 -18.81 -28.26
CA ALA A 1128 -20.62 -18.41 -29.42
C ALA A 1128 -19.16 -18.92 -29.46
N PHE A 1129 -18.69 -19.60 -28.39
CA PHE A 1129 -17.31 -20.10 -28.31
C PHE A 1129 -17.19 -21.64 -28.40
N ALA A 1130 -18.28 -22.38 -28.12
CA ALA A 1130 -18.32 -23.84 -28.24
C ALA A 1130 -18.48 -24.34 -29.69
N SER A 1131 -18.87 -23.47 -30.63
CA SER A 1131 -19.18 -23.85 -32.02
C SER A 1131 -18.00 -23.72 -33.00
N ASN A 1132 -16.93 -22.99 -32.63
CA ASN A 1132 -15.76 -22.75 -33.50
C ASN A 1132 -14.54 -23.64 -33.18
N LEU A 1133 -14.70 -24.64 -32.30
CA LEU A 1133 -13.67 -25.63 -31.97
C LEU A 1133 -14.00 -27.05 -32.48
N LEU A 1134 -15.11 -27.22 -33.21
CA LEU A 1134 -15.50 -28.48 -33.85
C LEU A 1134 -15.25 -28.53 -35.37
N GLU A 1135 -14.61 -27.51 -35.94
CA GLU A 1135 -14.07 -27.56 -37.30
C GLU A 1135 -12.55 -27.34 -37.30
N LEU A 1136 -11.78 -28.42 -37.04
CA LEU A 1136 -10.57 -28.79 -37.79
C LEU A 1136 -9.98 -30.13 -37.31
N GLY A 1137 -10.35 -31.23 -38.00
CA GLY A 1137 -9.77 -32.58 -37.87
C GLY A 1137 -10.52 -33.47 -36.87
N VAL A 1138 -11.30 -34.48 -37.30
CA VAL A 1138 -10.86 -35.66 -38.07
C VAL A 1138 -11.96 -36.15 -39.02
N THR A 1139 -11.64 -36.36 -40.30
CA THR A 1139 -12.24 -37.45 -41.09
C THR A 1139 -11.14 -38.13 -41.90
N SER A 1140 -11.17 -39.47 -41.95
CA SER A 1140 -10.24 -40.26 -42.75
C SER A 1140 -10.98 -41.41 -43.45
N SER A 1141 -10.45 -41.78 -44.62
CA SER A 1141 -10.73 -42.99 -45.43
C SER A 1141 -11.98 -43.05 -46.35
N THR A 1142 -11.66 -43.02 -47.65
CA THR A 1142 -12.09 -43.94 -48.75
C THR A 1142 -13.50 -43.88 -49.38
N SER A 1143 -13.50 -43.58 -50.70
CA SER A 1143 -14.30 -44.16 -51.83
C SER A 1143 -15.82 -44.35 -51.68
N ASP A 1144 -16.70 -44.01 -52.64
CA ASP A 1144 -16.52 -43.96 -54.12
C ASP A 1144 -17.59 -43.11 -54.86
N GLU A 1145 -17.35 -42.89 -56.17
CA GLU A 1145 -18.30 -42.69 -57.29
C GLU A 1145 -19.40 -41.56 -57.34
N THR A 1146 -19.04 -40.47 -58.03
CA THR A 1146 -19.72 -39.86 -59.22
C THR A 1146 -21.08 -39.10 -59.20
N PHE A 1147 -21.10 -38.07 -60.08
CA PHE A 1147 -22.20 -37.45 -60.86
C PHE A 1147 -23.12 -36.32 -60.30
N ASP A 1148 -22.79 -35.10 -60.76
CA ASP A 1148 -23.63 -34.05 -61.39
C ASP A 1148 -24.84 -33.34 -60.73
N SER A 1149 -24.58 -32.06 -60.43
CA SER A 1149 -25.20 -30.89 -61.09
C SER A 1149 -26.58 -30.32 -60.64
N SER A 1150 -26.62 -28.98 -60.64
CA SER A 1150 -27.81 -28.10 -60.80
C SER A 1150 -28.85 -28.09 -59.63
N VAL A 1151 -29.63 -27.05 -59.32
CA VAL A 1151 -29.64 -25.56 -59.40
C VAL A 1151 -31.06 -25.14 -58.92
N SER A 1152 -31.22 -23.91 -58.39
CA SER A 1152 -32.49 -23.14 -58.28
C SER A 1152 -33.62 -23.50 -57.27
N THR A 1153 -33.70 -22.68 -56.19
CA THR A 1153 -34.83 -21.81 -55.73
C THR A 1153 -36.30 -22.26 -55.51
N PHE A 1154 -36.93 -21.54 -54.57
CA PHE A 1154 -38.34 -21.11 -54.42
C PHE A 1154 -39.33 -21.86 -53.47
N THR A 1155 -39.51 -21.25 -52.28
CA THR A 1155 -40.76 -20.87 -51.59
C THR A 1155 -41.98 -21.82 -51.39
N SER A 1156 -42.33 -21.92 -50.10
CA SER A 1156 -43.66 -21.71 -49.46
C SER A 1156 -44.80 -22.74 -49.53
N ASP A 1157 -45.38 -22.93 -48.34
CA ASP A 1157 -46.82 -23.12 -48.01
C ASP A 1157 -47.48 -24.53 -48.00
N LYS A 1158 -47.81 -24.93 -46.74
CA LYS A 1158 -49.17 -25.23 -46.20
C LYS A 1158 -49.71 -26.67 -46.05
N THR A 1159 -50.43 -26.81 -44.91
CA THR A 1159 -51.57 -27.70 -44.58
C THR A 1159 -51.36 -29.21 -44.40
N PHE A 1160 -52.19 -29.95 -43.64
CA PHE A 1160 -52.90 -29.77 -42.33
C PHE A 1160 -53.63 -31.12 -41.99
N ASP A 1161 -54.11 -31.30 -40.75
CA ASP A 1161 -55.17 -32.27 -40.31
C ASP A 1161 -54.91 -33.80 -40.38
N SER A 1162 -55.62 -34.68 -39.65
CA SER A 1162 -56.32 -34.62 -38.32
C SER A 1162 -56.89 -36.00 -37.92
N SER A 1163 -57.14 -36.24 -36.61
CA SER A 1163 -58.25 -37.09 -36.04
C SER A 1163 -58.08 -37.26 -34.50
N ILE A 1164 -58.91 -36.70 -33.60
CA ILE A 1164 -60.29 -37.06 -33.15
C ILE A 1164 -60.36 -37.95 -31.88
N SER A 1165 -60.73 -37.29 -30.76
CA SER A 1165 -61.63 -37.63 -29.60
C SER A 1165 -61.91 -39.09 -29.15
N THR A 1166 -62.20 -39.42 -27.88
CA THR A 1166 -63.24 -38.85 -26.97
C THR A 1166 -63.13 -39.46 -25.55
N PHE A 1167 -63.44 -38.75 -24.45
CA PHE A 1167 -64.43 -39.16 -23.41
C PHE A 1167 -64.65 -38.15 -22.27
N ASP A 1168 -65.89 -38.16 -21.77
CA ASP A 1168 -66.54 -37.32 -20.74
C ASP A 1168 -66.63 -38.04 -19.36
N ARG A 1169 -66.85 -37.44 -18.16
CA ARG A 1169 -67.02 -36.04 -17.67
C ARG A 1169 -66.88 -35.99 -16.13
N ILE A 1170 -66.20 -35.00 -15.51
CA ILE A 1170 -66.63 -34.34 -14.24
C ILE A 1170 -66.26 -32.84 -14.37
N THR A 1171 -67.21 -31.97 -14.05
CA THR A 1171 -67.22 -30.58 -14.56
C THR A 1171 -66.58 -29.59 -13.60
N ILE A 1172 -65.39 -29.10 -13.94
CA ILE A 1172 -64.87 -27.79 -13.53
C ILE A 1172 -64.33 -27.13 -14.80
N LYS A 1173 -64.86 -25.96 -15.18
CA LYS A 1173 -64.42 -25.26 -16.39
C LYS A 1173 -64.10 -23.79 -16.09
N GLU A 1174 -62.84 -23.47 -16.34
CA GLU A 1174 -62.35 -22.24 -16.98
C GLU A 1174 -63.02 -20.93 -16.56
N SER A 1175 -62.37 -20.26 -15.60
CA SER A 1175 -62.47 -18.82 -15.39
C SER A 1175 -61.07 -18.21 -15.47
N ASP A 1176 -60.71 -17.72 -16.65
CA ASP A 1176 -59.85 -16.53 -16.72
C ASP A 1176 -60.76 -15.35 -16.34
N PRO A 1177 -60.39 -14.56 -15.33
CA PRO A 1177 -60.26 -13.15 -15.65
C PRO A 1177 -59.14 -12.41 -14.90
N TYR A 1178 -58.45 -11.54 -15.65
CA TYR A 1178 -58.04 -10.23 -15.16
C TYR A 1178 -59.18 -9.51 -14.39
N SER A 1179 -58.85 -8.82 -13.30
CA SER A 1179 -59.78 -8.20 -12.33
C SER A 1179 -60.49 -9.21 -11.41
N GLN A 1180 -60.62 -8.99 -10.10
CA GLN A 1180 -60.79 -7.72 -9.35
C GLN A 1180 -59.83 -7.68 -8.14
N VAL A 1181 -59.48 -6.54 -7.53
CA VAL A 1181 -60.21 -5.26 -7.44
C VAL A 1181 -59.36 -4.09 -7.91
N GLN A 1182 -59.76 -3.54 -9.06
CA GLN A 1182 -59.44 -2.20 -9.48
C GLN A 1182 -60.29 -1.23 -8.64
N LYS A 1183 -59.68 -0.33 -7.84
CA LYS A 1183 -60.35 0.90 -7.43
C LYS A 1183 -59.38 2.01 -7.02
N VAL A 1184 -59.61 3.17 -7.63
CA VAL A 1184 -59.11 4.50 -7.24
C VAL A 1184 -57.59 4.66 -7.31
N SER A 1185 -57.10 4.78 -8.54
CA SER A 1185 -56.31 5.94 -8.91
C SER A 1185 -57.00 7.24 -8.49
N GLU A 1186 -56.24 8.30 -8.22
CA GLU A 1186 -56.70 9.61 -7.73
C GLU A 1186 -56.96 9.63 -6.21
N ASP A 1187 -55.87 9.73 -5.44
CA ASP A 1187 -55.68 10.90 -4.59
C ASP A 1187 -54.18 11.20 -4.38
N ILE A 1188 -53.89 12.47 -4.06
CA ILE A 1188 -52.58 13.16 -4.01
C ILE A 1188 -52.19 13.83 -5.34
N SER A 1189 -53.09 14.70 -5.79
CA SER A 1189 -52.69 16.06 -6.14
C SER A 1189 -52.14 16.79 -4.91
N GLU A 1190 -51.04 17.53 -5.10
CA GLU A 1190 -50.71 18.79 -4.42
C GLU A 1190 -50.57 18.87 -2.88
N ALA A 1191 -49.48 19.53 -2.47
CA ALA A 1191 -49.17 20.02 -1.12
C ALA A 1191 -48.90 18.95 -0.02
N ALA A 1192 -47.98 19.19 0.93
CA ALA A 1192 -47.31 20.45 1.24
C ALA A 1192 -45.79 20.39 1.05
N ILE A 1193 -45.29 21.22 0.14
CA ILE A 1193 -44.10 22.01 0.42
C ILE A 1193 -44.44 22.83 1.67
N TYR A 1194 -43.68 22.67 2.75
CA TYR A 1194 -43.66 23.70 3.80
C TYR A 1194 -42.43 24.56 3.62
N GLU A 1195 -42.67 25.75 3.07
CA GLU A 1195 -41.69 26.82 2.99
C GLU A 1195 -41.18 27.17 4.40
N THR A 1196 -39.87 27.31 4.50
CA THR A 1196 -39.29 28.18 5.54
C THR A 1196 -39.57 29.61 5.08
N THR A 1197 -40.46 30.33 5.77
CA THR A 1197 -40.84 31.68 5.34
C THR A 1197 -39.76 32.71 5.67
N GLY A 1198 -39.27 33.39 4.64
CA GLY A 1198 -38.32 34.52 4.70
C GLY A 1198 -36.88 34.14 4.28
N SER A 1199 -36.29 34.75 3.25
CA SER A 1199 -36.76 35.88 2.43
C SER A 1199 -35.97 36.07 1.12
N GLU A 1200 -36.67 36.54 0.07
CA GLU A 1200 -36.19 37.15 -1.19
C GLU A 1200 -35.57 36.27 -2.29
N LEU A 1201 -35.79 36.69 -3.54
CA LEU A 1201 -35.65 35.91 -4.78
C LEU A 1201 -34.28 36.13 -5.46
N GLU A 1202 -33.71 35.05 -6.01
CA GLU A 1202 -32.97 35.08 -7.28
C GLU A 1202 -33.33 33.83 -8.12
N HIS A 1203 -33.25 33.95 -9.45
CA HIS A 1203 -33.56 32.88 -10.41
C HIS A 1203 -32.50 31.78 -10.39
N VAL A 1204 -32.71 30.73 -9.57
CA VAL A 1204 -31.76 29.61 -9.44
C VAL A 1204 -31.94 28.62 -10.58
N ARG A 1205 -31.03 28.69 -11.56
CA ARG A 1205 -30.84 27.70 -12.63
C ARG A 1205 -30.76 26.28 -12.04
N LYS A 1206 -31.59 25.36 -12.54
CA LYS A 1206 -31.77 24.01 -11.98
C LYS A 1206 -31.14 22.96 -12.89
N GLN A 1207 -30.63 21.89 -12.28
CA GLN A 1207 -30.31 20.62 -12.94
C GLN A 1207 -31.40 19.62 -12.58
N ILE A 1208 -32.08 19.09 -13.59
CA ILE A 1208 -33.14 18.08 -13.46
C ILE A 1208 -32.60 16.80 -14.09
N VAL A 1209 -32.45 15.74 -13.29
CA VAL A 1209 -32.02 14.43 -13.78
C VAL A 1209 -33.22 13.51 -13.85
N LEU A 1210 -33.47 12.95 -15.03
CA LEU A 1210 -34.54 12.00 -15.33
C LEU A 1210 -33.95 10.66 -15.77
N LEU A 1211 -34.47 9.56 -15.25
CA LEU A 1211 -34.29 8.24 -15.86
C LEU A 1211 -35.41 8.07 -16.90
N ALA A 1212 -35.07 7.72 -18.14
CA ALA A 1212 -35.99 7.57 -19.26
C ALA A 1212 -35.63 6.31 -20.07
N ASN A 1213 -36.65 5.58 -20.54
CA ASN A 1213 -36.43 4.38 -21.36
C ASN A 1213 -36.12 4.75 -22.82
N LEU A 1214 -34.84 5.03 -23.10
CA LEU A 1214 -34.33 5.53 -24.39
C LEU A 1214 -34.04 4.42 -25.43
N SER A 1215 -34.81 3.34 -25.40
CA SER A 1215 -34.58 2.11 -26.19
C SER A 1215 -34.70 2.25 -27.72
N SER A 1216 -35.02 3.43 -28.26
CA SER A 1216 -34.93 3.69 -29.72
C SER A 1216 -34.42 5.09 -30.06
N ASP A 1217 -33.70 5.21 -31.18
CA ASP A 1217 -33.23 6.48 -31.75
C ASP A 1217 -34.39 7.45 -32.05
N ALA A 1218 -35.54 6.92 -32.53
CA ALA A 1218 -36.72 7.71 -32.84
C ALA A 1218 -37.34 8.37 -31.60
N ASN A 1219 -37.30 7.70 -30.43
CA ASN A 1219 -37.74 8.29 -29.18
C ASN A 1219 -36.75 9.34 -28.68
N THR A 1220 -35.44 9.10 -28.85
CA THR A 1220 -34.40 10.08 -28.50
C THR A 1220 -34.60 11.41 -29.24
N HIS A 1221 -34.77 11.38 -30.57
CA HIS A 1221 -34.96 12.63 -31.32
C HIS A 1221 -36.26 13.36 -30.93
N LYS A 1222 -37.37 12.66 -30.74
CA LYS A 1222 -38.63 13.28 -30.26
C LYS A 1222 -38.49 13.95 -28.90
N ILE A 1223 -37.73 13.35 -27.97
CA ILE A 1223 -37.47 13.94 -26.65
C ILE A 1223 -36.65 15.22 -26.80
N MET A 1224 -35.58 15.19 -27.60
CA MET A 1224 -34.76 16.38 -27.85
C MET A 1224 -35.57 17.49 -28.52
N ASP A 1225 -36.34 17.20 -29.57
CA ASP A 1225 -37.21 18.19 -30.23
C ASP A 1225 -38.24 18.79 -29.26
N THR A 1226 -38.81 17.98 -28.37
CA THR A 1226 -39.82 18.46 -27.40
C THR A 1226 -39.19 19.31 -26.30
N LEU A 1227 -38.01 18.95 -25.80
CA LEU A 1227 -37.29 19.78 -24.81
C LEU A 1227 -36.82 21.11 -25.42
N MET A 1228 -36.41 21.13 -26.69
CA MET A 1228 -36.05 22.35 -27.42
C MET A 1228 -37.24 23.29 -27.67
N THR A 1229 -38.48 22.88 -27.37
CA THR A 1229 -39.68 23.74 -27.44
C THR A 1229 -40.09 24.37 -26.11
N LEU A 1230 -39.39 24.07 -25.01
CA LEU A 1230 -39.60 24.72 -23.71
C LEU A 1230 -38.69 25.95 -23.59
N GLU A 1231 -39.28 27.14 -23.45
CA GLU A 1231 -38.55 28.41 -23.52
C GLU A 1231 -37.48 28.59 -22.42
N ASP A 1232 -37.63 27.91 -21.27
CA ASP A 1232 -36.74 28.03 -20.10
C ASP A 1232 -35.71 26.87 -19.97
N VAL A 1233 -35.54 26.03 -21.01
CA VAL A 1233 -34.49 25.00 -21.08
C VAL A 1233 -33.25 25.55 -21.78
N ASP A 1234 -32.16 25.74 -21.03
CA ASP A 1234 -30.89 26.23 -21.57
C ASP A 1234 -30.12 25.16 -22.36
N SER A 1235 -30.09 23.93 -21.84
CA SER A 1235 -29.38 22.81 -22.45
C SER A 1235 -29.81 21.48 -21.82
N PHE A 1236 -29.53 20.38 -22.50
CA PHE A 1236 -29.70 19.04 -21.94
C PHE A 1236 -28.62 18.09 -22.46
N SER A 1237 -28.32 17.06 -21.67
CA SER A 1237 -27.43 15.96 -22.04
C SER A 1237 -28.14 14.62 -21.87
N LEU A 1238 -27.74 13.63 -22.68
CA LEU A 1238 -28.42 12.34 -22.76
C LEU A 1238 -27.41 11.19 -22.74
N GLU A 1239 -27.33 10.47 -21.63
CA GLU A 1239 -26.46 9.30 -21.48
C GLU A 1239 -27.24 8.00 -21.76
N ARG A 1240 -27.35 7.66 -23.04
CA ARG A 1240 -28.11 6.49 -23.54
C ARG A 1240 -27.76 5.16 -22.87
N LYS A 1241 -26.51 4.97 -22.41
CA LYS A 1241 -26.08 3.74 -21.71
C LYS A 1241 -26.72 3.57 -20.32
N ARG A 1242 -27.15 4.67 -19.69
CA ARG A 1242 -27.79 4.67 -18.36
C ARG A 1242 -29.29 4.97 -18.42
N GLY A 1243 -29.79 5.45 -19.56
CA GLY A 1243 -31.14 5.99 -19.65
C GLY A 1243 -31.28 7.38 -19.05
N GLU A 1244 -30.17 8.04 -18.68
CA GLU A 1244 -30.21 9.32 -17.97
C GLU A 1244 -30.31 10.50 -18.94
N LEU A 1245 -31.29 11.36 -18.69
CA LEU A 1245 -31.54 12.62 -19.37
C LEU A 1245 -31.40 13.74 -18.34
N VAL A 1246 -30.40 14.59 -18.53
CA VAL A 1246 -30.15 15.73 -17.65
C VAL A 1246 -30.57 17.00 -18.37
N VAL A 1247 -31.44 17.79 -17.76
CA VAL A 1247 -31.94 19.05 -18.31
C VAL A 1247 -31.50 20.19 -17.40
N TYR A 1248 -30.94 21.23 -17.99
CA TYR A 1248 -30.48 22.44 -17.32
C TYR A 1248 -31.30 23.64 -17.79
N GLY A 1249 -31.79 24.45 -16.87
CA GLY A 1249 -32.62 25.63 -17.18
C GLY A 1249 -33.30 26.19 -15.94
N ASP A 1250 -34.08 27.27 -16.07
CA ASP A 1250 -34.99 27.74 -15.01
C ASP A 1250 -36.42 27.22 -15.19
N VAL A 1251 -36.56 26.09 -15.90
CA VAL A 1251 -37.82 25.40 -16.14
C VAL A 1251 -38.33 24.63 -14.91
N ASP A 1252 -39.65 24.48 -14.80
CA ASP A 1252 -40.28 23.62 -13.78
C ASP A 1252 -39.95 22.13 -14.05
N PRO A 1253 -39.37 21.39 -13.08
CA PRO A 1253 -39.15 19.95 -13.19
C PRO A 1253 -40.42 19.14 -13.54
N ALA A 1254 -41.61 19.59 -13.13
CA ALA A 1254 -42.87 18.95 -13.45
C ALA A 1254 -43.24 19.08 -14.94
N GLU A 1255 -42.99 20.25 -15.56
CA GLU A 1255 -43.18 20.47 -17.01
C GLU A 1255 -42.24 19.60 -17.84
N VAL A 1256 -40.93 19.59 -17.50
CA VAL A 1256 -39.93 18.73 -18.16
C VAL A 1256 -40.34 17.27 -18.07
N PHE A 1257 -40.67 16.80 -16.86
CA PHE A 1257 -41.09 15.42 -16.63
C PHE A 1257 -42.34 15.04 -17.44
N LYS A 1258 -43.34 15.91 -17.46
CA LYS A 1258 -44.60 15.70 -18.20
C LYS A 1258 -44.38 15.66 -19.71
N CYS A 1259 -43.44 16.46 -20.23
CA CYS A 1259 -43.05 16.43 -21.63
C CYS A 1259 -42.33 15.12 -22.01
N VAL A 1260 -41.33 14.70 -21.23
CA VAL A 1260 -40.58 13.45 -21.49
C VAL A 1260 -41.49 12.22 -21.34
N ARG A 1261 -42.34 12.20 -20.30
CA ARG A 1261 -43.27 11.09 -20.00
C ARG A 1261 -44.32 10.85 -21.09
N ARG A 1262 -44.64 11.85 -21.91
CA ARG A 1262 -45.52 11.69 -23.09
C ARG A 1262 -44.90 10.86 -24.22
N ILE A 1263 -43.58 10.67 -24.21
CA ILE A 1263 -42.82 10.05 -25.30
C ILE A 1263 -42.26 8.69 -24.88
N VAL A 1264 -41.75 8.58 -23.65
CA VAL A 1264 -41.23 7.34 -23.04
C VAL A 1264 -41.58 7.28 -21.56
N GLU A 1265 -41.57 6.08 -20.97
CA GLU A 1265 -41.59 5.98 -19.50
C GLU A 1265 -40.35 6.67 -18.92
N ALA A 1266 -40.59 7.55 -17.96
CA ALA A 1266 -39.57 8.32 -17.28
C ALA A 1266 -39.88 8.47 -15.79
N LYS A 1267 -38.87 8.85 -15.00
CA LYS A 1267 -38.96 9.23 -13.59
C LYS A 1267 -37.92 10.30 -13.26
N ILE A 1268 -38.29 11.36 -12.52
CA ILE A 1268 -37.31 12.30 -11.97
C ILE A 1268 -36.48 11.55 -10.91
N ILE A 1269 -35.16 11.58 -11.04
CA ILE A 1269 -34.20 11.02 -10.07
C ILE A 1269 -33.81 12.11 -9.05
N SER A 1270 -33.52 13.32 -9.54
CA SER A 1270 -33.15 14.45 -8.69
C SER A 1270 -33.45 15.79 -9.37
N VAL A 1271 -33.63 16.82 -8.54
CA VAL A 1271 -33.60 18.22 -8.92
C VAL A 1271 -32.65 18.91 -7.96
N GLY A 1272 -31.66 19.63 -8.47
CA GLY A 1272 -30.71 20.41 -7.68
C GLY A 1272 -30.36 21.73 -8.35
N PRO A 1273 -29.62 22.62 -7.68
CA PRO A 1273 -29.02 23.76 -8.37
C PRO A 1273 -28.07 23.26 -9.46
N ALA A 1274 -28.11 23.88 -10.64
CA ALA A 1274 -27.17 23.56 -11.70
C ALA A 1274 -25.74 23.92 -11.25
N PRO A 1275 -24.74 23.07 -11.53
CA PRO A 1275 -23.35 23.42 -11.23
C PRO A 1275 -22.98 24.68 -12.02
N THR A 1276 -22.58 25.73 -11.31
CA THR A 1276 -22.02 26.94 -11.90
C THR A 1276 -20.70 26.59 -12.57
N SER A 1277 -20.67 26.66 -13.90
CA SER A 1277 -19.49 26.52 -14.76
C SER A 1277 -18.55 27.72 -14.65
#